data_AF-A0AB73TIV1-F1
#
_entry.id   AF-A0AB73TIV1-F1
#
_cell.length_a   1.000
_cell.length_b   1.000
_cell.length_c   1.000
_cell.angle_alpha   90.00
_cell.angle_beta   90.00
_cell.angle_gamma   90.00
#
_symmetry.space_group_name_H-M   'P 1'
#
loop_
_entity.id
_entity.type
_entity.pdbx_description
1 polymer ?
#
loop_
_entity_poly.entity_id
_entity_poly.type
_entity_poly.pdbx_seq_one_letter_code
_entity_poly.pdbx_strand_id
1 'polypeptide(L)'
;MLDVLAATAGTHPDALALETPEGPLDYRTLLALVHEGADDLARHGVRRGDRVGIRIPSGGRDLSLSILAVLAAGAAYVPVDADDPEERATLVFGEAGVVGVIGAGGVLRDRDGAALPVTDPTASAEPPTTDDDAWVIFTSGSTGVPKGVAVTHRSAAAFVDAEARMFLQAAPLGPADRVLAGLSVAFDASCEEMWLAWGHGACLVPAPRSLVKSGVDLGPWLIAHGITVVSTVPTLAALWPDDALESVRLVVFGGEACPPELAARIASRDREVWNTYGPTEATVVACGALLDGSTPVRIGLPLDGWDLAVVDAEGQRVAPGQVGELVIGGVGLGRYLDPAKDAEKYAPFPTLGWARAYRSGDLVRYDPEGLVFQGRADDQVKLGGRRIELGEIDAALQALDGVAGGAAVVQRTPAGNQVLVGYVAPVAGASIDTAAANERLRQELPAALVPLLAVVDVLPTRTSGKVDRAALPWPLEGVTGTDLPPTVAWIAERWSAILGVPVADVDDDFFAHGGGSLTAAQLVSAIRERYPTTTVADVYDHPRIGALADALDESGPVAAVRRDVVPVPPATGALLTLLGLPLQVLRGLRLLSWTALVAQVLHATTMPFLPVLPWPALVVGLLLFVSPAGKMTLTVVAARLLLAGVRPGDHPRGGSVHVRVWLAERIAEAVDGPSTAGAPWISYYARALGATVGRGVDLHTLPPVTGMLTIGKRASVEPEVDLAGHWVDGDVFRLGRVHIGADAVVHSRSTLMPGAHVGDGAEVEAGSAVAGPVPDGERWAGSPAGRVGSARHGREARPASPRRWLLAYGVGSVAVAGLPVVGVAAGLAVVAAVVGRPDSLVAVVGPALFAVPLGTVVAGVVYAGLVVAAVRLLGLGLVEGRHPVRSRTGWQVWSTERILDAARTLLFPLYASLVTPLWLRLLGAQVGRDTEISTVLLIPALTQIASGAFLADDTMVATYELGGGRVKIGRSKVGRRAFLGNSGMTGAGRSVPREALVAVLSAVPKKAKRGSSWLGSPPVRLRRAAAQFDEERTFRPPTRLKFARGAWELLRLLAPMVSAGIALGVALTLLASWSTVGIGWTVLLAGPVLIVAGAVAAAVSTVAKWAFVGRITATEHPLWSSFVWRNEVQDTFVETVARPWFAEQAIGTPALSVWLRSLGATIGRGVWCETYWLPEADLVTIGDGATVARGTVVQTHLFHDRVMQLDAVTLDAGSTLGPHGVVLPAAGIGPGATVGPASLVMRGEQVPAGTLWAGNPIAPWGHPPWRDAPGAVTD
;
A
#
# COMPACT_ATOMS: atom_id res chain seq x y z
N MET A 1 -6.33 -40.54 20.05
CA MET A 1 -6.22 -39.08 20.29
C MET A 1 -5.21 -38.77 21.39
N LEU A 2 -5.45 -39.13 22.64
CA LEU A 2 -4.48 -38.84 23.72
C LEU A 2 -3.11 -39.50 23.50
N ASP A 3 -3.07 -40.72 22.95
CA ASP A 3 -1.79 -41.36 22.59
C ASP A 3 -0.99 -40.55 21.56
N VAL A 4 -1.68 -39.89 20.61
CA VAL A 4 -1.05 -39.00 19.63
C VAL A 4 -0.43 -37.80 20.35
N LEU A 5 -1.19 -37.14 21.22
CA LEU A 5 -0.70 -36.01 22.02
C LEU A 5 0.48 -36.41 22.93
N ALA A 6 0.39 -37.56 23.61
CA ALA A 6 1.43 -38.06 24.49
C ALA A 6 2.72 -38.42 23.72
N ALA A 7 2.60 -39.04 22.54
CA ALA A 7 3.74 -39.32 21.67
C ALA A 7 4.40 -38.03 21.16
N THR A 8 3.62 -37.04 20.74
CA THR A 8 4.12 -35.72 20.34
C THR A 8 4.86 -35.04 21.48
N ALA A 9 4.24 -34.96 22.66
CA ALA A 9 4.83 -34.31 23.83
C ALA A 9 6.10 -35.02 24.32
N GLY A 10 6.17 -36.35 24.22
CA GLY A 10 7.39 -37.11 24.51
C GLY A 10 8.53 -36.79 23.55
N THR A 11 8.22 -36.45 22.29
CA THR A 11 9.20 -36.10 21.25
C THR A 11 9.61 -34.63 21.33
N HIS A 12 8.70 -33.74 21.72
CA HIS A 12 8.87 -32.28 21.73
C HIS A 12 8.47 -31.63 23.07
N PRO A 13 9.03 -32.07 24.22
CA PRO A 13 8.54 -31.66 25.53
C PRO A 13 8.69 -30.17 25.83
N ASP A 14 9.72 -29.53 25.26
CA ASP A 14 10.07 -28.12 25.50
C ASP A 14 9.60 -27.21 24.34
N ALA A 15 8.88 -27.75 23.35
CA ALA A 15 8.28 -26.96 22.29
C ALA A 15 6.98 -26.30 22.77
N LEU A 16 6.65 -25.13 22.20
CA LEU A 16 5.41 -24.43 22.52
C LEU A 16 4.21 -25.20 21.96
N ALA A 17 3.25 -25.52 22.82
CA ALA A 17 2.04 -26.25 22.47
C ALA A 17 0.81 -25.32 22.35
N LEU A 18 0.78 -24.25 23.16
CA LEU A 18 -0.30 -23.28 23.22
C LEU A 18 0.26 -21.90 23.55
N GLU A 19 -0.11 -20.86 22.81
CA GLU A 19 0.30 -19.48 23.10
C GLU A 19 -0.90 -18.55 23.12
N THR A 20 -1.09 -17.90 24.27
CA THR A 20 -2.18 -16.96 24.53
C THR A 20 -1.63 -15.65 25.10
N PRO A 21 -2.45 -14.59 25.24
CA PRO A 21 -2.00 -13.33 25.85
C PRO A 21 -1.44 -13.46 27.27
N GLU A 22 -1.85 -14.51 28.02
CA GLU A 22 -1.34 -14.80 29.37
C GLU A 22 0.08 -15.41 29.36
N GLY A 23 0.56 -15.84 28.19
CA GLY A 23 1.88 -16.42 27.97
C GLY A 23 1.85 -17.82 27.34
N PRO A 24 2.99 -18.29 26.82
CA PRO A 24 3.09 -19.59 26.16
C PRO A 24 3.20 -20.75 27.16
N LEU A 25 2.66 -21.91 26.78
CA LEU A 25 2.82 -23.20 27.45
C LEU A 25 3.60 -24.17 26.56
N ASP A 26 4.61 -24.83 27.11
CA ASP A 26 5.27 -25.95 26.43
C ASP A 26 4.45 -27.25 26.58
N TYR A 27 4.74 -28.27 25.75
CA TYR A 27 4.02 -29.55 25.78
C TYR A 27 4.09 -30.26 27.13
N ARG A 28 5.22 -30.15 27.84
CA ARG A 28 5.39 -30.74 29.18
C ARG A 28 4.43 -30.11 30.18
N THR A 29 4.36 -28.80 30.20
CA THR A 29 3.49 -28.03 31.10
C THR A 29 2.03 -28.23 30.71
N LEU A 30 1.72 -28.25 29.41
CA LEU A 30 0.37 -28.55 28.92
C LEU A 30 -0.12 -29.90 29.43
N LEU A 31 0.67 -30.97 29.26
CA LEU A 31 0.27 -32.31 29.73
C LEU A 31 0.12 -32.38 31.24
N ALA A 32 0.98 -31.71 32.01
CA ALA A 32 0.85 -31.66 33.46
C ALA A 32 -0.48 -31.03 33.89
N LEU A 33 -0.84 -29.89 33.28
CA LEU A 33 -2.10 -29.20 33.56
C LEU A 33 -3.33 -30.01 33.09
N VAL A 34 -3.21 -30.73 31.98
CA VAL A 34 -4.29 -31.60 31.47
C VAL A 34 -4.55 -32.77 32.40
N HIS A 35 -3.50 -33.44 32.91
CA HIS A 35 -3.66 -34.51 33.88
C HIS A 35 -4.22 -33.99 35.22
N GLU A 36 -3.73 -32.85 35.70
CA GLU A 36 -4.26 -32.21 36.91
C GLU A 36 -5.74 -31.86 36.76
N GLY A 37 -6.13 -31.29 35.62
CA GLY A 37 -7.52 -31.00 35.30
C GLY A 37 -8.39 -32.26 35.18
N ALA A 38 -7.87 -33.34 34.58
CA ALA A 38 -8.59 -34.60 34.46
C ALA A 38 -8.84 -35.26 35.84
N ASP A 39 -7.84 -35.25 36.71
CA ASP A 39 -7.98 -35.74 38.08
C ASP A 39 -8.93 -34.84 38.89
N ASP A 40 -8.90 -33.52 38.68
CA ASP A 40 -9.88 -32.61 39.29
C ASP A 40 -11.32 -32.92 38.84
N LEU A 41 -11.56 -33.16 37.55
CA LEU A 41 -12.86 -33.59 37.04
C LEU A 41 -13.29 -34.93 37.67
N ALA A 42 -12.37 -35.88 37.81
CA ALA A 42 -12.65 -37.16 38.47
C ALA A 42 -13.03 -36.96 39.95
N ARG A 43 -12.34 -36.07 40.68
CA ARG A 43 -12.68 -35.70 42.06
C ARG A 43 -14.08 -35.07 42.17
N HIS A 44 -14.51 -34.32 41.16
CA HIS A 44 -15.85 -33.75 41.06
C HIS A 44 -16.93 -34.70 40.51
N GLY A 45 -16.58 -35.97 40.29
CA GLY A 45 -17.56 -37.02 39.98
C GLY A 45 -17.67 -37.37 38.49
N VAL A 46 -16.88 -36.76 37.60
CA VAL A 46 -16.82 -37.16 36.19
C VAL A 46 -16.20 -38.55 36.07
N ARG A 47 -16.79 -39.41 35.25
CA ARG A 47 -16.35 -40.78 34.99
C ARG A 47 -16.19 -41.01 33.49
N ARG A 48 -15.43 -42.05 33.13
CA ARG A 48 -15.27 -42.46 31.74
C ARG A 48 -16.64 -42.78 31.11
N GLY A 49 -16.90 -42.22 29.92
CA GLY A 49 -18.17 -42.31 29.21
C GLY A 49 -19.17 -41.18 29.53
N ASP A 50 -18.88 -40.33 30.52
CA ASP A 50 -19.70 -39.15 30.77
C ASP A 50 -19.56 -38.10 29.67
N ARG A 51 -20.47 -37.13 29.66
CA ARG A 51 -20.49 -36.00 28.73
C ARG A 51 -20.37 -34.70 29.53
N VAL A 52 -19.44 -33.84 29.16
CA VAL A 52 -19.19 -32.57 29.87
C VAL A 52 -19.43 -31.41 28.92
N GLY A 53 -20.30 -30.48 29.30
CA GLY A 53 -20.56 -29.26 28.55
C GLY A 53 -19.38 -28.30 28.61
N ILE A 54 -19.00 -27.68 27.50
CA ILE A 54 -17.97 -26.64 27.43
C ILE A 54 -18.62 -25.36 26.90
N ARG A 55 -18.56 -24.29 27.69
CA ARG A 55 -19.02 -22.94 27.28
C ARG A 55 -18.05 -21.87 27.77
N ILE A 56 -16.90 -21.81 27.10
CA ILE A 56 -15.79 -20.92 27.45
C ILE A 56 -15.49 -20.00 26.25
N PRO A 57 -15.32 -18.69 26.45
CA PRO A 57 -14.92 -17.78 25.38
C PRO A 57 -13.61 -18.18 24.70
N SER A 58 -13.51 -17.98 23.38
CA SER A 58 -12.28 -18.21 22.61
C SER A 58 -11.20 -17.15 22.89
N GLY A 59 -9.94 -17.51 22.67
CA GLY A 59 -8.79 -16.60 22.77
C GLY A 59 -7.93 -16.79 24.02
N GLY A 60 -8.47 -17.41 25.08
CA GLY A 60 -7.73 -17.78 26.28
C GLY A 60 -7.31 -19.25 26.30
N ARG A 61 -6.47 -19.62 27.28
CA ARG A 61 -5.94 -21.00 27.42
C ARG A 61 -6.93 -21.99 28.03
N ASP A 62 -7.91 -21.50 28.79
CA ASP A 62 -8.84 -22.34 29.57
C ASP A 62 -9.69 -23.24 28.68
N LEU A 63 -10.07 -22.78 27.50
CA LEU A 63 -10.87 -23.55 26.54
C LEU A 63 -10.14 -24.81 26.08
N SER A 64 -8.91 -24.66 25.58
CA SER A 64 -8.08 -25.78 25.11
C SER A 64 -7.71 -26.74 26.25
N LEU A 65 -7.37 -26.20 27.43
CA LEU A 65 -7.06 -27.01 28.60
C LEU A 65 -8.27 -27.83 29.09
N SER A 66 -9.46 -27.23 29.12
CA SER A 66 -10.70 -27.91 29.55
C SER A 66 -11.09 -29.03 28.59
N ILE A 67 -10.98 -28.80 27.28
CA ILE A 67 -11.25 -29.84 26.27
C ILE A 67 -10.30 -31.03 26.47
N LEU A 68 -9.00 -30.78 26.59
CA LEU A 68 -8.02 -31.85 26.79
C LEU A 68 -8.20 -32.57 28.14
N ALA A 69 -8.54 -31.85 29.20
CA ALA A 69 -8.81 -32.43 30.52
C ALA A 69 -10.05 -33.35 30.50
N VAL A 70 -11.14 -32.95 29.81
CA VAL A 70 -12.34 -33.78 29.62
C VAL A 70 -12.01 -35.07 28.87
N LEU A 71 -11.27 -34.96 27.77
CA LEU A 71 -10.81 -36.13 27.01
C LEU A 71 -9.93 -37.05 27.86
N ALA A 72 -9.01 -36.48 28.65
CA ALA A 72 -8.13 -37.22 29.56
C ALA A 72 -8.86 -37.88 30.74
N ALA A 73 -10.01 -37.31 31.16
CA ALA A 73 -10.92 -37.91 32.13
C ALA A 73 -11.77 -39.08 31.55
N GLY A 74 -11.60 -39.39 30.27
CA GLY A 74 -12.36 -40.43 29.56
C GLY A 74 -13.78 -40.02 29.19
N ALA A 75 -14.10 -38.72 29.27
CA ALA A 75 -15.41 -38.16 28.96
C ALA A 75 -15.42 -37.47 27.59
N ALA A 76 -16.61 -37.34 26.99
CA ALA A 76 -16.80 -36.61 25.75
C ALA A 76 -17.15 -35.15 26.03
N TYR A 77 -16.50 -34.21 25.35
CA TYR A 77 -16.90 -32.80 25.46
C TYR A 77 -18.07 -32.47 24.54
N VAL A 78 -18.97 -31.61 25.02
CA VAL A 78 -20.14 -31.11 24.30
C VAL A 78 -20.00 -29.58 24.22
N PRO A 79 -19.53 -29.02 23.10
CA PRO A 79 -19.26 -27.59 23.01
C PRO A 79 -20.53 -26.80 22.65
N VAL A 80 -20.72 -25.66 23.31
CA VAL A 80 -21.63 -24.58 22.89
C VAL A 80 -20.82 -23.30 22.83
N ASP A 81 -20.99 -22.52 21.76
CA ASP A 81 -20.28 -21.25 21.62
C ASP A 81 -20.66 -20.32 22.79
N ALA A 82 -19.68 -19.60 23.36
CA ALA A 82 -19.96 -18.67 24.44
C ALA A 82 -20.88 -17.52 24.00
N ASP A 83 -20.88 -17.22 22.69
CA ASP A 83 -21.75 -16.21 22.09
C ASP A 83 -23.17 -16.75 21.76
N ASP A 84 -23.43 -18.05 21.91
CA ASP A 84 -24.75 -18.63 21.70
C ASP A 84 -25.68 -18.34 22.91
N PRO A 85 -27.01 -18.14 22.68
CA PRO A 85 -27.98 -17.88 23.75
C PRO A 85 -28.04 -18.97 24.81
N GLU A 86 -28.43 -18.60 26.02
CA GLU A 86 -28.54 -19.53 27.16
C GLU A 86 -29.58 -20.63 26.89
N GLU A 87 -30.67 -20.32 26.20
CA GLU A 87 -31.71 -21.28 25.84
C GLU A 87 -31.16 -22.38 24.95
N ARG A 88 -30.31 -22.01 23.98
CA ARG A 88 -29.63 -22.97 23.09
C ARG A 88 -28.65 -23.83 23.87
N ALA A 89 -27.88 -23.25 24.79
CA ALA A 89 -26.99 -24.00 25.67
C ALA A 89 -27.77 -25.00 26.54
N THR A 90 -28.88 -24.56 27.15
CA THR A 90 -29.76 -25.38 27.98
C THR A 90 -30.34 -26.55 27.20
N LEU A 91 -30.79 -26.30 25.96
CA LEU A 91 -31.32 -27.32 25.06
C LEU A 91 -30.23 -28.34 24.67
N VAL A 92 -29.07 -27.88 24.19
CA VAL A 92 -27.97 -28.74 23.75
C VAL A 92 -27.44 -29.60 24.90
N PHE A 93 -27.17 -29.00 26.07
CA PHE A 93 -26.69 -29.72 27.24
C PHE A 93 -27.74 -30.67 27.82
N GLY A 94 -29.02 -30.34 27.68
CA GLY A 94 -30.14 -31.20 28.04
C GLY A 94 -30.23 -32.44 27.14
N GLU A 95 -30.28 -32.25 25.83
CA GLU A 95 -30.31 -33.32 24.84
C GLU A 95 -29.06 -34.21 24.91
N ALA A 96 -27.91 -33.60 25.18
CA ALA A 96 -26.66 -34.33 25.36
C ALA A 96 -26.56 -35.04 26.72
N GLY A 97 -27.44 -34.77 27.68
CA GLY A 97 -27.37 -35.36 29.02
C GLY A 97 -26.00 -35.16 29.70
N VAL A 98 -25.49 -33.93 29.70
CA VAL A 98 -24.18 -33.62 30.32
C VAL A 98 -24.24 -33.72 31.84
N VAL A 99 -23.15 -34.18 32.47
CA VAL A 99 -23.02 -34.30 33.93
C VAL A 99 -22.68 -32.97 34.61
N GLY A 100 -22.15 -32.01 33.84
CA GLY A 100 -21.81 -30.67 34.29
C GLY A 100 -21.32 -29.82 33.12
N VAL A 101 -21.15 -28.52 33.35
CA VAL A 101 -20.71 -27.53 32.37
C VAL A 101 -19.48 -26.79 32.91
N ILE A 102 -18.43 -26.70 32.09
CA ILE A 102 -17.26 -25.87 32.37
C ILE A 102 -17.46 -24.53 31.69
N GLY A 103 -17.55 -23.48 32.50
CA GLY A 103 -17.68 -22.08 32.06
C GLY A 103 -16.38 -21.29 32.16
N ALA A 104 -16.47 -19.96 31.95
CA ALA A 104 -15.33 -19.06 32.10
C ALA A 104 -14.61 -19.25 33.46
N GLY A 105 -13.29 -19.40 33.43
CA GLY A 105 -12.46 -19.71 34.60
C GLY A 105 -12.21 -21.20 34.86
N GLY A 106 -12.69 -22.10 33.99
CA GLY A 106 -12.29 -23.52 33.99
C GLY A 106 -12.90 -24.38 35.11
N VAL A 107 -13.94 -23.90 35.79
CA VAL A 107 -14.59 -24.62 36.91
C VAL A 107 -15.80 -25.39 36.43
N LEU A 108 -15.89 -26.67 36.81
CA LEU A 108 -17.06 -27.51 36.55
C LEU A 108 -18.23 -27.12 37.47
N ARG A 109 -19.38 -26.82 36.86
CA ARG A 109 -20.62 -26.48 37.53
C ARG A 109 -21.74 -27.43 37.12
N ASP A 110 -22.76 -27.55 37.94
CA ASP A 110 -23.99 -28.22 37.53
C ASP A 110 -24.76 -27.37 36.49
N ARG A 111 -25.89 -27.88 36.01
CA ARG A 111 -26.70 -27.21 34.98
C ARG A 111 -27.39 -25.94 35.48
N ASP A 112 -27.51 -25.76 36.80
CA ASP A 112 -28.11 -24.58 37.44
C ASP A 112 -27.04 -23.54 37.82
N GLY A 113 -25.76 -23.82 37.54
CA GLY A 113 -24.63 -22.91 37.74
C GLY A 113 -23.96 -23.00 39.10
N ALA A 114 -24.30 -23.97 39.96
CA ALA A 114 -23.60 -24.19 41.23
C ALA A 114 -22.32 -25.01 41.01
N ALA A 115 -21.24 -24.67 41.73
CA ALA A 115 -20.02 -25.47 41.71
C ALA A 115 -20.30 -26.87 42.24
N LEU A 116 -19.90 -27.91 41.50
CA LEU A 116 -20.03 -29.27 41.98
C LEU A 116 -19.08 -29.49 43.17
N PRO A 117 -19.51 -30.18 44.23
CA PRO A 117 -18.63 -30.50 45.34
C PRO A 117 -17.65 -31.62 44.94
N VAL A 118 -16.49 -31.66 45.58
CA VAL A 118 -15.59 -32.82 45.50
C VAL A 118 -16.32 -34.03 46.09
N THR A 119 -16.57 -35.02 45.24
CA THR A 119 -17.28 -36.27 45.59
C THR A 119 -16.34 -37.31 46.19
N ASP A 120 -15.10 -37.37 45.70
CA ASP A 120 -14.04 -38.25 46.20
C ASP A 120 -12.67 -37.56 46.00
N PRO A 121 -12.00 -37.08 47.06
CA PRO A 121 -10.71 -36.41 46.96
C PRO A 121 -9.56 -37.31 46.46
N THR A 122 -9.76 -38.63 46.44
CA THR A 122 -8.75 -39.62 46.04
C THR A 122 -8.97 -40.20 44.65
N ALA A 123 -10.06 -39.80 43.98
CA ALA A 123 -10.35 -40.24 42.62
C ALA A 123 -9.30 -39.72 41.62
N SER A 124 -8.91 -40.58 40.68
CA SER A 124 -8.06 -40.26 39.54
C SER A 124 -8.81 -40.54 38.24
N ALA A 125 -8.45 -39.83 37.17
CA ALA A 125 -9.02 -40.03 35.85
C ALA A 125 -8.76 -41.46 35.31
N GLU A 126 -9.78 -42.04 34.67
CA GLU A 126 -9.64 -43.28 33.88
C GLU A 126 -9.50 -42.90 32.40
N PRO A 127 -8.41 -43.30 31.71
CA PRO A 127 -8.19 -42.92 30.32
C PRO A 127 -9.22 -43.56 29.37
N PRO A 128 -9.58 -42.90 28.26
CA PRO A 128 -10.53 -43.43 27.29
C PRO A 128 -9.97 -44.62 26.49
N THR A 129 -10.87 -45.44 25.98
CA THR A 129 -10.62 -46.45 24.95
C THR A 129 -11.03 -45.91 23.57
N THR A 130 -10.71 -46.64 22.51
CA THR A 130 -11.06 -46.26 21.13
C THR A 130 -12.56 -46.22 20.86
N ASP A 131 -13.38 -46.94 21.65
CA ASP A 131 -14.83 -47.01 21.47
C ASP A 131 -15.60 -45.94 22.22
N ASP A 132 -14.94 -45.20 23.10
CA ASP A 132 -15.57 -44.09 23.81
C ASP A 132 -15.73 -42.87 22.89
N ASP A 133 -16.75 -42.08 23.15
CA ASP A 133 -16.97 -40.80 22.48
C ASP A 133 -15.87 -39.82 22.87
N ALA A 134 -15.29 -39.14 21.87
CA ALA A 134 -14.37 -38.02 22.09
C ALA A 134 -15.14 -36.70 22.19
N TRP A 135 -16.12 -36.47 21.31
CA TRP A 135 -16.94 -35.28 21.32
C TRP A 135 -18.34 -35.51 20.77
N VAL A 136 -19.25 -34.61 21.15
CA VAL A 136 -20.60 -34.55 20.58
C VAL A 136 -20.89 -33.13 20.10
N ILE A 137 -21.06 -32.96 18.80
CA ILE A 137 -21.32 -31.65 18.17
C ILE A 137 -22.75 -31.61 17.64
N PHE A 138 -23.46 -30.51 17.91
CA PHE A 138 -24.87 -30.36 17.53
C PHE A 138 -25.05 -29.59 16.22
N THR A 139 -25.83 -30.13 15.30
CA THR A 139 -26.18 -29.51 14.00
C THR A 139 -27.68 -29.19 13.92
N SER A 140 -28.09 -28.31 12.99
CA SER A 140 -29.50 -27.93 12.81
C SER A 140 -30.34 -29.09 12.25
N GLY A 141 -31.56 -29.22 12.74
CA GLY A 141 -32.47 -30.30 12.37
C GLY A 141 -33.64 -29.82 11.52
N SER A 142 -34.03 -30.60 10.50
CA SER A 142 -35.22 -30.36 9.66
C SER A 142 -36.55 -30.31 10.41
N THR A 143 -36.57 -30.63 11.71
CA THR A 143 -37.74 -30.63 12.60
C THR A 143 -37.66 -29.55 13.69
N GLY A 144 -36.69 -28.63 13.62
CA GLY A 144 -36.46 -27.56 14.60
C GLY A 144 -35.70 -27.97 15.88
N VAL A 145 -35.43 -29.26 16.09
CA VAL A 145 -34.64 -29.75 17.26
C VAL A 145 -33.21 -30.08 16.81
N PRO A 146 -32.17 -29.52 17.46
CA PRO A 146 -30.76 -29.80 17.16
C PRO A 146 -30.41 -31.29 17.26
N LYS A 147 -29.51 -31.77 16.40
CA LYS A 147 -29.09 -33.19 16.34
C LYS A 147 -27.65 -33.33 16.82
N GLY A 148 -27.43 -34.07 17.91
CA GLY A 148 -26.09 -34.36 18.42
C GLY A 148 -25.41 -35.48 17.64
N VAL A 149 -24.26 -35.19 17.03
CA VAL A 149 -23.38 -36.15 16.35
C VAL A 149 -22.24 -36.52 17.28
N ALA A 150 -22.23 -37.76 17.74
CA ALA A 150 -21.16 -38.31 18.57
C ALA A 150 -20.07 -38.94 17.68
N VAL A 151 -18.82 -38.55 17.95
CA VAL A 151 -17.62 -39.06 17.27
C VAL A 151 -16.75 -39.78 18.29
N THR A 152 -16.31 -40.99 17.95
CA THR A 152 -15.47 -41.81 18.83
C THR A 152 -14.00 -41.41 18.78
N HIS A 153 -13.24 -41.75 19.82
CA HIS A 153 -11.78 -41.60 19.82
C HIS A 153 -11.11 -42.33 18.64
N ARG A 154 -11.68 -43.44 18.17
CA ARG A 154 -11.22 -44.18 16.97
C ARG A 154 -11.34 -43.34 15.70
N SER A 155 -12.53 -42.81 15.42
CA SER A 155 -12.80 -42.00 14.23
C SER A 155 -11.97 -40.71 14.25
N ALA A 156 -11.90 -40.06 15.42
CA ALA A 156 -11.09 -38.87 15.63
C ALA A 156 -9.59 -39.13 15.41
N ALA A 157 -9.05 -40.23 15.95
CA ALA A 157 -7.63 -40.58 15.76
C ALA A 157 -7.32 -40.92 14.30
N ALA A 158 -8.20 -41.68 13.63
CA ALA A 158 -8.05 -42.00 12.22
C ALA A 158 -8.05 -40.74 11.34
N PHE A 159 -8.85 -39.73 11.70
CA PHE A 159 -8.91 -38.44 11.02
C PHE A 159 -7.57 -37.69 11.14
N VAL A 160 -7.05 -37.55 12.36
CA VAL A 160 -5.74 -36.91 12.60
C VAL A 160 -4.61 -37.61 11.84
N ASP A 161 -4.60 -38.95 11.87
CA ASP A 161 -3.61 -39.75 11.17
C ASP A 161 -3.72 -39.61 9.64
N ALA A 162 -4.92 -39.50 9.10
CA ALA A 162 -5.16 -39.35 7.66
C ALA A 162 -4.71 -37.96 7.17
N GLU A 163 -5.04 -36.88 7.88
CA GLU A 163 -4.59 -35.53 7.54
C GLU A 163 -3.07 -35.37 7.64
N ALA A 164 -2.46 -35.97 8.66
CA ALA A 164 -1.01 -35.97 8.83
C ALA A 164 -0.27 -36.63 7.66
N ARG A 165 -0.91 -37.55 6.93
CA ARG A 165 -0.39 -38.19 5.70
C ARG A 165 -0.75 -37.44 4.41
N MET A 166 -1.61 -36.43 4.50
CA MET A 166 -2.12 -35.67 3.36
C MET A 166 -1.35 -34.37 3.18
N PHE A 167 -1.17 -33.59 4.25
CA PHE A 167 -0.64 -32.25 4.16
C PHE A 167 0.89 -32.20 4.20
N LEU A 168 1.49 -31.35 3.36
CA LEU A 168 2.90 -30.97 3.40
C LEU A 168 3.89 -32.15 3.46
N GLN A 169 3.64 -33.24 2.75
CA GLN A 169 4.49 -34.44 2.80
C GLN A 169 5.96 -34.18 2.41
N ALA A 170 6.21 -33.17 1.57
CA ALA A 170 7.57 -32.75 1.20
C ALA A 170 8.29 -31.93 2.30
N ALA A 171 7.54 -31.30 3.20
CA ALA A 171 8.05 -30.50 4.30
C ALA A 171 7.06 -30.56 5.50
N PRO A 172 7.07 -31.66 6.27
CA PRO A 172 6.05 -31.93 7.30
C PRO A 172 5.96 -30.84 8.38
N LEU A 173 4.78 -30.68 8.96
CA LEU A 173 4.56 -29.79 10.11
C LEU A 173 5.43 -30.21 11.30
N GLY A 174 5.87 -29.24 12.10
CA GLY A 174 6.74 -29.47 13.25
C GLY A 174 6.75 -28.33 14.28
N PRO A 175 7.65 -28.37 15.27
CA PRO A 175 7.69 -27.40 16.37
C PRO A 175 7.91 -25.92 16.04
N ALA A 176 8.32 -25.62 14.81
CA ALA A 176 8.45 -24.24 14.34
C ALA A 176 7.14 -23.67 13.78
N ASP A 177 6.11 -24.52 13.61
CA ASP A 177 4.84 -24.14 13.06
C ASP A 177 3.87 -23.60 14.11
N ARG A 178 2.98 -22.73 13.65
CA ARG A 178 2.03 -21.99 14.46
C ARG A 178 0.67 -22.05 13.79
N VAL A 179 -0.28 -22.69 14.44
CA VAL A 179 -1.62 -22.96 13.90
C VAL A 179 -2.61 -21.99 14.49
N LEU A 180 -3.36 -21.28 13.65
CA LEU A 180 -4.48 -20.45 14.09
C LEU A 180 -5.56 -21.34 14.71
N ALA A 181 -6.03 -21.00 15.91
CA ALA A 181 -7.31 -21.45 16.43
C ALA A 181 -8.30 -20.29 16.35
N GLY A 182 -9.11 -20.26 15.28
CA GLY A 182 -10.02 -19.18 14.97
C GLY A 182 -11.47 -19.59 14.84
N LEU A 183 -11.76 -20.86 14.57
CA LEU A 183 -13.12 -21.36 14.38
C LEU A 183 -13.82 -21.57 15.72
N SER A 184 -15.16 -21.49 15.71
CA SER A 184 -15.94 -21.78 16.91
C SER A 184 -15.79 -23.25 17.29
N VAL A 185 -15.64 -23.53 18.58
CA VAL A 185 -15.58 -24.89 19.12
C VAL A 185 -16.88 -25.66 18.96
N ALA A 186 -18.00 -24.98 18.69
CA ALA A 186 -19.26 -25.60 18.31
C ALA A 186 -19.25 -26.16 16.88
N PHE A 187 -18.19 -25.90 16.09
CA PHE A 187 -17.95 -26.52 14.79
C PHE A 187 -16.81 -27.53 14.87
N ASP A 188 -17.00 -28.65 14.20
CA ASP A 188 -16.04 -29.75 14.13
C ASP A 188 -14.73 -29.37 13.41
N ALA A 189 -14.75 -28.37 12.54
CA ALA A 189 -13.55 -27.78 11.94
C ALA A 189 -12.58 -27.17 12.99
N SER A 190 -13.04 -26.82 14.19
CA SER A 190 -12.13 -26.45 15.29
C SER A 190 -11.25 -27.63 15.75
N CYS A 191 -11.72 -28.88 15.56
CA CYS A 191 -10.92 -30.07 15.83
C CYS A 191 -9.73 -30.16 14.87
N GLU A 192 -9.91 -29.81 13.60
CA GLU A 192 -8.82 -29.73 12.61
C GLU A 192 -7.74 -28.75 13.07
N GLU A 193 -8.13 -27.53 13.49
CA GLU A 193 -7.18 -26.53 14.00
C GLU A 193 -6.36 -27.05 15.20
N MET A 194 -7.03 -27.66 16.19
CA MET A 194 -6.37 -28.20 17.39
C MET A 194 -5.38 -29.33 17.06
N TRP A 195 -5.76 -30.25 16.19
CA TRP A 195 -4.96 -31.45 15.93
C TRP A 195 -3.92 -31.26 14.82
N LEU A 196 -4.07 -30.28 13.93
CA LEU A 196 -2.98 -29.77 13.09
C LEU A 196 -1.82 -29.23 13.94
N ALA A 197 -2.10 -28.66 15.12
CA ALA A 197 -1.07 -28.26 16.06
C ALA A 197 -0.51 -29.46 16.83
N TRP A 198 -1.38 -30.13 17.59
CA TRP A 198 -0.97 -31.11 18.59
C TRP A 198 -0.52 -32.45 18.02
N GLY A 199 -0.96 -32.84 16.82
CA GLY A 199 -0.46 -34.01 16.12
C GLY A 199 0.98 -33.84 15.60
N HIS A 200 1.47 -32.61 15.47
CA HIS A 200 2.73 -32.29 14.80
C HIS A 200 3.78 -31.62 15.70
N GLY A 201 3.48 -31.40 16.98
CA GLY A 201 4.39 -30.71 17.90
C GLY A 201 4.41 -29.19 17.71
N ALA A 202 3.46 -28.65 16.95
CA ALA A 202 3.34 -27.23 16.63
C ALA A 202 2.54 -26.46 17.68
N CYS A 203 2.66 -25.13 17.68
CA CYS A 203 1.98 -24.28 18.65
C CYS A 203 0.58 -23.90 18.18
N LEU A 204 -0.45 -24.18 18.98
CA LEU A 204 -1.80 -23.64 18.78
C LEU A 204 -1.85 -22.18 19.26
N VAL A 205 -2.41 -21.26 18.47
CA VAL A 205 -2.50 -19.84 18.79
C VAL A 205 -3.97 -19.38 18.71
N PRO A 206 -4.70 -19.34 19.83
CA PRO A 206 -6.09 -18.91 19.87
C PRO A 206 -6.26 -17.43 19.54
N ALA A 207 -7.11 -17.13 18.56
CA ALA A 207 -7.53 -15.78 18.25
C ALA A 207 -8.83 -15.43 18.99
N PRO A 208 -8.98 -14.20 19.53
CA PRO A 208 -10.24 -13.74 20.08
C PRO A 208 -11.36 -13.80 19.04
N ARG A 209 -12.58 -14.17 19.46
CA ARG A 209 -13.66 -14.41 18.50
C ARG A 209 -14.11 -13.16 17.76
N SER A 210 -14.06 -12.00 18.42
CA SER A 210 -14.30 -10.68 17.81
C SER A 210 -13.35 -10.39 16.64
N LEU A 211 -12.07 -10.71 16.80
CA LEU A 211 -11.05 -10.55 15.77
C LEU A 211 -11.32 -11.45 14.56
N VAL A 212 -11.65 -12.73 14.78
CA VAL A 212 -11.93 -13.64 13.66
C VAL A 212 -13.20 -13.23 12.91
N LYS A 213 -14.23 -12.76 13.63
CA LYS A 213 -15.47 -12.23 13.04
C LYS A 213 -15.22 -11.00 12.16
N SER A 214 -14.26 -10.13 12.52
CA SER A 214 -13.89 -8.95 11.71
C SER A 214 -13.49 -9.29 10.28
N GLY A 215 -12.88 -10.47 10.07
CA GLY A 215 -12.33 -10.94 8.81
C GLY A 215 -11.08 -10.17 8.35
N VAL A 216 -11.19 -8.85 8.19
CA VAL A 216 -10.11 -8.00 7.66
C VAL A 216 -8.97 -7.79 8.65
N ASP A 217 -9.26 -7.66 9.95
CA ASP A 217 -8.24 -7.39 10.98
C ASP A 217 -7.46 -8.65 11.38
N LEU A 218 -7.97 -9.83 11.00
CA LEU A 218 -7.28 -11.10 11.20
C LEU A 218 -5.98 -11.14 10.39
N GLY A 219 -5.93 -10.52 9.20
CA GLY A 219 -4.74 -10.54 8.33
C GLY A 219 -3.47 -9.97 9.01
N PRO A 220 -3.49 -8.72 9.49
CA PRO A 220 -2.40 -8.15 10.28
C PRO A 220 -2.08 -8.97 11.54
N TRP A 221 -3.07 -9.56 12.18
CA TRP A 221 -2.87 -10.41 13.36
C TRP A 221 -2.12 -11.70 13.04
N LEU A 222 -2.42 -12.36 11.91
CA LEU A 222 -1.70 -13.55 11.43
C LEU A 222 -0.20 -13.26 11.27
N ILE A 223 0.13 -12.08 10.73
CA ILE A 223 1.51 -11.62 10.55
C ILE A 223 2.17 -11.36 11.91
N ALA A 224 1.50 -10.61 12.78
CA ALA A 224 2.03 -10.25 14.10
C ALA A 224 2.34 -11.48 14.97
N HIS A 225 1.53 -12.53 14.87
CA HIS A 225 1.69 -13.78 15.62
C HIS A 225 2.44 -14.87 14.85
N GLY A 226 2.94 -14.57 13.65
CA GLY A 226 3.78 -15.46 12.85
C GLY A 226 3.09 -16.78 12.46
N ILE A 227 1.79 -16.75 12.18
CA ILE A 227 1.00 -17.94 11.86
C ILE A 227 1.52 -18.62 10.58
N THR A 228 1.66 -19.95 10.61
CA THR A 228 2.17 -20.76 9.50
C THR A 228 1.14 -21.74 8.93
N VAL A 229 0.08 -22.05 9.68
CA VAL A 229 -1.01 -22.95 9.27
C VAL A 229 -2.36 -22.31 9.59
N VAL A 230 -3.28 -22.37 8.62
CA VAL A 230 -4.64 -21.85 8.76
C VAL A 230 -5.64 -22.84 8.19
N SER A 231 -6.60 -23.28 9.00
CA SER A 231 -7.85 -23.87 8.51
C SER A 231 -8.98 -22.83 8.58
N THR A 232 -9.78 -22.72 7.53
CA THR A 232 -10.83 -21.69 7.45
C THR A 232 -11.86 -21.99 6.36
N VAL A 233 -12.95 -21.22 6.35
CA VAL A 233 -13.87 -21.16 5.20
C VAL A 233 -13.32 -20.25 4.08
N PRO A 234 -13.60 -20.57 2.79
CA PRO A 234 -13.29 -19.72 1.64
C PRO A 234 -13.69 -18.25 1.79
N THR A 235 -14.89 -17.96 2.31
CA THR A 235 -15.39 -16.58 2.45
C THR A 235 -14.51 -15.73 3.36
N LEU A 236 -14.01 -16.28 4.47
CA LEU A 236 -13.15 -15.56 5.39
C LEU A 236 -11.77 -15.32 4.78
N ALA A 237 -11.20 -16.35 4.14
CA ALA A 237 -9.94 -16.22 3.42
C ALA A 237 -10.01 -15.22 2.26
N ALA A 238 -11.18 -15.05 1.64
CA ALA A 238 -11.40 -14.07 0.58
C ALA A 238 -11.10 -12.63 1.03
N LEU A 239 -11.35 -12.32 2.31
CA LEU A 239 -11.16 -11.00 2.91
C LEU A 239 -9.70 -10.69 3.24
N TRP A 240 -8.87 -11.70 3.49
CA TRP A 240 -7.47 -11.50 3.87
C TRP A 240 -6.63 -10.97 2.71
N PRO A 241 -5.70 -10.04 2.96
CA PRO A 241 -4.72 -9.65 1.96
C PRO A 241 -3.71 -10.79 1.72
N ASP A 242 -3.06 -10.84 0.56
CA ASP A 242 -2.21 -11.99 0.19
C ASP A 242 -0.95 -12.14 1.07
N ASP A 243 -0.49 -11.03 1.67
CA ASP A 243 0.66 -10.94 2.59
C ASP A 243 0.35 -11.47 3.99
N ALA A 244 -0.91 -11.42 4.43
CA ALA A 244 -1.36 -12.08 5.65
C ALA A 244 -1.05 -13.59 5.65
N LEU A 245 -0.94 -14.18 4.47
CA LEU A 245 -0.64 -15.59 4.29
C LEU A 245 0.83 -15.84 3.91
N GLU A 246 1.71 -14.83 3.88
CA GLU A 246 3.11 -15.02 3.41
C GLU A 246 3.89 -16.03 4.27
N SER A 247 3.72 -16.00 5.59
CA SER A 247 4.27 -17.00 6.52
C SER A 247 3.47 -18.31 6.51
N VAL A 248 2.25 -18.29 5.97
CA VAL A 248 1.35 -19.44 5.92
C VAL A 248 1.75 -20.38 4.78
N ARG A 249 2.15 -21.60 5.16
CA ARG A 249 2.59 -22.68 4.27
C ARG A 249 1.51 -23.73 4.03
N LEU A 250 0.52 -23.83 4.91
CA LEU A 250 -0.64 -24.70 4.73
C LEU A 250 -1.93 -23.88 4.93
N VAL A 251 -2.80 -23.89 3.93
CA VAL A 251 -4.16 -23.38 4.03
C VAL A 251 -5.12 -24.53 3.74
N VAL A 252 -6.05 -24.77 4.65
CA VAL A 252 -7.12 -25.75 4.44
C VAL A 252 -8.44 -25.00 4.31
N PHE A 253 -9.17 -25.28 3.23
CA PHE A 253 -10.51 -24.76 2.99
C PHE A 253 -11.54 -25.86 3.18
N GLY A 254 -12.50 -25.61 4.05
CA GLY A 254 -13.65 -26.49 4.26
C GLY A 254 -14.96 -25.71 4.42
N GLY A 255 -16.07 -26.43 4.52
CA GLY A 255 -17.39 -25.86 4.85
C GLY A 255 -18.14 -25.16 3.70
N GLU A 256 -17.47 -24.57 2.71
CA GLU A 256 -18.08 -23.91 1.56
C GLU A 256 -17.52 -24.37 0.22
N ALA A 257 -18.26 -24.14 -0.87
CA ALA A 257 -17.71 -24.30 -2.21
C ALA A 257 -16.62 -23.23 -2.42
N CYS A 258 -15.38 -23.64 -2.66
CA CYS A 258 -14.29 -22.71 -2.93
C CYS A 258 -14.46 -22.07 -4.32
N PRO A 259 -14.53 -20.73 -4.43
CA PRO A 259 -14.56 -20.06 -5.73
C PRO A 259 -13.27 -20.35 -6.53
N PRO A 260 -13.36 -20.59 -7.85
CA PRO A 260 -12.18 -20.78 -8.70
C PRO A 260 -11.18 -19.63 -8.61
N GLU A 261 -11.67 -18.40 -8.52
CA GLU A 261 -10.84 -17.20 -8.41
C GLU A 261 -10.06 -17.16 -7.10
N LEU A 262 -10.66 -17.66 -6.00
CA LEU A 262 -10.01 -17.75 -4.70
C LEU A 262 -8.93 -18.84 -4.69
N ALA A 263 -9.26 -20.01 -5.23
CA ALA A 263 -8.32 -21.12 -5.39
C ALA A 263 -7.09 -20.68 -6.20
N ALA A 264 -7.31 -20.01 -7.33
CA ALA A 264 -6.22 -19.48 -8.17
C ALA A 264 -5.42 -18.36 -7.49
N ARG A 265 -6.04 -17.57 -6.60
CA ARG A 265 -5.39 -16.47 -5.86
C ARG A 265 -4.48 -16.98 -4.76
N ILE A 266 -4.92 -17.97 -3.99
CA ILE A 266 -4.25 -18.42 -2.76
C ILE A 266 -3.29 -19.57 -3.03
N ALA A 267 -3.58 -20.45 -4.02
CA ALA A 267 -2.66 -21.50 -4.43
C ALA A 267 -1.34 -20.90 -4.94
N SER A 268 -0.22 -21.32 -4.37
CA SER A 268 1.11 -20.85 -4.76
C SER A 268 2.12 -21.99 -4.67
N ARG A 269 3.28 -21.85 -5.33
CA ARG A 269 4.30 -22.92 -5.32
C ARG A 269 4.93 -23.21 -3.95
N ASP A 270 4.83 -22.28 -3.01
CA ASP A 270 5.45 -22.38 -1.69
C ASP A 270 4.41 -22.61 -0.57
N ARG A 271 3.15 -22.83 -0.94
CA ARG A 271 2.03 -23.02 -0.01
C ARG A 271 1.10 -24.08 -0.55
N GLU A 272 0.88 -25.14 0.23
CA GLU A 272 -0.17 -26.09 -0.08
C GLU A 272 -1.53 -25.51 0.33
N VAL A 273 -2.47 -25.56 -0.61
CA VAL A 273 -3.85 -25.15 -0.39
C VAL A 273 -4.72 -26.35 -0.67
N TRP A 274 -5.44 -26.83 0.33
CA TRP A 274 -6.30 -28.00 0.23
C TRP A 274 -7.75 -27.58 0.29
N ASN A 275 -8.57 -28.11 -0.60
CA ASN A 275 -10.02 -28.05 -0.50
C ASN A 275 -10.51 -29.36 0.08
N THR A 276 -10.97 -29.32 1.32
CA THR A 276 -11.47 -30.46 2.08
C THR A 276 -12.99 -30.44 2.11
N TYR A 277 -13.58 -31.63 2.16
CA TYR A 277 -15.02 -31.81 2.28
C TYR A 277 -15.29 -32.93 3.27
N GLY A 278 -16.20 -32.66 4.20
CA GLY A 278 -16.77 -33.66 5.09
C GLY A 278 -18.00 -33.09 5.78
N PRO A 279 -19.09 -33.87 5.91
CA PRO A 279 -20.13 -33.56 6.87
C PRO A 279 -19.66 -33.94 8.29
N THR A 280 -20.25 -33.33 9.32
CA THR A 280 -19.96 -33.67 10.73
C THR A 280 -20.22 -35.14 11.03
N GLU A 281 -21.21 -35.73 10.37
CA GLU A 281 -21.55 -37.16 10.40
C GLU A 281 -20.43 -38.10 9.92
N ALA A 282 -19.43 -37.58 9.20
CA ALA A 282 -18.27 -38.31 8.72
C ALA A 282 -16.94 -37.85 9.36
N THR A 283 -17.01 -37.18 10.52
CA THR A 283 -15.85 -36.71 11.30
C THR A 283 -14.98 -35.70 10.53
N VAL A 284 -15.41 -34.43 10.52
CA VAL A 284 -14.69 -33.26 9.99
C VAL A 284 -14.43 -33.29 8.48
N VAL A 285 -13.57 -34.19 7.99
CA VAL A 285 -13.14 -34.30 6.60
C VAL A 285 -13.24 -35.74 6.12
N ALA A 286 -13.89 -35.96 4.98
CA ALA A 286 -14.06 -37.26 4.33
C ALA A 286 -13.30 -37.38 3.00
N CYS A 287 -13.12 -36.28 2.27
CA CYS A 287 -12.22 -36.19 1.12
C CYS A 287 -11.49 -34.84 1.05
N GLY A 288 -10.42 -34.80 0.25
CA GLY A 288 -9.82 -33.53 -0.14
C GLY A 288 -9.07 -33.56 -1.46
N ALA A 289 -8.88 -32.37 -2.02
CA ALA A 289 -8.11 -32.12 -3.23
C ALA A 289 -7.11 -30.99 -3.02
N LEU A 290 -5.90 -31.17 -3.52
CA LEU A 290 -4.94 -30.08 -3.61
C LEU A 290 -5.43 -29.07 -4.66
N LEU A 291 -5.50 -27.80 -4.27
CA LEU A 291 -5.81 -26.69 -5.17
C LEU A 291 -4.52 -26.16 -5.79
N ASP A 292 -4.43 -26.30 -7.11
CA ASP A 292 -3.33 -25.77 -7.93
C ASP A 292 -3.76 -24.53 -8.75
N GLY A 293 -4.98 -24.05 -8.54
CA GLY A 293 -5.60 -22.95 -9.27
C GLY A 293 -6.22 -23.35 -10.61
N SER A 294 -6.25 -24.64 -10.96
CA SER A 294 -6.95 -25.14 -12.13
C SER A 294 -8.45 -25.32 -11.89
N THR A 295 -9.22 -25.37 -12.97
CA THR A 295 -10.64 -25.69 -12.96
C THR A 295 -10.88 -27.07 -13.60
N PRO A 296 -11.88 -27.84 -13.16
CA PRO A 296 -12.86 -27.54 -12.11
C PRO A 296 -12.27 -27.62 -10.69
N VAL A 297 -12.81 -26.85 -9.74
CA VAL A 297 -12.48 -26.98 -8.31
C VAL A 297 -13.08 -28.28 -7.79
N ARG A 298 -12.23 -29.18 -7.29
CA ARG A 298 -12.61 -30.51 -6.79
C ARG A 298 -12.72 -30.50 -5.27
N ILE A 299 -13.62 -31.33 -4.73
CA ILE A 299 -13.61 -31.74 -3.32
C ILE A 299 -12.72 -32.98 -3.10
N GLY A 300 -12.37 -33.68 -4.19
CA GLY A 300 -11.24 -34.60 -4.20
C GLY A 300 -11.54 -36.07 -3.92
N LEU A 301 -10.55 -36.76 -3.38
CA LEU A 301 -10.54 -38.21 -3.17
C LEU A 301 -10.63 -38.54 -1.66
N PRO A 302 -11.15 -39.73 -1.29
CA PRO A 302 -11.31 -40.13 0.10
C PRO A 302 -10.01 -40.07 0.91
N LEU A 303 -10.12 -39.71 2.19
CA LEU A 303 -9.04 -39.86 3.16
C LEU A 303 -8.75 -41.34 3.43
N ASP A 304 -7.55 -41.64 3.92
CA ASP A 304 -7.21 -42.99 4.38
C ASP A 304 -8.19 -43.49 5.44
N GLY A 305 -8.95 -44.54 5.11
CA GLY A 305 -9.96 -45.12 6.00
C GLY A 305 -11.39 -44.64 5.76
N TRP A 306 -11.62 -43.69 4.84
CA TRP A 306 -12.95 -43.29 4.36
C TRP A 306 -13.24 -43.96 3.02
N ASP A 307 -14.49 -44.35 2.83
CA ASP A 307 -14.99 -44.88 1.56
C ASP A 307 -16.01 -43.92 0.97
N LEU A 308 -15.90 -43.61 -0.34
CA LEU A 308 -16.84 -42.72 -1.04
C LEU A 308 -17.43 -43.40 -2.27
N ALA A 309 -18.74 -43.22 -2.47
CA ALA A 309 -19.45 -43.67 -3.66
C ALA A 309 -20.43 -42.61 -4.13
N VAL A 310 -20.55 -42.46 -5.45
CA VAL A 310 -21.55 -41.59 -6.09
C VAL A 310 -22.61 -42.49 -6.71
N VAL A 311 -23.87 -42.36 -6.28
CA VAL A 311 -24.95 -43.28 -6.66
C VAL A 311 -26.12 -42.56 -7.34
N ASP A 312 -26.81 -43.27 -8.23
CA ASP A 312 -28.06 -42.83 -8.84
C ASP A 312 -29.28 -43.06 -7.91
N ALA A 313 -30.49 -42.78 -8.42
CA ALA A 313 -31.73 -42.94 -7.68
C ALA A 313 -32.04 -44.40 -7.29
N GLU A 314 -31.50 -45.36 -8.04
CA GLU A 314 -31.59 -46.80 -7.79
C GLU A 314 -30.47 -47.31 -6.86
N GLY A 315 -29.61 -46.42 -6.36
CA GLY A 315 -28.51 -46.76 -5.47
C GLY A 315 -27.36 -47.52 -6.15
N GLN A 316 -27.25 -47.44 -7.48
CA GLN A 316 -26.14 -48.00 -8.25
C GLN A 316 -25.07 -46.94 -8.46
N ARG A 317 -23.80 -47.37 -8.56
CA ARG A 317 -22.69 -46.43 -8.85
C ARG A 317 -22.87 -45.80 -10.23
N VAL A 318 -22.75 -44.48 -10.30
CA VAL A 318 -22.80 -43.75 -11.57
C VAL A 318 -21.50 -43.91 -12.36
N ALA A 319 -21.56 -43.78 -13.69
CA ALA A 319 -20.38 -43.81 -14.56
C ALA A 319 -19.56 -42.50 -14.47
N PRO A 320 -18.26 -42.50 -14.84
CA PRO A 320 -17.45 -41.27 -14.89
C PRO A 320 -18.12 -40.15 -15.69
N GLY A 321 -18.16 -38.94 -15.11
CA GLY A 321 -18.79 -37.75 -15.68
C GLY A 321 -20.28 -37.58 -15.32
N GLN A 322 -20.94 -38.60 -14.76
CA GLN A 322 -22.33 -38.50 -14.31
C GLN A 322 -22.44 -37.90 -12.90
N VAL A 323 -23.61 -37.32 -12.62
CA VAL A 323 -23.94 -36.71 -11.32
C VAL A 323 -24.85 -37.66 -10.55
N GLY A 324 -24.59 -37.81 -9.26
CA GLY A 324 -25.40 -38.60 -8.34
C GLY A 324 -25.23 -38.13 -6.90
N GLU A 325 -25.87 -38.83 -5.96
CA GLU A 325 -25.77 -38.56 -4.53
C GLU A 325 -24.46 -39.13 -3.95
N LEU A 326 -23.80 -38.37 -3.08
CA LEU A 326 -22.61 -38.82 -2.37
C LEU A 326 -22.96 -39.64 -1.12
N VAL A 327 -22.48 -40.88 -1.08
CA VAL A 327 -22.59 -41.82 0.05
C VAL A 327 -21.21 -42.06 0.65
N ILE A 328 -21.13 -42.01 1.98
CA ILE A 328 -19.88 -42.07 2.74
C ILE A 328 -19.88 -43.33 3.64
N GLY A 329 -18.77 -44.05 3.65
CA GLY A 329 -18.50 -45.21 4.48
C GLY A 329 -17.13 -45.09 5.17
N GLY A 330 -16.74 -46.13 5.90
CA GLY A 330 -15.41 -46.23 6.53
C GLY A 330 -15.36 -45.83 8.00
N VAL A 331 -14.14 -45.63 8.50
CA VAL A 331 -13.84 -45.46 9.93
C VAL A 331 -14.32 -44.12 10.51
N GLY A 332 -14.52 -43.11 9.66
CA GLY A 332 -14.92 -41.77 10.07
C GLY A 332 -16.41 -41.58 10.37
N LEU A 333 -17.25 -42.60 10.19
CA LEU A 333 -18.68 -42.46 10.46
C LEU A 333 -18.94 -42.23 11.95
N GLY A 334 -19.63 -41.13 12.25
CA GLY A 334 -20.18 -40.86 13.57
C GLY A 334 -21.49 -41.60 13.82
N ARG A 335 -22.19 -41.17 14.87
CA ARG A 335 -23.56 -41.61 15.17
C ARG A 335 -24.40 -40.46 15.70
N TYR A 336 -25.70 -40.51 15.44
CA TYR A 336 -26.62 -39.61 16.15
C TYR A 336 -26.86 -40.11 17.57
N LEU A 337 -27.07 -39.19 18.51
CA LEU A 337 -27.52 -39.54 19.86
C LEU A 337 -28.92 -40.18 19.86
N ASP A 338 -29.76 -39.81 18.90
CA ASP A 338 -31.08 -40.40 18.64
C ASP A 338 -30.93 -41.72 17.86
N PRO A 339 -31.21 -42.89 18.47
CA PRO A 339 -31.01 -44.19 17.83
C PRO A 339 -31.89 -44.42 16.59
N ALA A 340 -33.09 -43.82 16.55
CA ALA A 340 -34.00 -43.98 15.42
C ALA A 340 -33.48 -43.22 14.20
N LYS A 341 -33.03 -41.97 14.40
CA LYS A 341 -32.39 -41.17 13.35
C LYS A 341 -31.05 -41.78 12.92
N ASP A 342 -30.30 -42.34 13.85
CA ASP A 342 -29.05 -43.04 13.53
C ASP A 342 -29.28 -44.21 12.58
N ALA A 343 -30.24 -45.08 12.90
CA ALA A 343 -30.60 -46.22 12.07
C ALA A 343 -31.13 -45.81 10.69
N GLU A 344 -31.86 -44.68 10.60
CA GLU A 344 -32.34 -44.13 9.34
C GLU A 344 -31.21 -43.58 8.48
N LYS A 345 -30.35 -42.72 9.04
CA LYS A 345 -29.34 -41.96 8.28
C LYS A 345 -28.05 -42.72 8.02
N TYR A 346 -27.72 -43.69 8.85
CA TYR A 346 -26.55 -44.55 8.71
C TYR A 346 -26.92 -46.00 8.37
N ALA A 347 -27.98 -46.21 7.58
CA ALA A 347 -28.44 -47.54 7.21
C ALA A 347 -27.38 -48.35 6.42
N PRO A 348 -27.44 -49.70 6.44
CA PRO A 348 -26.65 -50.53 5.53
C PRO A 348 -26.94 -50.17 4.07
N PHE A 349 -25.93 -50.29 3.20
CA PHE A 349 -26.05 -50.00 1.76
C PHE A 349 -25.67 -51.24 0.94
N PRO A 350 -26.63 -52.18 0.69
CA PRO A 350 -26.32 -53.50 0.14
C PRO A 350 -25.67 -53.47 -1.24
N THR A 351 -26.03 -52.52 -2.09
CA THR A 351 -25.48 -52.41 -3.46
C THR A 351 -24.00 -52.00 -3.47
N LEU A 352 -23.50 -51.41 -2.38
CA LEU A 352 -22.09 -51.10 -2.16
C LEU A 352 -21.39 -52.14 -1.28
N GLY A 353 -22.13 -53.07 -0.68
CA GLY A 353 -21.61 -54.06 0.28
C GLY A 353 -21.23 -53.46 1.64
N TRP A 354 -21.73 -52.26 1.97
CA TRP A 354 -21.38 -51.56 3.21
C TRP A 354 -22.39 -51.87 4.31
N ALA A 355 -21.89 -52.31 5.47
CA ALA A 355 -22.73 -52.62 6.63
C ALA A 355 -23.34 -51.37 7.29
N ARG A 356 -22.71 -50.21 7.09
CA ARG A 356 -23.16 -48.90 7.57
C ARG A 356 -22.68 -47.84 6.58
N ALA A 357 -23.57 -46.95 6.14
CA ALA A 357 -23.25 -45.90 5.20
C ALA A 357 -24.05 -44.64 5.50
N TYR A 358 -23.42 -43.48 5.41
CA TYR A 358 -24.08 -42.19 5.56
C TYR A 358 -24.43 -41.60 4.20
N ARG A 359 -25.71 -41.27 3.99
CA ARG A 359 -26.20 -40.55 2.81
C ARG A 359 -26.11 -39.05 3.06
N SER A 360 -25.21 -38.36 2.36
CA SER A 360 -24.94 -36.93 2.63
C SER A 360 -26.04 -35.98 2.16
N GLY A 361 -26.85 -36.39 1.18
CA GLY A 361 -27.78 -35.51 0.47
C GLY A 361 -27.11 -34.54 -0.53
N ASP A 362 -25.78 -34.61 -0.67
CA ASP A 362 -25.02 -33.76 -1.59
C ASP A 362 -24.93 -34.41 -2.98
N LEU A 363 -25.12 -33.58 -4.02
CA LEU A 363 -24.97 -33.99 -5.41
C LEU A 363 -23.54 -33.71 -5.86
N VAL A 364 -22.89 -34.74 -6.39
CA VAL A 364 -21.51 -34.66 -6.88
C VAL A 364 -21.40 -35.31 -8.25
N ARG A 365 -20.52 -34.76 -9.08
CA ARG A 365 -20.11 -35.39 -10.33
C ARG A 365 -18.97 -36.36 -10.03
N TYR A 366 -19.13 -37.61 -10.44
CA TYR A 366 -18.07 -38.60 -10.34
C TYR A 366 -16.98 -38.30 -11.37
N ASP A 367 -15.77 -38.02 -10.89
CA ASP A 367 -14.58 -37.76 -11.71
C ASP A 367 -13.42 -38.57 -11.11
N PRO A 368 -12.74 -39.45 -11.89
CA PRO A 368 -11.63 -40.26 -11.39
C PRO A 368 -10.45 -39.46 -10.84
N GLU A 369 -10.28 -38.20 -11.26
CA GLU A 369 -9.23 -37.30 -10.75
C GLU A 369 -9.61 -36.66 -9.39
N GLY A 370 -10.87 -36.81 -8.96
CA GLY A 370 -11.40 -36.27 -7.72
C GLY A 370 -12.80 -35.70 -7.90
N LEU A 371 -13.68 -35.92 -6.93
CA LEU A 371 -15.10 -35.57 -7.01
C LEU A 371 -15.31 -34.05 -7.18
N VAL A 372 -16.35 -33.67 -7.93
CA VAL A 372 -16.73 -32.26 -8.15
C VAL A 372 -18.12 -32.01 -7.58
N PHE A 373 -18.20 -31.13 -6.59
CA PHE A 373 -19.46 -30.74 -5.95
C PHE A 373 -20.39 -30.00 -6.93
N GLN A 374 -21.67 -30.38 -6.99
CA GLN A 374 -22.68 -29.80 -7.87
C GLN A 374 -23.79 -29.04 -7.13
N GLY A 375 -23.81 -29.11 -5.79
CA GLY A 375 -24.87 -28.55 -4.96
C GLY A 375 -25.57 -29.61 -4.16
N ARG A 376 -26.79 -29.32 -3.74
CA ARG A 376 -27.63 -30.22 -2.95
C ARG A 376 -28.93 -30.54 -3.67
N ALA A 377 -29.53 -31.66 -3.29
CA ALA A 377 -30.84 -32.06 -3.78
C ALA A 377 -31.99 -31.32 -3.07
N ASP A 378 -31.72 -30.55 -2.01
CA ASP A 378 -32.70 -29.82 -1.18
C ASP A 378 -32.53 -28.28 -1.23
N ASP A 379 -33.43 -27.53 -0.57
CA ASP A 379 -33.52 -26.04 -0.60
C ASP A 379 -32.51 -25.34 0.35
N GLN A 380 -31.38 -25.97 0.65
CA GLN A 380 -30.40 -25.49 1.60
C GLN A 380 -29.42 -24.47 0.98
N VAL A 381 -29.23 -23.32 1.62
CA VAL A 381 -28.34 -22.23 1.16
C VAL A 381 -27.11 -22.07 2.07
N LYS A 382 -26.02 -21.48 1.56
CA LYS A 382 -24.83 -21.15 2.36
C LYS A 382 -24.65 -19.63 2.43
N LEU A 383 -24.61 -19.05 3.63
CA LEU A 383 -24.36 -17.63 3.88
C LEU A 383 -23.23 -17.48 4.91
N GLY A 384 -22.12 -16.83 4.54
CA GLY A 384 -21.02 -16.53 5.45
C GLY A 384 -20.40 -17.75 6.16
N GLY A 385 -20.21 -18.87 5.45
CA GLY A 385 -19.67 -20.11 6.01
C GLY A 385 -20.73 -21.08 6.54
N ARG A 386 -21.97 -20.60 6.75
CA ARG A 386 -23.00 -21.36 7.46
C ARG A 386 -23.95 -22.02 6.48
N ARG A 387 -24.26 -23.26 6.77
CA ARG A 387 -25.26 -24.06 6.06
C ARG A 387 -26.63 -23.73 6.66
N ILE A 388 -27.47 -23.03 5.89
CA ILE A 388 -28.77 -22.49 6.29
C ILE A 388 -29.88 -23.26 5.59
N GLU A 389 -30.79 -23.83 6.36
CA GLU A 389 -32.03 -24.38 5.82
C GLU A 389 -33.06 -23.27 5.72
N LEU A 390 -33.38 -22.79 4.50
CA LEU A 390 -34.41 -21.76 4.35
C LEU A 390 -35.77 -22.24 4.89
N GLY A 391 -36.03 -23.55 4.86
CA GLY A 391 -37.23 -24.14 5.44
C GLY A 391 -37.34 -24.00 6.96
N GLU A 392 -36.22 -23.99 7.70
CA GLU A 392 -36.20 -23.74 9.15
C GLU A 392 -36.67 -22.30 9.44
N ILE A 393 -36.22 -21.36 8.62
CA ILE A 393 -36.56 -19.95 8.72
C ILE A 393 -37.99 -19.71 8.22
N ASP A 394 -38.40 -20.34 7.12
CA ASP A 394 -39.78 -20.28 6.61
C ASP A 394 -40.77 -20.77 7.70
N ALA A 395 -40.44 -21.86 8.39
CA ALA A 395 -41.24 -22.40 9.48
C ALA A 395 -41.29 -21.45 10.70
N ALA A 396 -40.15 -20.89 11.09
CA ALA A 396 -40.08 -19.92 12.18
C ALA A 396 -40.86 -18.63 11.84
N LEU A 397 -40.75 -18.13 10.61
CA LEU A 397 -41.53 -16.99 10.09
C LEU A 397 -43.03 -17.29 10.07
N GLN A 398 -43.42 -18.51 9.73
CA GLN A 398 -44.81 -18.93 9.68
C GLN A 398 -45.41 -19.21 11.06
N ALA A 399 -44.57 -19.47 12.07
CA ALA A 399 -44.97 -19.65 13.46
C ALA A 399 -45.20 -18.32 14.22
N LEU A 400 -44.89 -17.18 13.59
CA LEU A 400 -45.12 -15.86 14.15
C LEU A 400 -46.61 -15.52 14.26
N ASP A 401 -46.99 -14.88 15.36
CA ASP A 401 -48.37 -14.45 15.61
C ASP A 401 -48.85 -13.48 14.52
N GLY A 402 -50.00 -13.79 13.91
CA GLY A 402 -50.63 -12.93 12.90
C GLY A 402 -50.10 -13.09 11.47
N VAL A 403 -49.19 -14.04 11.20
CA VAL A 403 -48.65 -14.32 9.86
C VAL A 403 -49.46 -15.40 9.13
N ALA A 404 -49.95 -15.11 7.93
CA ALA A 404 -50.64 -16.06 7.04
C ALA A 404 -49.67 -16.86 6.14
N GLY A 405 -48.47 -16.32 5.88
CA GLY A 405 -47.41 -17.00 5.14
C GLY A 405 -46.06 -16.30 5.30
N GLY A 406 -45.00 -17.10 5.46
CA GLY A 406 -43.61 -16.63 5.59
C GLY A 406 -42.70 -17.26 4.55
N ALA A 407 -41.75 -16.50 4.01
CA ALA A 407 -40.72 -17.01 3.10
C ALA A 407 -39.40 -16.24 3.20
N ALA A 408 -38.29 -16.93 3.33
CA ALA A 408 -36.93 -16.39 3.36
C ALA A 408 -36.23 -16.51 2.00
N VAL A 409 -35.42 -15.49 1.66
CA VAL A 409 -34.59 -15.43 0.44
C VAL A 409 -33.35 -14.55 0.67
N VAL A 410 -32.27 -14.81 -0.07
CA VAL A 410 -31.05 -13.98 -0.05
C VAL A 410 -31.11 -12.90 -1.15
N GLN A 411 -30.84 -11.64 -0.80
CA GLN A 411 -30.89 -10.47 -1.69
C GLN A 411 -29.54 -9.72 -1.78
N ARG A 412 -29.39 -8.78 -2.74
CA ARG A 412 -28.17 -7.94 -2.93
C ARG A 412 -28.42 -6.44 -2.74
N THR A 413 -27.71 -5.78 -1.82
CA THR A 413 -27.86 -4.34 -1.50
C THR A 413 -27.27 -3.41 -2.60
N PRO A 414 -27.59 -2.09 -2.62
CA PRO A 414 -26.99 -1.12 -3.54
C PRO A 414 -25.46 -1.03 -3.45
N ALA A 415 -24.90 -1.26 -2.25
CA ALA A 415 -23.45 -1.36 -2.03
C ALA A 415 -22.85 -2.72 -2.48
N GLY A 416 -23.67 -3.66 -2.96
CA GLY A 416 -23.27 -4.96 -3.50
C GLY A 416 -23.23 -6.14 -2.52
N ASN A 417 -23.69 -5.95 -1.26
CA ASN A 417 -23.63 -6.97 -0.18
C ASN A 417 -24.77 -8.00 -0.30
N GLN A 418 -24.56 -9.25 0.12
CA GLN A 418 -25.63 -10.27 0.23
C GLN A 418 -26.27 -10.26 1.62
N VAL A 419 -27.61 -10.26 1.71
CA VAL A 419 -28.38 -10.21 2.97
C VAL A 419 -29.54 -11.21 2.96
N LEU A 420 -29.91 -11.77 4.12
CA LEU A 420 -31.04 -12.70 4.26
C LEU A 420 -32.32 -11.94 4.64
N VAL A 421 -33.38 -12.08 3.85
CA VAL A 421 -34.64 -11.33 4.00
C VAL A 421 -35.80 -12.32 4.16
N GLY A 422 -36.63 -12.10 5.19
CA GLY A 422 -37.81 -12.89 5.53
C GLY A 422 -39.07 -12.09 5.24
N TYR A 423 -39.84 -12.54 4.25
CA TYR A 423 -41.07 -11.89 3.83
C TYR A 423 -42.25 -12.53 4.56
N VAL A 424 -43.06 -11.71 5.22
CA VAL A 424 -44.22 -12.14 5.99
C VAL A 424 -45.49 -11.46 5.45
N ALA A 425 -46.54 -12.24 5.23
CA ALA A 425 -47.86 -11.75 4.82
C ALA A 425 -48.84 -11.88 6.00
N PRO A 426 -49.57 -10.81 6.37
CA PRO A 426 -50.49 -10.85 7.50
C PRO A 426 -51.75 -11.67 7.21
N VAL A 427 -52.35 -12.23 8.27
CA VAL A 427 -53.73 -12.72 8.20
C VAL A 427 -54.67 -11.56 7.90
N ALA A 428 -55.69 -11.78 7.07
CA ALA A 428 -56.64 -10.73 6.67
C ALA A 428 -57.22 -10.00 7.90
N GLY A 429 -56.93 -8.70 8.02
CA GLY A 429 -57.37 -7.84 9.14
C GLY A 429 -56.42 -7.79 10.34
N ALA A 430 -55.27 -8.46 10.30
CA ALA A 430 -54.22 -8.39 11.32
C ALA A 430 -53.05 -7.48 10.87
N SER A 431 -52.34 -6.89 11.83
CA SER A 431 -51.07 -6.18 11.62
C SER A 431 -49.94 -6.98 12.25
N ILE A 432 -48.80 -7.09 11.55
CA ILE A 432 -47.61 -7.77 12.07
C ILE A 432 -46.74 -6.74 12.81
N ASP A 433 -46.48 -6.99 14.09
CA ASP A 433 -45.48 -6.26 14.86
C ASP A 433 -44.10 -6.86 14.55
N THR A 434 -43.32 -6.18 13.71
CA THR A 434 -42.00 -6.64 13.28
C THR A 434 -40.97 -6.67 14.41
N ALA A 435 -41.12 -5.85 15.45
CA ALA A 435 -40.21 -5.82 16.58
C ALA A 435 -40.45 -7.05 17.50
N ALA A 436 -41.71 -7.32 17.83
CA ALA A 436 -42.08 -8.53 18.58
C ALA A 436 -41.77 -9.81 17.80
N ALA A 437 -41.98 -9.80 16.48
CA ALA A 437 -41.62 -10.90 15.61
C ALA A 437 -40.09 -11.15 15.58
N ASN A 438 -39.29 -10.11 15.44
CA ASN A 438 -37.82 -10.23 15.49
C ASN A 438 -37.33 -10.76 16.83
N GLU A 439 -37.90 -10.29 17.94
CA GLU A 439 -37.54 -10.79 19.27
C GLU A 439 -37.88 -12.28 19.42
N ARG A 440 -39.04 -12.70 18.93
CA ARG A 440 -39.40 -14.12 18.91
C ARG A 440 -38.46 -14.95 18.04
N LEU A 441 -38.07 -14.45 16.87
CA LEU A 441 -37.11 -15.13 16.00
C LEU A 441 -35.72 -15.21 16.63
N ARG A 442 -35.26 -14.22 17.38
CA ARG A 442 -33.97 -14.28 18.11
C ARG A 442 -33.96 -15.32 19.24
N GLN A 443 -35.12 -15.58 19.84
CA GLN A 443 -35.28 -16.62 20.87
C GLN A 443 -35.27 -18.03 20.26
N GLU A 444 -35.73 -18.18 19.02
CA GLU A 444 -35.88 -19.49 18.36
C GLU A 444 -34.74 -19.83 17.37
N LEU A 445 -34.15 -18.83 16.72
CA LEU A 445 -33.12 -18.99 15.70
C LEU A 445 -31.75 -18.50 16.17
N PRO A 446 -30.64 -19.13 15.73
CA PRO A 446 -29.30 -18.57 15.89
C PRO A 446 -29.20 -17.17 15.29
N ALA A 447 -28.40 -16.28 15.89
CA ALA A 447 -28.31 -14.86 15.50
C ALA A 447 -28.05 -14.62 14.00
N ALA A 448 -27.28 -15.48 13.31
CA ALA A 448 -27.03 -15.33 11.87
C ALA A 448 -28.12 -15.90 10.95
N LEU A 449 -29.12 -16.58 11.51
CA LEU A 449 -30.28 -17.10 10.79
C LEU A 449 -31.52 -16.22 10.97
N VAL A 450 -31.46 -15.19 11.82
CA VAL A 450 -32.52 -14.21 11.98
C VAL A 450 -32.55 -13.32 10.74
N PRO A 451 -33.61 -13.36 9.91
CA PRO A 451 -33.67 -12.62 8.66
C PRO A 451 -34.11 -11.17 8.88
N LEU A 452 -33.79 -10.29 7.93
CA LEU A 452 -34.43 -8.97 7.83
C LEU A 452 -35.92 -9.14 7.49
N LEU A 453 -36.83 -8.70 8.35
CA LEU A 453 -38.26 -8.85 8.12
C LEU A 453 -38.84 -7.79 7.16
N ALA A 454 -39.60 -8.25 6.18
CA ALA A 454 -40.34 -7.43 5.23
C ALA A 454 -41.83 -7.83 5.21
N VAL A 455 -42.72 -6.91 5.51
CA VAL A 455 -44.17 -7.16 5.45
C VAL A 455 -44.65 -6.93 4.01
N VAL A 456 -45.38 -7.91 3.44
CA VAL A 456 -45.98 -7.83 2.10
C VAL A 456 -47.47 -8.16 2.16
N ASP A 457 -48.27 -7.58 1.26
CA ASP A 457 -49.71 -7.84 1.22
C ASP A 457 -50.03 -9.31 0.87
N VAL A 458 -49.25 -9.91 -0.03
CA VAL A 458 -49.37 -11.33 -0.39
C VAL A 458 -48.01 -11.88 -0.84
N LEU A 459 -47.71 -13.14 -0.51
CA LEU A 459 -46.54 -13.82 -1.06
C LEU A 459 -46.80 -14.21 -2.53
N PRO A 460 -45.96 -13.80 -3.49
CA PRO A 460 -46.10 -14.22 -4.88
C PRO A 460 -45.88 -15.74 -4.97
N THR A 461 -46.72 -16.45 -5.73
CA THR A 461 -46.66 -17.91 -5.89
C THR A 461 -46.55 -18.32 -7.36
N ARG A 462 -45.80 -19.39 -7.64
CA ARG A 462 -45.75 -20.03 -8.96
C ARG A 462 -47.03 -20.80 -9.26
N THR A 463 -47.22 -21.20 -10.52
CA THR A 463 -48.32 -22.09 -10.97
C THR A 463 -48.37 -23.43 -10.21
N SER A 464 -47.28 -23.82 -9.54
CA SER A 464 -47.20 -25.02 -8.69
C SER A 464 -47.66 -24.82 -7.24
N GLY A 465 -48.10 -23.60 -6.86
CA GLY A 465 -48.51 -23.27 -5.48
C GLY A 465 -47.38 -23.03 -4.48
N LYS A 466 -46.11 -23.06 -4.93
CA LYS A 466 -44.93 -22.71 -4.11
C LYS A 466 -44.63 -21.21 -4.22
N VAL A 467 -44.04 -20.61 -3.17
CA VAL A 467 -43.61 -19.20 -3.19
C VAL A 467 -42.60 -18.95 -4.30
N ASP A 468 -42.84 -17.91 -5.10
CA ASP A 468 -41.93 -17.47 -6.14
C ASP A 468 -40.91 -16.46 -5.59
N ARG A 469 -39.83 -16.98 -5.02
CA ARG A 469 -38.79 -16.17 -4.37
C ARG A 469 -38.15 -15.11 -5.30
N ALA A 470 -38.20 -15.31 -6.63
CA ALA A 470 -37.67 -14.37 -7.61
C ALA A 470 -38.55 -13.13 -7.84
N ALA A 471 -39.82 -13.19 -7.43
CA ALA A 471 -40.80 -12.10 -7.59
C ALA A 471 -40.99 -11.27 -6.31
N LEU A 472 -40.22 -11.57 -5.24
CA LEU A 472 -40.29 -10.84 -3.98
C LEU A 472 -39.68 -9.44 -4.11
N PRO A 473 -40.32 -8.40 -3.53
CA PRO A 473 -39.91 -7.01 -3.74
C PRO A 473 -38.55 -6.72 -3.12
N TRP A 474 -37.68 -6.05 -3.90
CA TRP A 474 -36.35 -5.62 -3.49
C TRP A 474 -35.85 -4.47 -4.40
N PRO A 475 -35.25 -3.39 -3.88
CA PRO A 475 -35.06 -3.04 -2.47
C PRO A 475 -36.39 -2.76 -1.74
N LEU A 476 -36.38 -2.80 -0.41
CA LEU A 476 -37.57 -2.52 0.39
C LEU A 476 -37.90 -1.02 0.33
N GLU A 477 -39.18 -0.69 0.11
CA GLU A 477 -39.66 0.69 0.24
C GLU A 477 -39.81 1.04 1.73
N GLY A 478 -39.35 2.21 2.17
CA GLY A 478 -39.65 2.68 3.52
C GLY A 478 -39.59 4.19 3.73
N VAL A 479 -40.32 4.60 4.76
CA VAL A 479 -40.54 5.99 5.18
C VAL A 479 -39.30 6.45 5.96
N THR A 480 -38.61 7.48 5.46
CA THR A 480 -37.62 8.20 6.26
C THR A 480 -38.33 8.87 7.44
N GLY A 481 -38.01 8.45 8.66
CA GLY A 481 -38.54 9.09 9.88
C GLY A 481 -38.27 10.59 9.83
N THR A 482 -39.34 11.40 9.93
CA THR A 482 -39.26 12.85 9.70
C THR A 482 -38.71 13.65 10.89
N ASP A 483 -38.30 12.98 11.99
CA ASP A 483 -37.98 13.62 13.28
C ASP A 483 -36.76 13.01 14.04
N LEU A 484 -35.78 12.41 13.35
CA LEU A 484 -34.57 11.85 13.99
C LEU A 484 -33.55 12.95 14.40
N PRO A 485 -32.79 12.77 15.52
CA PRO A 485 -31.68 13.66 15.90
C PRO A 485 -30.63 13.79 14.78
N PRO A 486 -29.93 14.95 14.67
CA PRO A 486 -29.08 15.23 13.50
C PRO A 486 -27.97 14.21 13.24
N THR A 487 -27.28 13.73 14.27
CA THR A 487 -26.21 12.70 14.14
C THR A 487 -26.83 11.36 13.72
N VAL A 488 -27.94 10.97 14.32
CA VAL A 488 -28.67 9.74 14.00
C VAL A 488 -29.18 9.74 12.56
N ALA A 489 -29.81 10.83 12.11
CA ALA A 489 -30.30 10.96 10.73
C ALA A 489 -29.17 10.84 9.68
N TRP A 490 -27.99 11.37 9.99
CA TRP A 490 -26.82 11.31 9.11
C TRP A 490 -26.20 9.90 9.02
N ILE A 491 -26.13 9.19 10.15
CA ILE A 491 -25.70 7.78 10.19
C ILE A 491 -26.74 6.91 9.46
N ALA A 492 -28.03 7.19 9.65
CA ALA A 492 -29.16 6.44 9.08
C ALA A 492 -29.13 6.42 7.54
N GLU A 493 -28.78 7.53 6.89
CA GLU A 493 -28.63 7.60 5.43
C GLU A 493 -27.55 6.62 4.93
N ARG A 494 -26.37 6.62 5.55
CA ARG A 494 -25.21 5.77 5.19
C ARG A 494 -25.50 4.31 5.48
N TRP A 495 -26.08 4.04 6.63
CA TRP A 495 -26.58 2.73 7.03
C TRP A 495 -27.54 2.17 5.99
N SER A 496 -28.53 2.95 5.57
CA SER A 496 -29.55 2.52 4.61
C SER A 496 -28.93 2.17 3.26
N ALA A 497 -27.94 2.94 2.79
CA ALA A 497 -27.21 2.64 1.55
C ALA A 497 -26.42 1.31 1.63
N ILE A 498 -25.95 0.95 2.81
CA ILE A 498 -25.07 -0.20 3.05
C ILE A 498 -25.89 -1.49 3.28
N LEU A 499 -26.93 -1.44 4.13
CA LEU A 499 -27.77 -2.58 4.50
C LEU A 499 -29.00 -2.75 3.61
N GLY A 500 -29.41 -1.72 2.88
CA GLY A 500 -30.65 -1.72 2.10
C GLY A 500 -31.92 -1.60 2.96
N VAL A 501 -31.78 -1.19 4.22
CA VAL A 501 -32.86 -1.07 5.21
C VAL A 501 -32.98 0.37 5.67
N PRO A 502 -34.17 0.99 5.59
CA PRO A 502 -34.39 2.32 6.12
C PRO A 502 -34.37 2.30 7.65
N VAL A 503 -33.75 3.31 8.27
CA VAL A 503 -33.76 3.52 9.73
C VAL A 503 -34.97 4.39 10.10
N ALA A 504 -35.77 3.93 11.06
CA ALA A 504 -37.01 4.57 11.49
C ALA A 504 -36.92 5.16 12.91
N ASP A 505 -36.09 4.61 13.79
CA ASP A 505 -35.97 4.98 15.21
C ASP A 505 -34.51 5.16 15.66
N VAL A 506 -34.28 5.92 16.73
CA VAL A 506 -32.97 6.05 17.39
C VAL A 506 -32.53 4.78 18.10
N ASP A 507 -33.47 3.93 18.48
CA ASP A 507 -33.18 2.63 19.10
C ASP A 507 -32.90 1.52 18.09
N ASP A 508 -32.94 1.83 16.78
CA ASP A 508 -32.62 0.87 15.73
C ASP A 508 -31.17 0.37 15.86
N ASP A 509 -31.02 -0.95 15.95
CA ASP A 509 -29.74 -1.62 16.15
C ASP A 509 -29.13 -2.14 14.83
N PHE A 510 -27.84 -1.87 14.62
CA PHE A 510 -27.12 -2.13 13.38
C PHE A 510 -27.08 -3.61 13.05
N PHE A 511 -26.87 -4.44 14.05
CA PHE A 511 -26.82 -5.88 13.88
C PHE A 511 -28.23 -6.48 13.85
N ALA A 512 -29.19 -5.91 14.58
CA ALA A 512 -30.59 -6.33 14.51
C ALA A 512 -31.23 -6.09 13.13
N HIS A 513 -30.75 -5.08 12.38
CA HIS A 513 -31.18 -4.80 11.01
C HIS A 513 -30.32 -5.50 9.93
N GLY A 514 -29.52 -6.51 10.31
CA GLY A 514 -28.75 -7.35 9.39
C GLY A 514 -27.34 -6.84 9.07
N GLY A 515 -26.79 -5.93 9.89
CA GLY A 515 -25.40 -5.50 9.81
C GLY A 515 -24.39 -6.58 10.18
N GLY A 516 -23.19 -6.49 9.62
CA GLY A 516 -22.06 -7.41 9.82
C GLY A 516 -20.72 -6.69 9.63
N SER A 517 -19.59 -7.37 9.77
CA SER A 517 -18.28 -6.68 9.86
C SER A 517 -17.89 -5.88 8.62
N LEU A 518 -18.23 -6.38 7.42
CA LEU A 518 -17.99 -5.68 6.17
C LEU A 518 -18.85 -4.42 6.03
N THR A 519 -20.13 -4.52 6.38
CA THR A 519 -21.06 -3.39 6.35
C THR A 519 -20.74 -2.38 7.45
N ALA A 520 -20.25 -2.83 8.60
CA ALA A 520 -19.73 -1.97 9.67
C ALA A 520 -18.47 -1.20 9.21
N ALA A 521 -17.52 -1.83 8.50
CA ALA A 521 -16.34 -1.14 7.97
C ALA A 521 -16.68 -0.08 6.91
N GLN A 522 -17.64 -0.40 6.03
CA GLN A 522 -18.19 0.56 5.07
C GLN A 522 -18.87 1.73 5.80
N LEU A 523 -19.63 1.43 6.86
CA LEU A 523 -20.28 2.44 7.68
C LEU A 523 -19.24 3.32 8.38
N VAL A 524 -18.19 2.74 8.96
CA VAL A 524 -17.09 3.48 9.59
C VAL A 524 -16.35 4.36 8.61
N SER A 525 -16.06 3.88 7.39
CA SER A 525 -15.44 4.72 6.37
C SER A 525 -16.29 5.96 6.06
N ALA A 526 -17.62 5.81 6.07
CA ALA A 526 -18.55 6.91 5.89
C ALA A 526 -18.69 7.77 7.16
N ILE A 527 -18.60 7.18 8.36
CA ILE A 527 -18.65 7.88 9.65
C ILE A 527 -17.37 8.72 9.87
N ARG A 528 -16.22 8.25 9.39
CA ARG A 528 -14.90 8.93 9.49
C ARG A 528 -14.85 10.30 8.85
N GLU A 529 -15.82 10.63 7.98
CA GLU A 529 -16.03 11.99 7.49
C GLU A 529 -16.28 12.99 8.62
N ARG A 530 -16.99 12.57 9.68
CA ARG A 530 -17.36 13.42 10.83
C ARG A 530 -16.65 13.02 12.12
N TYR A 531 -16.27 11.76 12.26
CA TYR A 531 -15.61 11.21 13.44
C TYR A 531 -14.34 10.46 12.99
N PRO A 532 -13.22 11.18 12.75
CA PRO A 532 -12.03 10.65 12.06
C PRO A 532 -11.33 9.48 12.75
N THR A 533 -11.48 9.42 14.07
CA THR A 533 -10.94 8.36 14.91
C THR A 533 -11.82 7.12 14.94
N THR A 534 -13.02 7.18 14.36
CA THR A 534 -13.97 6.08 14.45
C THR A 534 -13.36 4.80 13.92
N THR A 535 -13.46 3.77 14.71
CA THR A 535 -13.01 2.43 14.36
C THR A 535 -14.21 1.53 14.16
N VAL A 536 -13.97 0.37 13.52
CA VAL A 536 -15.00 -0.66 13.42
C VAL A 536 -15.41 -1.16 14.81
N ALA A 537 -14.50 -1.13 15.79
CA ALA A 537 -14.81 -1.49 17.17
C ALA A 537 -15.93 -0.60 17.73
N ASP A 538 -15.95 0.69 17.43
CA ASP A 538 -16.94 1.63 17.96
C ASP A 538 -18.38 1.27 17.55
N VAL A 539 -18.58 0.74 16.33
CA VAL A 539 -19.90 0.26 15.86
C VAL A 539 -20.33 -1.02 16.58
N TYR A 540 -19.37 -1.85 17.00
CA TYR A 540 -19.64 -3.06 17.78
C TYR A 540 -19.94 -2.75 19.25
N ASP A 541 -19.20 -1.81 19.83
CA ASP A 541 -19.38 -1.39 21.22
C ASP A 541 -20.68 -0.59 21.40
N HIS A 542 -21.14 0.08 20.34
CA HIS A 542 -22.36 0.88 20.31
C HIS A 542 -23.26 0.50 19.11
N PRO A 543 -23.99 -0.61 19.18
CA PRO A 543 -24.72 -1.15 18.03
C PRO A 543 -26.04 -0.42 17.70
N ARG A 544 -26.69 0.20 18.70
CA ARG A 544 -27.88 1.05 18.49
C ARG A 544 -27.47 2.37 17.86
N ILE A 545 -28.18 2.84 16.84
CA ILE A 545 -27.83 4.06 16.11
C ILE A 545 -27.80 5.29 17.02
N GLY A 546 -28.70 5.36 18.01
CA GLY A 546 -28.72 6.37 19.05
C GLY A 546 -27.51 6.27 19.97
N ALA A 547 -27.15 5.06 20.44
CA ALA A 547 -25.97 4.86 21.30
C ALA A 547 -24.65 5.08 20.55
N LEU A 548 -24.58 4.73 19.27
CA LEU A 548 -23.46 5.04 18.39
C LEU A 548 -23.35 6.55 18.22
N ALA A 549 -24.47 7.22 17.94
CA ALA A 549 -24.52 8.66 17.88
C ALA A 549 -24.07 9.29 19.20
N ASP A 550 -24.51 8.77 20.35
CA ASP A 550 -24.11 9.24 21.68
C ASP A 550 -22.61 9.01 21.93
N ALA A 551 -22.05 7.84 21.60
CA ALA A 551 -20.61 7.55 21.77
C ALA A 551 -19.72 8.38 20.84
N LEU A 552 -20.18 8.58 19.61
CA LEU A 552 -19.56 9.49 18.66
C LEU A 552 -19.66 10.94 19.17
N ASP A 553 -20.78 11.33 19.77
CA ASP A 553 -20.96 12.65 20.36
C ASP A 553 -20.20 12.81 21.72
N GLU A 554 -19.94 11.73 22.47
CA GLU A 554 -19.15 11.67 23.72
C GLU A 554 -17.64 11.67 23.50
N SER A 555 -17.14 10.87 22.55
CA SER A 555 -15.78 11.02 22.01
C SER A 555 -15.58 12.41 21.39
N GLY A 556 -16.70 13.10 21.18
CA GLY A 556 -16.87 14.28 20.37
C GLY A 556 -16.70 13.85 18.91
N PRO A 557 -17.38 14.53 17.95
CA PRO A 557 -16.65 14.79 16.73
C PRO A 557 -15.30 15.33 17.21
N VAL A 558 -14.17 14.77 16.77
CA VAL A 558 -12.91 15.53 16.86
C VAL A 558 -13.29 16.78 16.11
N ALA A 559 -13.67 17.82 16.86
CA ALA A 559 -14.25 19.01 16.31
C ALA A 559 -13.10 19.55 15.54
N ALA A 560 -13.05 19.24 14.24
CA ALA A 560 -11.84 19.20 13.43
C ALA A 560 -11.08 20.42 13.86
N VAL A 561 -10.06 20.25 14.73
CA VAL A 561 -9.62 21.40 15.53
C VAL A 561 -9.08 22.28 14.47
N ARG A 562 -9.85 23.35 14.17
CA ARG A 562 -9.69 24.02 12.91
C ARG A 562 -8.38 24.71 13.09
N ARG A 563 -7.35 24.09 12.56
CA ARG A 563 -6.03 24.63 12.62
C ARG A 563 -6.12 25.80 11.70
N ASP A 564 -6.38 26.96 12.28
CA ASP A 564 -6.48 28.21 11.56
C ASP A 564 -5.08 28.59 11.12
N VAL A 565 -4.69 28.02 9.99
CA VAL A 565 -3.40 28.26 9.35
C VAL A 565 -3.45 29.64 8.74
N VAL A 566 -2.63 30.54 9.26
CA VAL A 566 -2.55 31.91 8.74
C VAL A 566 -1.95 31.89 7.33
N PRO A 567 -2.63 32.43 6.29
CA PRO A 567 -2.06 32.52 4.95
C PRO A 567 -0.78 33.36 4.93
N VAL A 568 0.12 33.10 3.96
CA VAL A 568 1.33 33.92 3.81
C VAL A 568 0.93 35.40 3.66
N PRO A 569 1.45 36.30 4.52
CA PRO A 569 1.09 37.71 4.47
C PRO A 569 1.38 38.33 3.10
N PRO A 570 0.50 39.18 2.54
CA PRO A 570 0.75 39.85 1.27
C PRO A 570 2.05 40.67 1.26
N ALA A 571 2.40 41.27 2.40
CA ALA A 571 3.67 42.00 2.57
C ALA A 571 4.88 41.07 2.42
N THR A 572 4.82 39.85 2.99
CA THR A 572 5.86 38.82 2.78
C THR A 572 5.89 38.38 1.32
N GLY A 573 4.74 38.14 0.70
CA GLY A 573 4.66 37.81 -0.73
C GLY A 573 5.32 38.87 -1.61
N ALA A 574 5.04 40.15 -1.34
CA ALA A 574 5.66 41.29 -2.04
C ALA A 574 7.17 41.36 -1.77
N LEU A 575 7.62 41.13 -0.54
CA LEU A 575 9.04 41.07 -0.19
C LEU A 575 9.76 39.96 -0.95
N LEU A 576 9.19 38.75 -1.02
CA LEU A 576 9.77 37.62 -1.76
C LEU A 576 9.87 37.94 -3.26
N THR A 577 8.86 38.56 -3.85
CA THR A 577 8.90 39.04 -5.24
C THR A 577 9.99 40.11 -5.44
N LEU A 578 10.13 41.06 -4.52
CA LEU A 578 11.18 42.09 -4.57
C LEU A 578 12.58 41.50 -4.43
N LEU A 579 12.77 40.52 -3.55
CA LEU A 579 14.02 39.78 -3.39
C LEU A 579 14.35 38.93 -4.63
N GLY A 580 13.37 38.65 -5.49
CA GLY A 580 13.59 38.06 -6.81
C GLY A 580 14.49 38.91 -7.72
N LEU A 581 14.47 40.24 -7.59
CA LEU A 581 15.28 41.13 -8.42
C LEU A 581 16.80 40.93 -8.23
N PRO A 582 17.37 41.03 -7.00
CA PRO A 582 18.79 40.78 -6.79
C PRO A 582 19.19 39.33 -7.10
N LEU A 583 18.30 38.36 -6.92
CA LEU A 583 18.53 36.97 -7.35
C LEU A 583 18.71 36.87 -8.87
N GLN A 584 17.88 37.58 -9.63
CA GLN A 584 18.00 37.62 -11.09
C GLN A 584 19.20 38.43 -11.55
N VAL A 585 19.63 39.47 -10.83
CA VAL A 585 20.91 40.15 -11.10
C VAL A 585 22.08 39.17 -10.96
N LEU A 586 22.09 38.35 -9.90
CA LEU A 586 23.12 37.35 -9.67
C LEU A 586 23.17 36.29 -10.79
N ARG A 587 22.01 35.80 -11.22
CA ARG A 587 21.91 34.92 -12.40
C ARG A 587 22.32 35.62 -13.69
N GLY A 588 21.95 36.89 -13.82
CA GLY A 588 22.29 37.76 -14.94
C GLY A 588 23.80 37.95 -15.10
N LEU A 589 24.55 38.08 -14.00
CA LEU A 589 26.01 38.14 -14.01
C LEU A 589 26.66 36.89 -14.59
N ARG A 590 26.10 35.70 -14.32
CA ARG A 590 26.55 34.45 -14.93
C ARG A 590 26.32 34.44 -16.44
N LEU A 591 25.13 34.81 -16.89
CA LEU A 591 24.81 34.88 -18.32
C LEU A 591 25.64 35.94 -19.02
N LEU A 592 25.79 37.12 -18.42
CA LEU A 592 26.62 38.21 -18.92
C LEU A 592 28.09 37.81 -19.03
N SER A 593 28.62 36.99 -18.11
CA SER A 593 29.99 36.45 -18.21
C SER A 593 30.17 35.54 -19.44
N TRP A 594 29.18 34.69 -19.74
CA TRP A 594 29.17 33.89 -20.96
C TRP A 594 28.99 34.74 -22.22
N THR A 595 28.08 35.70 -22.20
CA THR A 595 27.84 36.65 -23.30
C THR A 595 29.08 37.48 -23.59
N ALA A 596 29.79 37.95 -22.56
CA ALA A 596 31.05 38.70 -22.69
C ALA A 596 32.16 37.83 -23.31
N LEU A 597 32.27 36.55 -22.93
CA LEU A 597 33.23 35.63 -23.56
C LEU A 597 32.93 35.44 -25.05
N VAL A 598 31.66 35.22 -25.41
CA VAL A 598 31.26 35.09 -26.82
C VAL A 598 31.51 36.39 -27.59
N ALA A 599 31.16 37.54 -27.01
CA ALA A 599 31.42 38.86 -27.59
C ALA A 599 32.92 39.11 -27.80
N GLN A 600 33.77 38.70 -26.84
CA GLN A 600 35.23 38.81 -26.95
C GLN A 600 35.78 38.05 -28.17
N VAL A 601 35.25 36.84 -28.42
CA VAL A 601 35.65 36.01 -29.58
C VAL A 601 35.12 36.59 -30.90
N LEU A 602 33.85 37.00 -30.94
CA LEU A 602 33.24 37.59 -32.13
C LEU A 602 33.86 38.95 -32.49
N HIS A 603 34.18 39.78 -31.49
CA HIS A 603 34.89 41.04 -31.68
C HIS A 603 36.25 40.86 -32.37
N ALA A 604 37.00 39.83 -31.96
CA ALA A 604 38.31 39.53 -32.54
C ALA A 604 38.25 38.92 -33.96
N THR A 605 37.06 38.53 -34.46
CA THR A 605 36.93 37.73 -35.68
C THR A 605 36.00 38.34 -36.73
N THR A 606 34.73 38.56 -36.39
CA THR A 606 33.67 38.91 -37.36
C THR A 606 32.86 40.16 -37.01
N MET A 607 32.86 40.63 -35.75
CA MET A 607 31.97 41.69 -35.27
C MET A 607 32.70 42.72 -34.35
N PRO A 608 33.61 43.55 -34.90
CA PRO A 608 34.45 44.45 -34.10
C PRO A 608 33.67 45.57 -33.38
N PHE A 609 32.38 45.77 -33.68
CA PHE A 609 31.53 46.74 -32.99
C PHE A 609 31.04 46.25 -31.61
N LEU A 610 31.20 44.97 -31.28
CA LEU A 610 30.74 44.42 -30.00
C LEU A 610 31.57 44.95 -28.82
N PRO A 611 30.94 45.24 -27.67
CA PRO A 611 31.65 45.67 -26.48
C PRO A 611 32.49 44.52 -25.90
N VAL A 612 33.66 44.85 -25.38
CA VAL A 612 34.63 43.89 -24.83
C VAL A 612 35.11 44.31 -23.44
N LEU A 613 35.55 43.33 -22.64
CA LEU A 613 36.17 43.57 -21.34
C LEU A 613 37.69 43.41 -21.45
N PRO A 614 38.48 44.10 -20.60
CA PRO A 614 39.85 43.71 -20.37
C PRO A 614 39.92 42.24 -19.93
N TRP A 615 40.84 41.46 -20.51
CA TRP A 615 41.00 40.04 -20.18
C TRP A 615 41.01 39.71 -18.68
N PRO A 616 41.69 40.48 -17.80
CA PRO A 616 41.64 40.22 -16.36
C PRO A 616 40.23 40.29 -15.78
N ALA A 617 39.40 41.26 -16.21
CA ALA A 617 38.03 41.42 -15.73
C ALA A 617 37.13 40.26 -16.20
N LEU A 618 37.29 39.85 -17.47
CA LEU A 618 36.57 38.68 -18.01
C LEU A 618 36.95 37.39 -17.28
N VAL A 619 38.25 37.16 -17.05
CA VAL A 619 38.74 35.99 -16.31
C VAL A 619 38.19 35.97 -14.90
N VAL A 620 38.17 37.11 -14.19
CA VAL A 620 37.57 37.21 -12.85
C VAL A 620 36.07 36.89 -12.90
N GLY A 621 35.32 37.42 -13.87
CA GLY A 621 33.90 37.12 -14.05
C GLY A 621 33.63 35.63 -14.27
N LEU A 622 34.40 35.00 -15.17
CA LEU A 622 34.31 33.56 -15.43
C LEU A 622 34.69 32.73 -14.20
N LEU A 623 35.74 33.10 -13.47
CA LEU A 623 36.13 32.41 -12.24
C LEU A 623 35.06 32.53 -11.16
N LEU A 624 34.44 33.71 -10.99
CA LEU A 624 33.49 33.96 -9.92
C LEU A 624 32.09 33.38 -10.21
N PHE A 625 31.56 33.60 -11.41
CA PHE A 625 30.15 33.29 -11.75
C PHE A 625 29.97 32.02 -12.58
N VAL A 626 31.03 31.51 -13.23
CA VAL A 626 30.95 30.32 -14.09
C VAL A 626 31.65 29.13 -13.46
N SER A 627 32.83 29.32 -12.86
CA SER A 627 33.61 28.20 -12.31
C SER A 627 32.94 27.57 -11.08
N PRO A 628 33.09 26.25 -10.87
CA PRO A 628 32.56 25.56 -9.68
C PRO A 628 32.99 26.19 -8.36
N ALA A 629 34.28 26.56 -8.24
CA ALA A 629 34.83 27.12 -7.01
C ALA A 629 34.25 28.50 -6.69
N GLY A 630 34.10 29.37 -7.71
CA GLY A 630 33.49 30.69 -7.54
C GLY A 630 32.03 30.58 -7.10
N LYS A 631 31.27 29.72 -7.79
CA LYS A 631 29.87 29.44 -7.45
C LYS A 631 29.68 28.94 -6.02
N MET A 632 30.47 27.94 -5.60
CA MET A 632 30.43 27.45 -4.21
C MET A 632 30.79 28.54 -3.20
N THR A 633 31.79 29.38 -3.51
CA THR A 633 32.22 30.47 -2.63
C THR A 633 31.13 31.52 -2.47
N LEU A 634 30.48 31.94 -3.56
CA LEU A 634 29.35 32.86 -3.53
C LEU A 634 28.22 32.32 -2.64
N THR A 635 27.85 31.06 -2.81
CA THR A 635 26.81 30.43 -1.98
C THR A 635 27.20 30.36 -0.52
N VAL A 636 28.44 29.96 -0.21
CA VAL A 636 28.92 29.89 1.18
C VAL A 636 28.89 31.26 1.84
N VAL A 637 29.44 32.29 1.18
CA VAL A 637 29.49 33.65 1.73
C VAL A 637 28.07 34.16 1.97
N ALA A 638 27.18 34.02 0.97
CA ALA A 638 25.79 34.43 1.11
C ALA A 638 25.07 33.68 2.24
N ALA A 639 25.15 32.36 2.29
CA ALA A 639 24.51 31.55 3.32
C ALA A 639 25.04 31.87 4.73
N ARG A 640 26.35 32.05 4.90
CA ARG A 640 26.96 32.34 6.22
C ARG A 640 26.57 33.73 6.72
N LEU A 641 26.45 34.72 5.84
CA LEU A 641 25.97 36.06 6.18
C LEU A 641 24.46 36.05 6.46
N LEU A 642 23.66 35.49 5.53
CA LEU A 642 22.22 35.46 5.64
C LEU A 642 21.73 34.62 6.81
N LEU A 643 22.43 33.57 7.21
CA LEU A 643 22.00 32.66 8.28
C LEU A 643 22.74 32.86 9.60
N ALA A 644 23.53 33.94 9.71
CA ALA A 644 24.18 34.32 10.96
C ALA A 644 23.16 34.49 12.10
N GLY A 645 23.33 33.74 13.19
CA GLY A 645 22.44 33.79 14.35
C GLY A 645 21.12 33.03 14.22
N VAL A 646 20.83 32.39 13.09
CA VAL A 646 19.66 31.51 12.95
C VAL A 646 19.86 30.25 13.81
N ARG A 647 18.83 29.88 14.58
CA ARG A 647 18.83 28.71 15.47
C ARG A 647 17.74 27.71 15.07
N PRO A 648 17.94 26.40 15.33
CA PRO A 648 16.88 25.41 15.24
C PRO A 648 15.66 25.79 16.08
N GLY A 649 14.47 25.39 15.66
CA GLY A 649 13.20 25.65 16.31
C GLY A 649 12.07 25.85 15.30
N ASP A 650 10.87 26.11 15.84
CA ASP A 650 9.70 26.50 15.08
C ASP A 650 9.72 28.03 14.88
N HIS A 651 9.52 28.46 13.64
CA HIS A 651 9.47 29.87 13.25
C HIS A 651 8.19 30.15 12.45
N PRO A 652 7.66 31.37 12.45
CA PRO A 652 6.51 31.70 11.62
C PRO A 652 6.83 31.55 10.12
N ARG A 653 5.95 30.88 9.38
CA ARG A 653 6.03 30.79 7.93
C ARG A 653 5.95 32.19 7.31
N GLY A 654 7.02 32.55 6.62
CA GLY A 654 7.12 33.86 5.97
C GLY A 654 7.65 34.95 6.90
N GLY A 655 8.03 34.58 8.12
CA GLY A 655 8.80 35.43 9.03
C GLY A 655 10.28 35.53 8.63
N SER A 656 11.04 36.33 9.39
CA SER A 656 12.44 36.65 9.06
C SER A 656 13.33 35.41 8.87
N VAL A 657 13.22 34.41 9.75
CA VAL A 657 14.04 33.19 9.65
C VAL A 657 13.69 32.39 8.40
N HIS A 658 12.39 32.18 8.13
CA HIS A 658 11.95 31.47 6.94
C HIS A 658 12.44 32.17 5.65
N VAL A 659 12.25 33.48 5.55
CA VAL A 659 12.69 34.28 4.38
C VAL A 659 14.21 34.23 4.19
N ARG A 660 14.99 34.24 5.28
CA ARG A 660 16.46 34.15 5.22
C ARG A 660 16.93 32.78 4.73
N VAL A 661 16.31 31.69 5.19
CA VAL A 661 16.61 30.33 4.71
C VAL A 661 16.21 30.19 3.24
N TRP A 662 14.98 30.59 2.89
CA TRP A 662 14.51 30.60 1.51
C TRP A 662 15.46 31.38 0.60
N LEU A 663 15.90 32.58 1.00
CA LEU A 663 16.79 33.40 0.19
C LEU A 663 18.18 32.75 0.03
N ALA A 664 18.71 32.12 1.08
CA ALA A 664 19.98 31.40 0.99
C ALA A 664 19.88 30.20 0.01
N GLU A 665 18.76 29.49 0.01
CA GLU A 665 18.49 28.39 -0.94
C GLU A 665 18.33 28.88 -2.37
N ARG A 666 17.53 29.94 -2.57
CA ARG A 666 17.37 30.55 -3.91
C ARG A 666 18.68 31.11 -4.45
N ILE A 667 19.58 31.64 -3.60
CA ILE A 667 20.93 32.03 -4.03
C ILE A 667 21.74 30.79 -4.45
N ALA A 668 21.70 29.71 -3.67
CA ALA A 668 22.41 28.47 -3.98
C ALA A 668 21.99 27.89 -5.35
N GLU A 669 20.69 27.94 -5.64
CA GLU A 669 20.09 27.53 -6.92
C GLU A 669 20.42 28.50 -8.06
N ALA A 670 20.25 29.81 -7.86
CA ALA A 670 20.51 30.82 -8.90
C ALA A 670 21.97 30.86 -9.35
N VAL A 671 22.91 30.68 -8.41
CA VAL A 671 24.34 30.56 -8.67
C VAL A 671 24.67 29.20 -9.28
N ASP A 672 23.84 28.19 -9.01
CA ASP A 672 24.01 26.83 -9.50
C ASP A 672 25.37 26.26 -9.06
N GLY A 673 25.72 26.52 -7.79
CA GLY A 673 26.86 25.91 -7.10
C GLY A 673 26.79 24.37 -7.01
N PRO A 674 25.59 23.77 -6.86
CA PRO A 674 25.43 22.31 -6.77
C PRO A 674 25.72 21.47 -8.01
N SER A 675 25.39 21.93 -9.23
CA SER A 675 25.49 21.10 -10.46
C SER A 675 26.91 20.65 -10.80
N THR A 676 27.91 21.18 -10.10
CA THR A 676 29.33 20.92 -10.33
C THR A 676 30.06 20.39 -9.09
N ALA A 677 29.34 20.12 -7.99
CA ALA A 677 29.89 19.52 -6.80
C ALA A 677 30.23 18.04 -7.04
N GLY A 678 31.47 17.76 -7.44
CA GLY A 678 32.01 16.42 -7.41
C GLY A 678 31.98 15.79 -6.02
N ALA A 679 31.95 14.45 -5.98
CA ALA A 679 32.11 13.68 -4.74
C ALA A 679 33.31 14.12 -3.83
N PRO A 680 34.41 14.72 -4.34
CA PRO A 680 35.48 15.26 -3.49
C PRO A 680 35.12 16.56 -2.77
N TRP A 681 34.45 17.47 -3.47
CA TRP A 681 34.35 18.88 -3.08
C TRP A 681 33.15 19.14 -2.17
N ILE A 682 32.13 18.29 -2.28
CA ILE A 682 30.89 18.40 -1.52
C ILE A 682 31.11 18.33 0.00
N SER A 683 32.09 17.54 0.47
CA SER A 683 32.48 17.53 1.89
C SER A 683 33.18 18.80 2.34
N TYR A 684 33.95 19.47 1.46
CA TYR A 684 34.57 20.76 1.77
C TYR A 684 33.53 21.87 1.74
N TYR A 685 32.64 21.83 0.75
CA TYR A 685 31.50 22.73 0.63
C TYR A 685 30.58 22.65 1.86
N ALA A 686 30.23 21.43 2.31
CA ALA A 686 29.47 21.21 3.54
C ALA A 686 30.15 21.86 4.76
N ARG A 687 31.46 21.64 4.93
CA ARG A 687 32.23 22.27 6.04
C ARG A 687 32.25 23.80 5.93
N ALA A 688 32.38 24.34 4.73
CA ALA A 688 32.38 25.78 4.49
C ALA A 688 31.01 26.42 4.81
N LEU A 689 29.90 25.71 4.56
CA LEU A 689 28.55 26.10 4.99
C LEU A 689 28.35 26.03 6.52
N GLY A 690 29.23 25.33 7.23
CA GLY A 690 29.19 25.20 8.70
C GLY A 690 28.84 23.80 9.22
N ALA A 691 28.67 22.82 8.34
CA ALA A 691 28.43 21.44 8.74
C ALA A 691 29.68 20.78 9.33
N THR A 692 29.48 19.85 10.26
CA THR A 692 30.56 19.02 10.81
C THR A 692 30.64 17.71 10.04
N VAL A 693 31.69 17.51 9.24
CA VAL A 693 31.86 16.31 8.41
C VAL A 693 33.12 15.54 8.81
N GLY A 694 32.93 14.32 9.32
CA GLY A 694 33.97 13.41 9.76
C GLY A 694 34.93 12.96 8.65
N ARG A 695 36.05 12.35 9.07
CA ARG A 695 37.04 11.80 8.13
C ARG A 695 36.49 10.56 7.44
N GLY A 696 36.74 10.45 6.13
CA GLY A 696 36.38 9.27 5.34
C GLY A 696 34.89 9.17 4.99
N VAL A 697 34.12 10.24 5.12
CA VAL A 697 32.72 10.29 4.68
C VAL A 697 32.63 10.20 3.15
N ASP A 698 31.68 9.41 2.67
CA ASP A 698 31.26 9.36 1.27
C ASP A 698 29.91 10.08 1.15
N LEU A 699 29.94 11.37 0.83
CA LEU A 699 28.75 12.22 0.70
C LEU A 699 28.46 12.44 -0.79
N HIS A 700 27.37 11.88 -1.30
CA HIS A 700 26.97 11.98 -2.72
C HIS A 700 25.68 12.80 -2.94
N THR A 701 25.15 13.41 -1.87
CA THR A 701 24.05 14.40 -1.90
C THR A 701 24.54 15.77 -1.40
N LEU A 702 23.77 16.82 -1.71
CA LEU A 702 24.09 18.19 -1.29
C LEU A 702 23.83 18.39 0.21
N PRO A 703 24.74 19.08 0.92
CA PRO A 703 24.48 19.48 2.30
C PRO A 703 23.44 20.61 2.36
N PRO A 704 22.74 20.79 3.49
CA PRO A 704 21.85 21.92 3.68
C PRO A 704 22.64 23.24 3.71
N VAL A 705 22.10 24.30 3.09
CA VAL A 705 22.71 25.64 3.12
C VAL A 705 22.80 26.22 4.53
N THR A 706 21.98 25.71 5.45
CA THR A 706 21.97 26.09 6.87
C THR A 706 23.22 25.67 7.63
N GLY A 707 23.97 24.70 7.11
CA GLY A 707 25.10 24.09 7.82
C GLY A 707 24.69 23.29 9.06
N MET A 708 23.39 23.09 9.32
CA MET A 708 22.86 22.36 10.48
C MET A 708 22.93 20.83 10.28
N LEU A 709 24.10 20.34 9.90
CA LEU A 709 24.36 18.95 9.57
C LEU A 709 25.62 18.45 10.31
N THR A 710 25.51 17.28 10.94
CA THR A 710 26.64 16.57 11.54
C THR A 710 26.72 15.17 10.95
N ILE A 711 27.88 14.82 10.39
CA ILE A 711 28.16 13.50 9.84
C ILE A 711 29.39 12.92 10.53
N GLY A 712 29.23 11.76 11.16
CA GLY A 712 30.27 10.99 11.82
C GLY A 712 31.34 10.47 10.85
N LYS A 713 32.42 9.90 11.40
CA LYS A 713 33.52 9.38 10.58
C LYS A 713 33.01 8.20 9.73
N ARG A 714 33.49 8.10 8.49
CA ARG A 714 33.25 6.95 7.60
C ARG A 714 31.79 6.67 7.18
N ALA A 715 30.85 7.54 7.51
CA ALA A 715 29.46 7.41 7.07
C ALA A 715 29.32 7.50 5.54
N SER A 716 28.26 6.90 5.01
CA SER A 716 27.89 6.92 3.59
C SER A 716 26.50 7.53 3.41
N VAL A 717 26.40 8.56 2.57
CA VAL A 717 25.12 9.19 2.21
C VAL A 717 24.99 9.18 0.69
N GLU A 718 23.99 8.47 0.20
CA GLU A 718 23.73 8.28 -1.24
C GLU A 718 23.14 9.54 -1.91
N PRO A 719 23.07 9.57 -3.26
CA PRO A 719 22.34 10.61 -4.00
C PRO A 719 20.86 10.69 -3.62
N GLU A 720 20.23 11.83 -3.91
CA GLU A 720 18.79 12.06 -3.69
C GLU A 720 18.31 11.91 -2.24
N VAL A 721 19.23 11.87 -1.25
CA VAL A 721 18.88 12.02 0.16
C VAL A 721 18.59 13.48 0.46
N ASP A 722 17.42 13.77 1.03
CA ASP A 722 17.05 15.10 1.51
C ASP A 722 17.66 15.35 2.89
N LEU A 723 18.64 16.25 2.92
CA LEU A 723 19.35 16.71 4.13
C LEU A 723 18.95 18.14 4.54
N ALA A 724 17.89 18.71 3.95
CA ALA A 724 17.54 20.12 4.13
C ALA A 724 17.29 20.51 5.60
N GLY A 725 16.84 19.54 6.42
CA GLY A 725 16.63 19.72 7.86
C GLY A 725 15.56 20.75 8.21
N HIS A 726 14.67 21.06 7.26
CA HIS A 726 13.55 21.99 7.45
C HIS A 726 12.36 21.59 6.58
N TRP A 727 11.16 22.04 6.97
CA TRP A 727 9.94 21.99 6.15
C TRP A 727 8.90 22.96 6.71
N VAL A 728 7.83 23.20 5.95
CA VAL A 728 6.71 24.04 6.36
C VAL A 728 5.52 23.14 6.66
N ASP A 729 5.00 23.27 7.88
CA ASP A 729 3.82 22.60 8.39
C ASP A 729 2.76 23.68 8.68
N GLY A 730 1.74 23.81 7.84
CA GLY A 730 0.76 24.90 7.89
C GLY A 730 1.43 26.28 7.81
N ASP A 731 1.36 27.03 8.89
CA ASP A 731 1.95 28.36 9.10
C ASP A 731 3.23 28.34 9.95
N VAL A 732 3.80 27.15 10.20
CA VAL A 732 5.03 26.95 10.96
C VAL A 732 6.16 26.46 10.04
N PHE A 733 7.24 27.22 9.97
CA PHE A 733 8.51 26.80 9.38
C PHE A 733 9.37 26.11 10.44
N ARG A 734 9.54 24.80 10.34
CA ARG A 734 10.30 23.98 11.30
C ARG A 734 11.72 23.81 10.82
N LEU A 735 12.70 24.18 11.64
CA LEU A 735 14.13 24.09 11.32
C LEU A 735 14.86 23.26 12.38
N GLY A 736 15.61 22.25 11.96
CA GLY A 736 16.28 21.31 12.87
C GLY A 736 17.69 20.94 12.41
N ARG A 737 18.45 20.36 13.34
CA ARG A 737 19.74 19.73 13.02
C ARG A 737 19.50 18.31 12.53
N VAL A 738 20.31 17.88 11.57
CA VAL A 738 20.39 16.48 11.13
C VAL A 738 21.70 15.89 11.64
N HIS A 739 21.61 14.75 12.33
CA HIS A 739 22.76 14.00 12.82
C HIS A 739 22.83 12.63 12.14
N ILE A 740 24.00 12.29 11.61
CA ILE A 740 24.32 10.98 11.04
C ILE A 740 25.58 10.47 11.74
N GLY A 741 25.47 9.33 12.43
CA GLY A 741 26.53 8.72 13.22
C GLY A 741 27.73 8.23 12.40
N ALA A 742 28.76 7.76 13.10
CA ALA A 742 29.92 7.14 12.48
C ALA A 742 29.53 5.80 11.82
N ASP A 743 30.11 5.50 10.66
CA ASP A 743 29.85 4.28 9.87
C ASP A 743 28.37 4.07 9.44
N ALA A 744 27.48 5.02 9.73
CA ALA A 744 26.08 4.96 9.32
C ALA A 744 25.91 5.05 7.79
N VAL A 745 24.85 4.44 7.28
CA VAL A 745 24.52 4.44 5.86
C VAL A 745 23.09 4.97 5.67
N VAL A 746 22.94 6.00 4.84
CA VAL A 746 21.63 6.53 4.44
C VAL A 746 21.49 6.37 2.93
N HIS A 747 20.54 5.52 2.53
CA HIS A 747 20.31 5.17 1.14
C HIS A 747 19.44 6.20 0.41
N SER A 748 19.48 6.13 -0.93
CA SER A 748 18.88 7.10 -1.86
C SER A 748 17.40 7.39 -1.58
N ARG A 749 16.93 8.61 -1.91
CA ARG A 749 15.52 9.06 -1.73
C ARG A 749 15.01 9.03 -0.30
N SER A 750 15.88 8.94 0.70
CA SER A 750 15.49 9.06 2.10
C SER A 750 15.39 10.52 2.52
N THR A 751 14.44 10.84 3.37
CA THR A 751 14.21 12.18 3.92
C THR A 751 14.58 12.21 5.40
N LEU A 752 15.57 13.03 5.77
CA LEU A 752 15.94 13.24 7.17
C LEU A 752 15.30 14.54 7.68
N MET A 753 14.30 14.40 8.54
CA MET A 753 13.50 15.52 9.04
C MET A 753 14.26 16.41 10.05
N PRO A 754 13.74 17.61 10.36
CA PRO A 754 14.27 18.43 11.45
C PRO A 754 14.41 17.62 12.75
N GLY A 755 15.63 17.50 13.27
CA GLY A 755 15.90 16.75 14.50
C GLY A 755 16.22 15.27 14.29
N ALA A 756 16.25 14.77 13.05
CA ALA A 756 16.60 13.39 12.76
C ALA A 756 18.00 13.04 13.28
N HIS A 757 18.10 11.89 13.96
CA HIS A 757 19.33 11.40 14.55
C HIS A 757 19.56 9.94 14.16
N VAL A 758 20.46 9.70 13.21
CA VAL A 758 20.88 8.35 12.81
C VAL A 758 22.08 7.91 13.64
N GLY A 759 21.93 6.85 14.43
CA GLY A 759 22.97 6.31 15.32
C GLY A 759 24.21 5.75 14.61
N ASP A 760 25.22 5.40 15.39
CA ASP A 760 26.48 4.85 14.89
C ASP A 760 26.24 3.45 14.28
N GLY A 761 26.77 3.23 13.07
CA GLY A 761 26.64 1.98 12.33
C GLY A 761 25.22 1.64 11.88
N ALA A 762 24.26 2.55 12.02
CA ALA A 762 22.87 2.35 11.61
C ALA A 762 22.71 2.42 10.07
N GLU A 763 21.66 1.78 9.57
CA GLU A 763 21.35 1.68 8.13
C GLU A 763 19.90 2.15 7.88
N VAL A 764 19.72 3.21 7.10
CA VAL A 764 18.40 3.71 6.67
C VAL A 764 18.18 3.31 5.21
N GLU A 765 17.24 2.39 4.95
CA GLU A 765 16.93 1.88 3.61
C GLU A 765 16.34 2.97 2.69
N ALA A 766 16.46 2.79 1.38
CA ALA A 766 16.06 3.78 0.38
C ALA A 766 14.56 4.13 0.46
N GLY A 767 14.21 5.40 0.24
CA GLY A 767 12.82 5.86 0.28
C GLY A 767 12.22 5.94 1.68
N SER A 768 13.04 6.10 2.74
CA SER A 768 12.58 6.17 4.12
C SER A 768 12.46 7.60 4.65
N ALA A 769 11.50 7.87 5.54
CA ALA A 769 11.37 9.17 6.22
C ALA A 769 11.71 9.07 7.71
N VAL A 770 12.86 9.63 8.11
CA VAL A 770 13.34 9.58 9.49
C VAL A 770 12.93 10.85 10.22
N ALA A 771 11.99 10.73 11.16
CA ALA A 771 11.51 11.85 11.99
C ALA A 771 12.10 11.87 13.41
N GLY A 772 12.63 10.75 13.89
CA GLY A 772 13.13 10.58 15.26
C GLY A 772 14.50 9.91 15.34
N PRO A 773 14.91 9.43 16.52
CA PRO A 773 16.18 8.74 16.71
C PRO A 773 16.15 7.32 16.13
N VAL A 774 17.16 6.98 15.35
CA VAL A 774 17.48 5.62 14.90
C VAL A 774 18.62 5.10 15.79
N PRO A 775 18.43 4.02 16.56
CA PRO A 775 19.46 3.47 17.44
C PRO A 775 20.68 2.93 16.70
N ASP A 776 21.80 2.80 17.42
CA ASP A 776 23.07 2.30 16.90
C ASP A 776 22.95 0.86 16.36
N GLY A 777 23.59 0.61 15.22
CA GLY A 777 23.66 -0.72 14.61
C GLY A 777 22.31 -1.28 14.12
N GLU A 778 21.24 -0.48 14.13
CA GLU A 778 19.93 -0.88 13.65
C GLU A 778 19.71 -0.56 12.18
N ARG A 779 18.79 -1.30 11.57
CA ARG A 779 18.34 -1.07 10.20
C ARG A 779 16.89 -0.64 10.22
N TRP A 780 16.62 0.50 9.60
CA TRP A 780 15.33 1.15 9.59
C TRP A 780 14.87 1.37 8.14
N ALA A 781 13.57 1.21 7.90
CA ALA A 781 12.98 1.41 6.59
C ALA A 781 11.56 1.97 6.72
N GLY A 782 11.11 2.66 5.68
CA GLY A 782 9.72 3.06 5.52
C GLY A 782 9.43 4.53 5.78
N SER A 783 8.18 4.91 5.57
CA SER A 783 7.67 6.24 5.84
C SER A 783 6.41 6.14 6.71
N PRO A 784 6.42 6.65 7.96
CA PRO A 784 7.62 6.98 8.75
C PRO A 784 8.56 5.77 8.90
N ALA A 785 9.86 6.02 9.09
CA ALA A 785 10.85 4.96 9.22
C ALA A 785 10.65 4.19 10.53
N GLY A 786 10.60 2.86 10.45
CA GLY A 786 10.54 1.95 11.59
C GLY A 786 11.65 0.89 11.54
N ARG A 787 11.88 0.22 12.68
CA ARG A 787 12.90 -0.82 12.81
C ARG A 787 12.56 -2.06 11.97
N VAL A 788 13.46 -2.48 11.09
CA VAL A 788 13.33 -3.69 10.25
C VAL A 788 14.43 -4.75 10.52
N GLY A 789 15.26 -4.53 11.53
CA GLY A 789 16.27 -5.48 12.01
C GLY A 789 17.61 -4.83 12.30
N SER A 790 18.68 -5.62 12.31
CA SER A 790 20.05 -5.12 12.50
C SER A 790 20.70 -4.69 11.19
N ALA A 791 21.56 -3.67 11.24
CA ALA A 791 22.36 -3.19 10.11
C ALA A 791 23.26 -4.32 9.58
N ARG A 792 23.34 -4.44 8.26
CA ARG A 792 24.06 -5.56 7.59
C ARG A 792 25.40 -5.14 6.98
N HIS A 793 25.83 -3.91 7.22
CA HIS A 793 27.08 -3.35 6.71
C HIS A 793 28.13 -3.31 7.82
N GLY A 794 29.36 -3.78 7.55
CA GLY A 794 30.49 -3.56 8.48
C GLY A 794 31.33 -4.76 8.94
N ARG A 795 31.28 -5.95 8.31
CA ARG A 795 32.29 -7.01 8.60
C ARG A 795 33.57 -6.93 7.76
N GLU A 796 33.55 -6.19 6.65
CA GLU A 796 34.71 -6.08 5.75
C GLU A 796 35.55 -4.83 6.05
N ALA A 797 36.88 -4.98 6.00
CA ALA A 797 37.79 -3.85 6.16
C ALA A 797 37.60 -2.79 5.07
N ARG A 798 37.51 -1.52 5.48
CA ARG A 798 37.37 -0.38 4.58
C ARG A 798 38.60 -0.28 3.66
N PRO A 799 38.41 -0.23 2.33
CA PRO A 799 39.54 -0.21 1.39
C PRO A 799 40.34 1.09 1.49
N ALA A 800 41.64 1.01 1.19
CA ALA A 800 42.51 2.17 1.07
C ALA A 800 41.97 3.15 0.01
N SER A 801 42.15 4.44 0.26
CA SER A 801 41.59 5.52 -0.54
C SER A 801 42.69 6.41 -1.15
N PRO A 802 43.24 6.04 -2.32
CA PRO A 802 44.33 6.80 -2.95
C PRO A 802 43.90 8.23 -3.31
N ARG A 803 44.75 9.23 -3.02
CA ARG A 803 44.49 10.65 -3.33
C ARG A 803 44.29 10.92 -4.83
N ARG A 804 44.89 10.12 -5.72
CA ARG A 804 44.72 10.26 -7.18
C ARG A 804 43.25 10.19 -7.63
N TRP A 805 42.42 9.40 -6.94
CA TRP A 805 41.00 9.29 -7.28
C TRP A 805 40.23 10.53 -6.87
N LEU A 806 40.63 11.22 -5.79
CA LEU A 806 40.06 12.51 -5.43
C LEU A 806 40.24 13.54 -6.56
N LEU A 807 41.42 13.56 -7.18
CA LEU A 807 41.70 14.39 -8.34
C LEU A 807 40.88 13.95 -9.56
N ALA A 808 40.79 12.65 -9.83
CA ALA A 808 40.02 12.11 -10.96
C ALA A 808 38.53 12.49 -10.88
N TYR A 809 37.91 12.41 -9.71
CA TYR A 809 36.53 12.87 -9.52
C TYR A 809 36.41 14.39 -9.69
N GLY A 810 37.35 15.19 -9.16
CA GLY A 810 37.33 16.64 -9.32
C GLY A 810 37.44 17.08 -10.79
N VAL A 811 38.39 16.50 -11.53
CA VAL A 811 38.53 16.70 -12.98
C VAL A 811 37.29 16.19 -13.73
N GLY A 812 36.78 15.02 -13.33
CA GLY A 812 35.55 14.43 -13.87
C GLY A 812 34.36 15.39 -13.77
N SER A 813 34.14 16.02 -12.61
CA SER A 813 33.07 17.01 -12.44
C SER A 813 33.17 18.18 -13.40
N VAL A 814 34.38 18.71 -13.59
CA VAL A 814 34.62 19.82 -14.53
C VAL A 814 34.37 19.35 -15.98
N ALA A 815 34.82 18.15 -16.34
CA ALA A 815 34.60 17.58 -17.66
C ALA A 815 33.10 17.37 -17.94
N VAL A 816 32.34 16.81 -16.99
CA VAL A 816 30.88 16.63 -17.09
C VAL A 816 30.17 17.97 -17.30
N ALA A 817 30.52 18.98 -16.50
CA ALA A 817 29.96 20.33 -16.63
C ALA A 817 30.31 21.01 -17.96
N GLY A 818 31.40 20.61 -18.61
CA GLY A 818 31.83 21.14 -19.91
C GLY A 818 31.10 20.53 -21.12
N LEU A 819 30.49 19.35 -21.00
CA LEU A 819 29.85 18.68 -22.14
C LEU A 819 28.73 19.52 -22.79
N PRO A 820 27.79 20.13 -22.04
CA PRO A 820 26.76 20.98 -22.64
C PRO A 820 27.34 22.22 -23.33
N VAL A 821 28.43 22.77 -22.80
CA VAL A 821 29.09 23.97 -23.34
C VAL A 821 29.60 23.70 -24.77
N VAL A 822 30.14 22.52 -25.03
CA VAL A 822 30.59 22.13 -26.39
C VAL A 822 29.40 22.06 -27.37
N GLY A 823 28.27 21.50 -26.93
CA GLY A 823 27.04 21.46 -27.73
C GLY A 823 26.55 22.87 -28.07
N VAL A 824 26.41 23.73 -27.05
CA VAL A 824 26.01 25.13 -27.23
C VAL A 824 26.98 25.88 -28.15
N ALA A 825 28.29 25.68 -28.00
CA ALA A 825 29.29 26.30 -28.87
C ALA A 825 29.13 25.89 -30.34
N ALA A 826 28.82 24.61 -30.61
CA ALA A 826 28.53 24.14 -31.97
C ALA A 826 27.26 24.79 -32.56
N GLY A 827 26.20 24.92 -31.77
CA GLY A 827 24.99 25.64 -32.19
C GLY A 827 25.24 27.13 -32.44
N LEU A 828 26.01 27.79 -31.57
CA LEU A 828 26.41 29.19 -31.75
C LEU A 828 27.28 29.38 -32.98
N ALA A 829 28.14 28.42 -33.33
CA ALA A 829 28.93 28.48 -34.57
C ALA A 829 28.06 28.48 -35.83
N VAL A 830 26.96 27.70 -35.83
CA VAL A 830 25.97 27.72 -36.92
C VAL A 830 25.28 29.08 -37.02
N VAL A 831 24.84 29.63 -35.88
CA VAL A 831 24.22 30.96 -35.83
C VAL A 831 25.21 32.02 -36.34
N ALA A 832 26.46 31.99 -35.89
CA ALA A 832 27.51 32.91 -36.33
C ALA A 832 27.81 32.79 -37.83
N ALA A 833 27.79 31.58 -38.39
CA ALA A 833 28.02 31.36 -39.82
C ALA A 833 26.90 31.96 -40.70
N VAL A 834 25.64 31.87 -40.26
CA VAL A 834 24.50 32.47 -40.97
C VAL A 834 24.48 33.99 -40.84
N VAL A 835 24.83 34.51 -39.65
CA VAL A 835 24.90 35.96 -39.41
C VAL A 835 26.05 36.61 -40.20
N GLY A 836 27.18 35.93 -40.36
CA GLY A 836 28.31 36.41 -41.14
C GLY A 836 29.05 37.58 -40.50
N ARG A 837 29.22 38.68 -41.25
CA ARG A 837 29.92 39.91 -40.82
C ARG A 837 28.97 41.12 -40.86
N PRO A 838 28.07 41.26 -39.87
CA PRO A 838 27.16 42.39 -39.80
C PRO A 838 27.90 43.67 -39.38
N ASP A 839 27.36 44.83 -39.75
CA ASP A 839 27.93 46.14 -39.41
C ASP A 839 27.37 46.72 -38.10
N SER A 840 26.32 46.11 -37.53
CA SER A 840 25.70 46.56 -36.28
C SER A 840 24.99 45.42 -35.54
N LEU A 841 24.69 45.63 -34.26
CA LEU A 841 23.97 44.66 -33.44
C LEU A 841 22.53 44.44 -33.94
N VAL A 842 21.87 45.47 -34.48
CA VAL A 842 20.51 45.36 -35.04
C VAL A 842 20.50 44.44 -36.26
N ALA A 843 21.55 44.49 -37.10
CA ALA A 843 21.71 43.62 -38.26
C ALA A 843 21.93 42.15 -37.89
N VAL A 844 22.32 41.84 -36.64
CA VAL A 844 22.45 40.46 -36.13
C VAL A 844 21.08 39.81 -35.90
N VAL A 845 20.09 40.57 -35.44
CA VAL A 845 18.84 40.04 -34.86
C VAL A 845 18.09 39.11 -35.82
N GLY A 846 17.81 39.58 -37.04
CA GLY A 846 17.04 38.83 -38.03
C GLY A 846 17.71 37.51 -38.45
N PRO A 847 18.94 37.55 -38.99
CA PRO A 847 19.67 36.34 -39.38
C PRO A 847 19.91 35.37 -38.21
N ALA A 848 20.18 35.89 -37.00
CA ALA A 848 20.40 35.04 -35.83
C ALA A 848 19.13 34.30 -35.43
N LEU A 849 17.98 34.99 -35.34
CA LEU A 849 16.68 34.37 -35.06
C LEU A 849 16.30 33.32 -36.11
N PHE A 850 16.56 33.59 -37.39
CA PHE A 850 16.36 32.61 -38.46
C PHE A 850 17.23 31.35 -38.28
N ALA A 851 18.45 31.50 -37.76
CA ALA A 851 19.38 30.40 -37.55
C ALA A 851 19.16 29.63 -36.23
N VAL A 852 18.43 30.19 -35.25
CA VAL A 852 18.19 29.56 -33.94
C VAL A 852 17.65 28.12 -34.05
N PRO A 853 16.63 27.82 -34.89
CA PRO A 853 16.13 26.45 -35.00
C PRO A 853 17.22 25.44 -35.38
N LEU A 854 17.99 25.74 -36.42
CA LEU A 854 19.08 24.86 -36.88
C LEU A 854 20.20 24.78 -35.84
N GLY A 855 20.62 25.92 -35.27
CA GLY A 855 21.64 25.97 -34.23
C GLY A 855 21.26 25.17 -32.99
N THR A 856 19.98 25.20 -32.59
CA THR A 856 19.46 24.41 -31.46
C THR A 856 19.52 22.92 -31.74
N VAL A 857 19.10 22.48 -32.94
CA VAL A 857 19.18 21.08 -33.35
C VAL A 857 20.63 20.60 -33.38
N VAL A 858 21.54 21.40 -33.95
CA VAL A 858 22.98 21.06 -33.97
C VAL A 858 23.55 20.97 -32.55
N ALA A 859 23.22 21.91 -31.67
CA ALA A 859 23.66 21.88 -30.28
C ALA A 859 23.17 20.62 -29.55
N GLY A 860 21.89 20.28 -29.73
CA GLY A 860 21.28 19.08 -29.15
C GLY A 860 21.91 17.79 -29.67
N VAL A 861 22.13 17.67 -30.99
CA VAL A 861 22.75 16.49 -31.61
C VAL A 861 24.21 16.32 -31.17
N VAL A 862 24.99 17.40 -31.14
CA VAL A 862 26.39 17.35 -30.67
C VAL A 862 26.44 16.96 -29.20
N TYR A 863 25.62 17.58 -28.35
CA TYR A 863 25.58 17.23 -26.93
C TYR A 863 25.12 15.78 -26.71
N ALA A 864 24.09 15.32 -27.40
CA ALA A 864 23.63 13.93 -27.34
C ALA A 864 24.73 12.94 -27.78
N GLY A 865 25.48 13.26 -28.85
CA GLY A 865 26.62 12.47 -29.31
C GLY A 865 27.75 12.40 -28.27
N LEU A 866 28.07 13.52 -27.62
CA LEU A 866 29.06 13.58 -26.54
C LEU A 866 28.63 12.75 -25.33
N VAL A 867 27.35 12.83 -24.94
CA VAL A 867 26.79 12.02 -23.86
C VAL A 867 26.90 10.53 -24.19
N VAL A 868 26.53 10.12 -25.41
CA VAL A 868 26.67 8.72 -25.87
C VAL A 868 28.13 8.26 -25.82
N ALA A 869 29.06 9.05 -26.37
CA ALA A 869 30.48 8.71 -26.36
C ALA A 869 31.02 8.58 -24.92
N ALA A 870 30.74 9.55 -24.05
CA ALA A 870 31.20 9.54 -22.67
C ALA A 870 30.63 8.36 -21.89
N VAL A 871 29.32 8.13 -21.94
CA VAL A 871 28.66 7.04 -21.21
C VAL A 871 29.13 5.67 -21.71
N ARG A 872 29.32 5.49 -23.02
CA ARG A 872 29.87 4.24 -23.59
C ARG A 872 31.29 3.97 -23.13
N LEU A 873 32.16 4.99 -23.14
CA LEU A 873 33.53 4.88 -22.66
C LEU A 873 33.58 4.57 -21.15
N LEU A 874 32.73 5.23 -20.35
CA LEU A 874 32.62 4.98 -18.91
C LEU A 874 32.06 3.58 -18.62
N GLY A 875 31.24 3.01 -19.51
CA GLY A 875 30.73 1.65 -19.41
C GLY A 875 31.76 0.54 -19.69
N LEU A 876 32.91 0.86 -20.30
CA LEU A 876 33.92 -0.15 -20.66
C LEU A 876 34.59 -0.75 -19.42
N GLY A 877 34.47 -2.07 -19.28
CA GLY A 877 35.08 -2.85 -18.20
C GLY A 877 34.35 -2.76 -16.87
N LEU A 878 33.10 -2.29 -16.83
CA LEU A 878 32.27 -2.37 -15.63
C LEU A 878 31.89 -3.83 -15.34
N VAL A 879 32.19 -4.28 -14.11
CA VAL A 879 31.89 -5.62 -13.62
C VAL A 879 31.05 -5.51 -12.36
N GLU A 880 30.02 -6.33 -12.25
CA GLU A 880 29.16 -6.39 -11.05
C GLU A 880 29.98 -6.71 -9.79
N GLY A 881 29.52 -6.20 -8.65
CA GLY A 881 30.13 -6.48 -7.35
C GLY A 881 30.34 -5.23 -6.51
N ARG A 882 31.14 -5.39 -5.46
CA ARG A 882 31.52 -4.32 -4.53
C ARG A 882 32.92 -3.83 -4.85
N HIS A 883 33.04 -2.55 -5.18
CA HIS A 883 34.30 -1.89 -5.53
C HIS A 883 34.60 -0.79 -4.51
N PRO A 884 35.86 -0.42 -4.25
CA PRO A 884 36.15 0.78 -3.45
C PRO A 884 35.49 2.01 -4.08
N VAL A 885 34.88 2.90 -3.28
CA VAL A 885 34.28 4.14 -3.79
C VAL A 885 35.31 4.94 -4.59
N ARG A 886 36.51 5.12 -4.03
CA ARG A 886 37.62 5.80 -4.68
C ARG A 886 38.43 4.84 -5.57
N SER A 887 37.82 4.42 -6.67
CA SER A 887 38.41 3.54 -7.68
C SER A 887 37.98 3.94 -9.09
N ARG A 888 38.50 3.24 -10.10
CA ARG A 888 38.08 3.39 -11.50
C ARG A 888 36.59 3.13 -11.65
N THR A 889 36.11 2.01 -11.13
CA THR A 889 34.69 1.61 -11.20
C THR A 889 33.81 2.64 -10.51
N GLY A 890 34.18 3.07 -9.29
CA GLY A 890 33.41 4.09 -8.57
C GLY A 890 33.35 5.42 -9.31
N TRP A 891 34.47 5.88 -9.87
CA TRP A 891 34.51 7.09 -10.68
C TRP A 891 33.67 6.97 -11.95
N GLN A 892 33.70 5.80 -12.61
CA GLN A 892 32.92 5.54 -13.82
C GLN A 892 31.42 5.64 -13.54
N VAL A 893 30.90 4.92 -12.55
CA VAL A 893 29.44 4.91 -12.27
C VAL A 893 28.93 6.23 -11.73
N TRP A 894 29.71 6.90 -10.88
CA TRP A 894 29.37 8.25 -10.42
C TRP A 894 29.31 9.25 -11.60
N SER A 895 30.30 9.21 -12.50
CA SER A 895 30.32 10.11 -13.67
C SER A 895 29.17 9.81 -14.62
N THR A 896 28.86 8.53 -14.86
CA THR A 896 27.73 8.11 -15.70
C THR A 896 26.41 8.66 -15.16
N GLU A 897 26.13 8.49 -13.87
CA GLU A 897 24.88 8.96 -13.28
C GLU A 897 24.75 10.49 -13.35
N ARG A 898 25.83 11.24 -13.09
CA ARG A 898 25.83 12.71 -13.25
C ARG A 898 25.61 13.19 -14.67
N ILE A 899 26.23 12.53 -15.66
CA ILE A 899 26.03 12.85 -17.08
C ILE A 899 24.57 12.59 -17.47
N LEU A 900 24.00 11.47 -17.04
CA LEU A 900 22.62 11.10 -17.39
C LEU A 900 21.58 11.96 -16.70
N ASP A 901 21.82 12.41 -15.46
CA ASP A 901 20.95 13.37 -14.78
C ASP A 901 20.94 14.74 -15.48
N ALA A 902 22.11 15.23 -15.91
CA ALA A 902 22.21 16.43 -16.72
C ALA A 902 21.56 16.26 -18.11
N ALA A 903 21.73 15.10 -18.75
CA ALA A 903 21.11 14.79 -20.03
C ALA A 903 19.58 14.69 -19.93
N ARG A 904 19.04 14.12 -18.85
CA ARG A 904 17.59 14.08 -18.59
C ARG A 904 16.96 15.48 -18.58
N THR A 905 17.67 16.46 -18.03
CA THR A 905 17.20 17.85 -17.98
C THR A 905 17.39 18.57 -19.32
N LEU A 906 18.58 18.51 -19.92
CA LEU A 906 18.93 19.31 -21.10
C LEU A 906 18.48 18.69 -22.43
N LEU A 907 18.27 17.38 -22.46
CA LEU A 907 17.76 16.62 -23.61
C LEU A 907 16.37 16.04 -23.32
N PHE A 908 15.58 16.69 -22.45
CA PHE A 908 14.22 16.27 -22.10
C PHE A 908 13.33 15.89 -23.31
N PRO A 909 13.39 16.56 -24.48
CA PRO A 909 12.63 16.12 -25.66
C PRO A 909 12.93 14.70 -26.16
N LEU A 910 14.08 14.12 -25.79
CA LEU A 910 14.43 12.72 -26.07
C LEU A 910 13.83 11.74 -25.05
N TYR A 911 13.41 12.21 -23.89
CA TYR A 911 12.75 11.46 -22.83
C TYR A 911 11.22 11.52 -23.01
N ALA A 912 10.51 10.56 -22.41
CA ALA A 912 9.07 10.43 -22.55
C ALA A 912 8.58 10.41 -24.01
N SER A 913 9.37 9.87 -24.95
CA SER A 913 9.07 9.89 -26.39
C SER A 913 9.28 8.53 -27.04
N LEU A 914 8.83 8.36 -28.29
CA LEU A 914 9.10 7.17 -29.10
C LEU A 914 10.60 6.97 -29.36
N VAL A 915 11.42 8.02 -29.22
CA VAL A 915 12.87 7.96 -29.39
C VAL A 915 13.59 7.48 -28.12
N THR A 916 12.97 7.56 -26.93
CA THR A 916 13.60 7.19 -25.65
C THR A 916 14.17 5.76 -25.65
N PRO A 917 13.48 4.72 -26.16
CA PRO A 917 14.06 3.37 -26.25
C PRO A 917 15.31 3.30 -27.14
N LEU A 918 15.35 4.06 -28.25
CA LEU A 918 16.53 4.13 -29.12
C LEU A 918 17.67 4.88 -28.42
N TRP A 919 17.37 6.00 -27.77
CA TRP A 919 18.33 6.78 -26.99
C TRP A 919 19.03 5.92 -25.93
N LEU A 920 18.27 5.16 -25.14
CA LEU A 920 18.83 4.26 -24.12
C LEU A 920 19.67 3.11 -24.71
N ARG A 921 19.29 2.57 -25.89
CA ARG A 921 20.12 1.60 -26.62
C ARG A 921 21.44 2.21 -27.07
N LEU A 922 21.43 3.45 -27.55
CA LEU A 922 22.66 4.15 -27.94
C LEU A 922 23.58 4.36 -26.75
N LEU A 923 23.04 4.63 -25.55
CA LEU A 923 23.81 4.75 -24.30
C LEU A 923 24.37 3.42 -23.78
N GLY A 924 23.83 2.28 -24.21
CA GLY A 924 24.33 0.93 -23.89
C GLY A 924 23.42 0.05 -23.07
N ALA A 925 22.18 0.49 -22.78
CA ALA A 925 21.17 -0.34 -22.16
C ALA A 925 20.58 -1.36 -23.16
N GLN A 926 20.16 -2.52 -22.64
CA GLN A 926 19.46 -3.51 -23.44
C GLN A 926 17.95 -3.26 -23.36
N VAL A 927 17.37 -2.61 -24.38
CA VAL A 927 15.94 -2.25 -24.40
C VAL A 927 15.16 -3.04 -25.45
N GLY A 928 14.11 -3.75 -25.01
CA GLY A 928 13.21 -4.55 -25.84
C GLY A 928 12.30 -3.73 -26.76
N ARG A 929 11.41 -4.39 -27.50
CA ARG A 929 10.44 -3.74 -28.40
C ARG A 929 9.20 -3.27 -27.65
N ASP A 930 8.54 -2.23 -28.17
CA ASP A 930 7.26 -1.68 -27.66
C ASP A 930 7.28 -1.36 -26.15
N THR A 931 8.45 -0.96 -25.65
CA THR A 931 8.63 -0.42 -24.30
C THR A 931 8.22 1.04 -24.27
N GLU A 932 7.50 1.44 -23.22
CA GLU A 932 7.19 2.85 -22.96
C GLU A 932 8.06 3.28 -21.77
N ILE A 933 8.84 4.33 -21.95
CA ILE A 933 9.81 4.77 -20.96
C ILE A 933 9.71 6.28 -20.90
N SER A 934 9.33 6.80 -19.74
CA SER A 934 9.27 8.24 -19.51
C SER A 934 10.65 8.79 -19.15
N THR A 935 10.85 9.24 -17.91
CA THR A 935 12.15 9.67 -17.40
C THR A 935 12.74 8.61 -16.47
N VAL A 936 14.02 8.27 -16.70
CA VAL A 936 14.71 7.22 -15.93
C VAL A 936 16.17 7.57 -15.71
N LEU A 937 16.66 7.39 -14.48
CA LEU A 937 18.07 7.44 -14.11
C LEU A 937 18.61 6.01 -13.93
N LEU A 938 19.69 5.67 -14.65
CA LEU A 938 20.19 4.30 -14.69
C LEU A 938 21.68 4.18 -15.04
N ILE A 939 22.29 3.01 -14.82
CA ILE A 939 23.64 2.67 -15.33
C ILE A 939 23.49 1.81 -16.60
N PRO A 940 23.64 2.36 -17.82
CA PRO A 940 23.17 1.68 -19.05
C PRO A 940 23.81 0.32 -19.28
N ALA A 941 25.11 0.19 -19.05
CA ALA A 941 25.84 -1.08 -19.23
C ALA A 941 25.35 -2.22 -18.30
N LEU A 942 24.59 -1.89 -17.24
CA LEU A 942 24.06 -2.84 -16.27
C LEU A 942 22.53 -2.97 -16.33
N THR A 943 21.86 -2.29 -17.27
CA THR A 943 20.39 -2.23 -17.29
C THR A 943 19.80 -2.99 -18.48
N GLN A 944 18.83 -3.86 -18.19
CA GLN A 944 18.00 -4.54 -19.17
C GLN A 944 16.52 -4.17 -18.98
N ILE A 945 15.87 -3.69 -20.03
CA ILE A 945 14.43 -3.39 -20.07
C ILE A 945 13.81 -4.31 -21.11
N ALA A 946 13.01 -5.29 -20.68
CA ALA A 946 12.41 -6.26 -21.59
C ALA A 946 11.23 -5.68 -22.37
N SER A 947 10.85 -6.33 -23.48
CA SER A 947 9.77 -5.86 -24.36
C SER A 947 8.44 -5.63 -23.62
N GLY A 948 7.71 -4.59 -24.01
CA GLY A 948 6.42 -4.25 -23.43
C GLY A 948 6.47 -3.68 -22.00
N ALA A 949 7.66 -3.54 -21.38
CA ALA A 949 7.79 -2.88 -20.09
C ALA A 949 7.34 -1.41 -20.15
N PHE A 950 6.89 -0.89 -19.01
CA PHE A 950 6.49 0.49 -18.80
C PHE A 950 7.28 1.07 -17.63
N LEU A 951 8.05 2.14 -17.86
CA LEU A 951 8.74 2.90 -16.83
C LEU A 951 8.14 4.31 -16.83
N ALA A 952 7.57 4.71 -15.72
CA ALA A 952 6.93 6.01 -15.56
C ALA A 952 7.95 7.10 -15.19
N ASP A 953 7.48 8.25 -14.72
CA ASP A 953 8.33 9.41 -14.45
C ASP A 953 9.27 9.21 -13.26
N ASP A 954 10.47 9.77 -13.40
CA ASP A 954 11.48 9.84 -12.34
C ASP A 954 11.82 8.48 -11.72
N THR A 955 11.94 7.45 -12.56
CA THR A 955 12.29 6.10 -12.12
C THR A 955 13.81 5.91 -11.97
N MET A 956 14.25 5.08 -11.01
CA MET A 956 15.66 4.69 -10.85
C MET A 956 15.87 3.21 -11.13
N VAL A 957 16.84 2.84 -11.97
CA VAL A 957 17.13 1.43 -12.31
C VAL A 957 18.64 1.15 -12.32
N ALA A 958 19.08 0.14 -11.57
CA ALA A 958 20.50 -0.26 -11.46
C ALA A 958 21.43 0.84 -10.90
N THR A 959 20.89 1.81 -10.16
CA THR A 959 21.69 2.84 -9.47
C THR A 959 22.54 2.19 -8.38
N TYR A 960 23.68 2.82 -8.07
CA TYR A 960 24.67 2.23 -7.18
C TYR A 960 24.30 2.40 -5.70
N GLU A 961 24.65 1.41 -4.88
CA GLU A 961 24.48 1.48 -3.42
C GLU A 961 25.84 1.77 -2.74
N LEU A 962 25.88 2.61 -1.70
CA LEU A 962 27.08 2.93 -0.92
C LEU A 962 27.08 2.22 0.44
N GLY A 963 28.27 1.84 0.92
CA GLY A 963 28.42 1.36 2.30
C GLY A 963 29.85 0.91 2.61
N GLY A 964 30.37 1.26 3.79
CA GLY A 964 31.69 0.82 4.26
C GLY A 964 32.86 1.24 3.36
N GLY A 965 32.74 2.38 2.65
CA GLY A 965 33.75 2.84 1.69
C GLY A 965 33.79 2.05 0.38
N ARG A 966 32.73 1.28 0.11
CA ARG A 966 32.52 0.54 -1.12
C ARG A 966 31.28 1.04 -1.83
N VAL A 967 31.31 0.95 -3.16
CA VAL A 967 30.19 1.13 -4.06
C VAL A 967 29.78 -0.25 -4.58
N LYS A 968 28.51 -0.58 -4.45
CA LYS A 968 27.92 -1.82 -4.96
C LYS A 968 27.17 -1.51 -6.24
N ILE A 969 27.51 -2.25 -7.30
CA ILE A 969 26.86 -2.19 -8.60
C ILE A 969 26.43 -3.60 -9.01
N GLY A 970 25.32 -3.71 -9.71
CA GLY A 970 24.76 -4.99 -10.14
C GLY A 970 23.74 -4.78 -11.24
N ARG A 971 23.61 -5.75 -12.14
CA ARG A 971 22.66 -5.70 -13.24
C ARG A 971 21.24 -5.74 -12.70
N SER A 972 20.40 -4.90 -13.29
CA SER A 972 18.98 -4.87 -13.00
C SER A 972 18.19 -5.09 -14.27
N LYS A 973 17.12 -5.86 -14.15
CA LYS A 973 16.21 -6.16 -15.24
C LYS A 973 14.80 -5.67 -14.90
N VAL A 974 14.18 -4.93 -15.81
CA VAL A 974 12.74 -4.71 -15.82
C VAL A 974 12.10 -5.74 -16.75
N GLY A 975 11.25 -6.60 -16.19
CA GLY A 975 10.67 -7.75 -16.85
C GLY A 975 9.71 -7.41 -18.00
N ARG A 976 9.38 -8.43 -18.80
CA ARG A 976 8.44 -8.28 -19.92
C ARG A 976 7.07 -7.87 -19.38
N ARG A 977 6.46 -6.81 -19.94
CA ARG A 977 5.18 -6.23 -19.45
C ARG A 977 5.21 -5.81 -17.97
N ALA A 978 6.40 -5.61 -17.39
CA ALA A 978 6.50 -5.09 -16.04
C ALA A 978 6.25 -3.57 -16.03
N PHE A 979 5.76 -3.06 -14.90
CA PHE A 979 5.45 -1.66 -14.70
C PHE A 979 6.26 -1.12 -13.52
N LEU A 980 6.96 -0.01 -13.70
CA LEU A 980 7.63 0.74 -12.64
C LEU A 980 7.01 2.14 -12.63
N GLY A 981 6.23 2.44 -11.59
CA GLY A 981 5.44 3.66 -11.44
C GLY A 981 6.26 4.88 -11.08
N ASN A 982 5.60 6.03 -10.99
CA ASN A 982 6.26 7.32 -10.78
C ASN A 982 7.12 7.29 -9.52
N SER A 983 8.34 7.81 -9.59
CA SER A 983 9.30 7.76 -8.50
C SER A 983 9.68 6.34 -8.02
N GLY A 984 9.35 5.29 -8.79
CA GLY A 984 9.66 3.90 -8.46
C GLY A 984 11.15 3.57 -8.66
N MET A 985 11.71 2.71 -7.79
CA MET A 985 13.14 2.41 -7.80
C MET A 985 13.50 0.91 -7.80
N THR A 986 14.50 0.55 -8.60
CA THR A 986 15.12 -0.78 -8.67
C THR A 986 16.61 -0.67 -8.41
N GLY A 987 17.05 -0.92 -7.17
CA GLY A 987 18.46 -0.80 -6.78
C GLY A 987 19.41 -1.83 -7.42
N ALA A 988 20.72 -1.65 -7.25
CA ALA A 988 21.78 -2.50 -7.80
C ALA A 988 21.56 -4.01 -7.52
N GLY A 989 21.45 -4.79 -8.60
CA GLY A 989 21.24 -6.24 -8.52
C GLY A 989 19.80 -6.67 -8.24
N ARG A 990 18.86 -5.72 -8.14
CA ARG A 990 17.42 -6.01 -8.02
C ARG A 990 16.78 -5.99 -9.41
N SER A 991 15.73 -6.77 -9.62
CA SER A 991 15.04 -6.83 -10.92
C SER A 991 13.53 -6.84 -10.70
N VAL A 992 12.80 -6.08 -11.52
CA VAL A 992 11.34 -6.16 -11.60
C VAL A 992 10.99 -7.41 -12.40
N PRO A 993 10.28 -8.40 -11.84
CA PRO A 993 9.91 -9.62 -12.54
C PRO A 993 8.98 -9.36 -13.74
N ARG A 994 8.77 -10.37 -14.59
CA ARG A 994 7.81 -10.28 -15.70
C ARG A 994 6.41 -10.00 -15.16
N GLU A 995 5.64 -9.15 -15.85
CA GLU A 995 4.24 -8.81 -15.51
C GLU A 995 4.06 -8.25 -14.09
N ALA A 996 5.15 -7.90 -13.40
CA ALA A 996 5.10 -7.31 -12.06
C ALA A 996 4.94 -5.79 -12.14
N LEU A 997 4.26 -5.22 -11.15
CA LEU A 997 4.09 -3.78 -11.00
C LEU A 997 4.80 -3.32 -9.73
N VAL A 998 5.53 -2.22 -9.79
CA VAL A 998 5.96 -1.47 -8.62
C VAL A 998 5.32 -0.10 -8.76
N ALA A 999 4.50 0.28 -7.80
CA ALA A 999 3.65 1.45 -7.86
C ALA A 999 4.45 2.73 -7.55
N VAL A 1000 3.72 3.83 -7.41
CA VAL A 1000 4.28 5.15 -7.18
C VAL A 1000 5.05 5.19 -5.85
N LEU A 1001 6.16 5.93 -5.81
CA LEU A 1001 6.99 6.14 -4.61
C LEU A 1001 7.43 4.82 -3.92
N SER A 1002 7.63 3.75 -4.70
CA SER A 1002 7.86 2.40 -4.16
C SER A 1002 9.20 1.80 -4.62
N ALA A 1003 9.81 0.96 -3.78
CA ALA A 1003 11.03 0.23 -4.12
C ALA A 1003 10.74 -1.24 -4.49
N VAL A 1004 11.54 -1.83 -5.38
CA VAL A 1004 11.45 -3.26 -5.69
C VAL A 1004 11.94 -4.10 -4.48
N PRO A 1005 11.12 -5.04 -3.96
CA PRO A 1005 11.56 -5.93 -2.89
C PRO A 1005 12.54 -6.99 -3.40
N LYS A 1006 13.37 -7.52 -2.49
CA LYS A 1006 14.46 -8.45 -2.82
C LYS A 1006 13.99 -9.77 -3.46
N LYS A 1007 12.75 -10.20 -3.18
CA LYS A 1007 12.15 -11.46 -3.66
C LYS A 1007 10.85 -11.24 -4.46
N ALA A 1008 10.80 -10.22 -5.32
CA ALA A 1008 9.65 -10.02 -6.19
C ALA A 1008 9.42 -11.24 -7.11
N LYS A 1009 8.17 -11.70 -7.28
CA LYS A 1009 7.78 -12.83 -8.14
C LYS A 1009 7.10 -12.35 -9.43
N ARG A 1010 6.98 -13.20 -10.45
CA ARG A 1010 6.25 -12.87 -11.68
C ARG A 1010 4.80 -12.48 -11.35
N GLY A 1011 4.27 -11.42 -11.95
CA GLY A 1011 2.87 -11.00 -11.78
C GLY A 1011 2.54 -10.33 -10.44
N SER A 1012 3.51 -10.11 -9.55
CA SER A 1012 3.29 -9.42 -8.27
C SER A 1012 3.23 -7.91 -8.47
N SER A 1013 2.27 -7.22 -7.85
CA SER A 1013 2.26 -5.76 -7.76
C SER A 1013 2.72 -5.32 -6.37
N TRP A 1014 3.48 -4.25 -6.26
CA TRP A 1014 4.05 -3.75 -5.00
C TRP A 1014 3.79 -2.24 -4.87
N LEU A 1015 3.50 -1.76 -3.67
CA LEU A 1015 3.22 -0.37 -3.32
C LEU A 1015 3.81 -0.08 -1.95
N GLY A 1016 4.32 1.12 -1.73
CA GLY A 1016 4.68 1.62 -0.42
C GLY A 1016 6.16 1.57 -0.09
N SER A 1017 6.48 2.14 1.06
CA SER A 1017 7.78 2.09 1.71
C SER A 1017 7.55 1.81 3.20
N PRO A 1018 7.83 0.58 3.71
CA PRO A 1018 8.38 -0.57 2.97
C PRO A 1018 7.40 -1.12 1.92
N PRO A 1019 7.88 -1.79 0.84
CA PRO A 1019 7.00 -2.29 -0.22
C PRO A 1019 6.06 -3.40 0.26
N VAL A 1020 4.75 -3.17 0.14
CA VAL A 1020 3.63 -4.08 0.41
C VAL A 1020 3.01 -4.54 -0.92
N ARG A 1021 2.42 -5.74 -0.99
CA ARG A 1021 1.86 -6.27 -2.25
C ARG A 1021 0.50 -5.61 -2.56
N LEU A 1022 0.36 -4.98 -3.72
CA LEU A 1022 -0.89 -4.39 -4.21
C LEU A 1022 -1.74 -5.44 -4.94
N ARG A 1023 -3.05 -5.47 -4.72
CA ARG A 1023 -3.97 -6.26 -5.55
C ARG A 1023 -4.24 -5.55 -6.86
N ARG A 1024 -4.19 -6.29 -7.97
CA ARG A 1024 -4.57 -5.80 -9.30
C ARG A 1024 -5.75 -6.61 -9.81
N ALA A 1025 -6.87 -5.95 -10.08
CA ALA A 1025 -7.85 -6.47 -11.02
C ALA A 1025 -7.36 -6.12 -12.44
N ALA A 1026 -7.10 -7.14 -13.28
CA ALA A 1026 -6.79 -6.88 -14.68
C ALA A 1026 -8.09 -6.50 -15.39
N ALA A 1027 -8.27 -5.21 -15.67
CA ALA A 1027 -9.37 -4.77 -16.52
C ALA A 1027 -9.05 -5.16 -17.98
N GLN A 1028 -9.98 -5.83 -18.64
CA GLN A 1028 -9.88 -6.12 -20.08
C GLN A 1028 -10.26 -4.85 -20.85
N PHE A 1029 -9.27 -4.20 -21.45
CA PHE A 1029 -9.48 -3.12 -22.42
C PHE A 1029 -8.91 -3.52 -23.79
N ASP A 1030 -9.41 -2.87 -24.85
CA ASP A 1030 -9.06 -3.08 -26.25
C ASP A 1030 -7.52 -3.06 -26.49
N GLU A 1031 -6.95 -4.19 -26.93
CA GLU A 1031 -5.51 -4.40 -27.10
C GLU A 1031 -4.87 -3.48 -28.17
N GLU A 1032 -5.65 -3.01 -29.15
CA GLU A 1032 -5.14 -2.24 -30.30
C GLU A 1032 -4.71 -0.82 -29.96
N ARG A 1033 -5.25 -0.23 -28.89
CA ARG A 1033 -4.93 1.15 -28.45
C ARG A 1033 -4.07 1.23 -27.19
N THR A 1034 -3.72 0.07 -26.63
CA THR A 1034 -2.94 -0.05 -25.38
C THR A 1034 -1.60 -0.73 -25.62
N PHE A 1035 -1.57 -1.91 -26.24
CA PHE A 1035 -0.35 -2.73 -26.38
C PHE A 1035 0.18 -2.87 -27.81
N ARG A 1036 -0.68 -2.79 -28.85
CA ARG A 1036 -0.28 -2.99 -30.26
C ARG A 1036 -0.83 -1.91 -31.18
N PRO A 1037 -0.35 -0.67 -31.07
CA PRO A 1037 -0.81 0.44 -31.89
C PRO A 1037 -0.51 0.19 -33.39
N PRO A 1038 -1.48 0.39 -34.29
CA PRO A 1038 -1.25 0.31 -35.72
C PRO A 1038 -0.26 1.40 -36.19
N THR A 1039 0.47 1.12 -37.27
CA THR A 1039 1.53 2.00 -37.79
C THR A 1039 1.07 3.44 -38.05
N ARG A 1040 -0.20 3.64 -38.43
CA ARG A 1040 -0.81 4.98 -38.59
C ARG A 1040 -0.76 5.82 -37.30
N LEU A 1041 -1.00 5.21 -36.14
CA LEU A 1041 -0.94 5.91 -34.85
C LEU A 1041 0.51 6.18 -34.44
N LYS A 1042 1.45 5.29 -34.81
CA LYS A 1042 2.90 5.53 -34.66
C LYS A 1042 3.36 6.77 -35.44
N PHE A 1043 2.93 6.93 -36.69
CA PHE A 1043 3.21 8.14 -37.47
C PHE A 1043 2.52 9.38 -36.89
N ALA A 1044 1.26 9.27 -36.48
CA ALA A 1044 0.52 10.41 -35.89
C ALA A 1044 1.15 10.89 -34.58
N ARG A 1045 1.52 9.98 -33.67
CA ARG A 1045 2.28 10.30 -32.45
C ARG A 1045 3.63 10.92 -32.79
N GLY A 1046 4.37 10.33 -33.74
CA GLY A 1046 5.65 10.87 -34.20
C GLY A 1046 5.55 12.30 -34.73
N ALA A 1047 4.48 12.64 -35.47
CA ALA A 1047 4.25 14.00 -35.95
C ALA A 1047 4.04 15.00 -34.81
N TRP A 1048 3.30 14.62 -33.75
CA TRP A 1048 3.18 15.43 -32.54
C TRP A 1048 4.50 15.52 -31.77
N GLU A 1049 5.23 14.42 -31.63
CA GLU A 1049 6.52 14.42 -30.93
C GLU A 1049 7.57 15.30 -31.61
N LEU A 1050 7.52 15.48 -32.94
CA LEU A 1050 8.39 16.44 -33.63
C LEU A 1050 8.17 17.88 -33.15
N LEU A 1051 6.97 18.23 -32.70
CA LEU A 1051 6.67 19.56 -32.15
C LEU A 1051 7.34 19.80 -30.79
N ARG A 1052 7.81 18.75 -30.10
CA ARG A 1052 8.61 18.89 -28.87
C ARG A 1052 9.91 19.65 -29.11
N LEU A 1053 10.45 19.61 -30.34
CA LEU A 1053 11.65 20.36 -30.70
C LEU A 1053 11.43 21.88 -30.71
N LEU A 1054 10.18 22.35 -30.79
CA LEU A 1054 9.88 23.79 -30.72
C LEU A 1054 10.25 24.36 -29.35
N ALA A 1055 10.07 23.60 -28.28
CA ALA A 1055 10.30 24.06 -26.93
C ALA A 1055 11.78 24.42 -26.64
N PRO A 1056 12.79 23.57 -26.94
CA PRO A 1056 14.20 23.98 -26.82
C PRO A 1056 14.57 25.09 -27.81
N MET A 1057 13.95 25.18 -28.99
CA MET A 1057 14.19 26.29 -29.94
C MET A 1057 13.70 27.63 -29.37
N VAL A 1058 12.53 27.63 -28.74
CA VAL A 1058 12.01 28.80 -28.00
C VAL A 1058 12.95 29.17 -26.86
N SER A 1059 13.39 28.20 -26.07
CA SER A 1059 14.32 28.41 -24.96
C SER A 1059 15.66 29.02 -25.45
N ALA A 1060 16.19 28.51 -26.56
CA ALA A 1060 17.38 29.08 -27.22
C ALA A 1060 17.13 30.48 -27.79
N GLY A 1061 15.94 30.74 -28.34
CA GLY A 1061 15.52 32.07 -28.79
C GLY A 1061 15.45 33.08 -27.65
N ILE A 1062 14.92 32.68 -26.49
CA ILE A 1062 14.91 33.50 -25.27
C ILE A 1062 16.36 33.77 -24.82
N ALA A 1063 17.23 32.76 -24.80
CA ALA A 1063 18.64 32.93 -24.46
C ALA A 1063 19.35 33.92 -25.39
N LEU A 1064 19.12 33.81 -26.71
CA LEU A 1064 19.65 34.74 -27.69
C LEU A 1064 19.12 36.16 -27.48
N GLY A 1065 17.80 36.30 -27.26
CA GLY A 1065 17.17 37.59 -26.96
C GLY A 1065 17.79 38.26 -25.73
N VAL A 1066 17.94 37.52 -24.63
CA VAL A 1066 18.62 38.00 -23.42
C VAL A 1066 20.05 38.45 -23.73
N ALA A 1067 20.84 37.63 -24.43
CA ALA A 1067 22.22 37.97 -24.77
C ALA A 1067 22.31 39.24 -25.62
N LEU A 1068 21.46 39.39 -26.64
CA LEU A 1068 21.41 40.58 -27.49
C LEU A 1068 20.95 41.83 -26.72
N THR A 1069 19.97 41.71 -25.83
CA THR A 1069 19.51 42.83 -24.98
C THR A 1069 20.59 43.26 -24.00
N LEU A 1070 21.34 42.33 -23.40
CA LEU A 1070 22.47 42.63 -22.53
C LEU A 1070 23.60 43.33 -23.31
N LEU A 1071 23.92 42.87 -24.52
CA LEU A 1071 24.91 43.53 -25.38
C LEU A 1071 24.48 44.93 -25.80
N ALA A 1072 23.21 45.12 -26.16
CA ALA A 1072 22.66 46.42 -26.50
C ALA A 1072 22.70 47.38 -25.29
N SER A 1073 22.36 46.89 -24.11
CA SER A 1073 22.44 47.65 -22.86
C SER A 1073 23.89 48.05 -22.56
N TRP A 1074 24.84 47.13 -22.75
CA TRP A 1074 26.26 47.42 -22.52
C TRP A 1074 26.76 48.50 -23.47
N SER A 1075 26.42 48.43 -24.75
CA SER A 1075 26.82 49.44 -25.73
C SER A 1075 26.18 50.82 -25.50
N THR A 1076 25.03 50.89 -24.81
CA THR A 1076 24.27 52.15 -24.64
C THR A 1076 24.51 52.82 -23.30
N VAL A 1077 24.48 52.07 -22.20
CA VAL A 1077 24.58 52.59 -20.82
C VAL A 1077 25.82 52.10 -20.07
N GLY A 1078 26.65 51.26 -20.70
CA GLY A 1078 27.87 50.71 -20.12
C GLY A 1078 27.65 49.48 -19.24
N ILE A 1079 28.75 48.79 -18.90
CA ILE A 1079 28.72 47.51 -18.17
C ILE A 1079 28.11 47.63 -16.76
N GLY A 1080 28.34 48.74 -16.05
CA GLY A 1080 27.84 48.94 -14.68
C GLY A 1080 26.31 48.92 -14.61
N TRP A 1081 25.64 49.72 -15.44
CA TRP A 1081 24.18 49.70 -15.54
C TRP A 1081 23.65 48.41 -16.14
N THR A 1082 24.39 47.79 -17.07
CA THR A 1082 23.99 46.50 -17.65
C THR A 1082 23.90 45.38 -16.61
N VAL A 1083 24.81 45.36 -15.64
CA VAL A 1083 24.74 44.41 -14.51
C VAL A 1083 23.43 44.58 -13.74
N LEU A 1084 23.03 45.83 -13.43
CA LEU A 1084 21.78 46.10 -12.73
C LEU A 1084 20.55 45.77 -13.59
N LEU A 1085 20.61 46.07 -14.89
CA LEU A 1085 19.55 45.79 -15.85
C LEU A 1085 19.41 44.29 -16.18
N ALA A 1086 20.42 43.47 -15.88
CA ALA A 1086 20.36 42.03 -16.14
C ALA A 1086 19.24 41.34 -15.35
N GLY A 1087 18.93 41.81 -14.14
CA GLY A 1087 17.81 41.33 -13.34
C GLY A 1087 16.46 41.55 -14.03
N PRO A 1088 16.08 42.81 -14.33
CA PRO A 1088 14.86 43.12 -15.09
C PRO A 1088 14.77 42.38 -16.44
N VAL A 1089 15.87 42.29 -17.19
CA VAL A 1089 15.90 41.54 -18.46
C VAL A 1089 15.52 40.07 -18.25
N LEU A 1090 16.05 39.43 -17.21
CA LEU A 1090 15.72 38.03 -16.90
C LEU A 1090 14.31 37.84 -16.34
N ILE A 1091 13.78 38.82 -15.60
CA ILE A 1091 12.37 38.81 -15.17
C ILE A 1091 11.46 38.85 -16.40
N VAL A 1092 11.75 39.72 -17.37
CA VAL A 1092 10.99 39.79 -18.63
C VAL A 1092 11.12 38.49 -19.41
N ALA A 1093 12.32 37.93 -19.53
CA ALA A 1093 12.54 36.64 -20.19
C ALA A 1093 11.75 35.50 -19.52
N GLY A 1094 11.72 35.46 -18.18
CA GLY A 1094 10.92 34.52 -17.41
C GLY A 1094 9.42 34.72 -17.64
N ALA A 1095 8.93 35.96 -17.67
CA ALA A 1095 7.53 36.26 -17.98
C ALA A 1095 7.14 35.82 -19.40
N VAL A 1096 8.02 36.01 -20.38
CA VAL A 1096 7.84 35.49 -21.75
C VAL A 1096 7.80 33.97 -21.75
N ALA A 1097 8.72 33.31 -21.05
CA ALA A 1097 8.74 31.84 -20.95
C ALA A 1097 7.45 31.28 -20.33
N ALA A 1098 7.00 31.89 -19.24
CA ALA A 1098 5.73 31.56 -18.59
C ALA A 1098 4.56 31.72 -19.56
N ALA A 1099 4.44 32.89 -20.20
CA ALA A 1099 3.38 33.17 -21.18
C ALA A 1099 3.38 32.18 -22.36
N VAL A 1100 4.55 31.85 -22.92
CA VAL A 1100 4.66 30.90 -24.02
C VAL A 1100 4.21 29.50 -23.60
N SER A 1101 4.57 29.04 -22.40
CA SER A 1101 4.09 27.76 -21.88
C SER A 1101 2.57 27.74 -21.66
N THR A 1102 2.00 28.84 -21.19
CA THR A 1102 0.54 29.02 -21.05
C THR A 1102 -0.16 29.00 -22.41
N VAL A 1103 0.39 29.72 -23.39
CA VAL A 1103 -0.13 29.69 -24.77
C VAL A 1103 -0.05 28.27 -25.34
N ALA A 1104 1.05 27.55 -25.14
CA ALA A 1104 1.18 26.16 -25.58
C ALA A 1104 0.12 25.25 -24.94
N LYS A 1105 -0.17 25.43 -23.64
CA LYS A 1105 -1.24 24.70 -22.95
C LYS A 1105 -2.61 24.91 -23.61
N TRP A 1106 -2.99 26.15 -23.82
CA TRP A 1106 -4.31 26.46 -24.39
C TRP A 1106 -4.41 26.16 -25.88
N ALA A 1107 -3.31 26.30 -26.63
CA ALA A 1107 -3.28 26.05 -28.07
C ALA A 1107 -3.25 24.56 -28.42
N PHE A 1108 -2.49 23.73 -27.68
CA PHE A 1108 -2.34 22.31 -27.99
C PHE A 1108 -3.36 21.42 -27.26
N VAL A 1109 -3.63 21.70 -25.99
CA VAL A 1109 -4.43 20.81 -25.14
C VAL A 1109 -5.86 21.36 -24.94
N GLY A 1110 -5.97 22.62 -24.53
CA GLY A 1110 -7.23 23.24 -24.14
C GLY A 1110 -7.54 23.02 -22.66
N ARG A 1111 -8.83 22.93 -22.30
CA ARG A 1111 -9.25 22.62 -20.92
C ARG A 1111 -9.24 21.11 -20.69
N ILE A 1112 -8.64 20.68 -19.59
CA ILE A 1112 -8.60 19.26 -19.18
C ILE A 1112 -9.74 18.96 -18.22
N THR A 1113 -10.34 17.78 -18.34
CA THR A 1113 -11.44 17.27 -17.51
C THR A 1113 -11.11 15.87 -16.98
N ALA A 1114 -11.78 15.43 -15.91
CA ALA A 1114 -11.63 14.09 -15.35
C ALA A 1114 -12.22 13.05 -16.32
N THR A 1115 -11.35 12.43 -17.12
CA THR A 1115 -11.69 11.46 -18.17
C THR A 1115 -10.60 10.41 -18.33
N GLU A 1116 -10.92 9.29 -18.98
CA GLU A 1116 -9.93 8.26 -19.30
C GLU A 1116 -9.48 8.37 -20.76
N HIS A 1117 -8.17 8.23 -20.98
CA HIS A 1117 -7.57 8.24 -22.31
C HIS A 1117 -6.61 7.08 -22.49
N PRO A 1118 -6.73 6.26 -23.55
CA PRO A 1118 -5.69 5.29 -23.86
C PRO A 1118 -4.37 6.00 -24.21
N LEU A 1119 -3.24 5.36 -23.92
CA LEU A 1119 -1.90 5.91 -24.18
C LEU A 1119 -1.71 6.37 -25.64
N TRP A 1120 -2.29 5.64 -26.59
CA TRP A 1120 -2.24 5.97 -28.01
C TRP A 1120 -3.40 6.88 -28.43
N SER A 1121 -3.60 7.98 -27.70
CA SER A 1121 -4.58 9.01 -28.01
C SER A 1121 -3.92 10.37 -28.25
N SER A 1122 -4.54 11.16 -29.13
CA SER A 1122 -4.09 12.53 -29.43
C SER A 1122 -4.07 13.42 -28.18
N PHE A 1123 -4.93 13.17 -27.19
CA PHE A 1123 -4.88 13.91 -25.93
C PHE A 1123 -3.52 13.74 -25.23
N VAL A 1124 -3.08 12.50 -25.00
CA VAL A 1124 -1.81 12.20 -24.33
C VAL A 1124 -0.64 12.85 -25.06
N TRP A 1125 -0.57 12.71 -26.39
CA TRP A 1125 0.56 13.25 -27.16
C TRP A 1125 0.62 14.78 -27.14
N ARG A 1126 -0.54 15.45 -27.18
CA ARG A 1126 -0.63 16.92 -27.07
C ARG A 1126 -0.22 17.39 -25.67
N ASN A 1127 -0.65 16.65 -24.64
CA ASN A 1127 -0.30 16.92 -23.25
C ASN A 1127 1.21 16.77 -23.02
N GLU A 1128 1.85 15.73 -23.56
CA GLU A 1128 3.31 15.55 -23.47
C GLU A 1128 4.09 16.66 -24.21
N VAL A 1129 3.56 17.19 -25.33
CA VAL A 1129 4.17 18.36 -26.01
C VAL A 1129 4.08 19.59 -25.11
N GLN A 1130 2.92 19.83 -24.49
CA GLN A 1130 2.74 20.92 -23.53
C GLN A 1130 3.67 20.78 -22.32
N ASP A 1131 3.84 19.57 -21.79
CA ASP A 1131 4.76 19.28 -20.69
C ASP A 1131 6.21 19.58 -21.08
N THR A 1132 6.60 19.30 -22.32
CA THR A 1132 7.93 19.69 -22.85
C THR A 1132 8.15 21.22 -22.80
N PHE A 1133 7.10 22.03 -23.04
CA PHE A 1133 7.19 23.49 -22.86
C PHE A 1133 7.32 23.89 -21.39
N VAL A 1134 6.68 23.18 -20.46
CA VAL A 1134 6.89 23.41 -19.03
C VAL A 1134 8.34 23.10 -18.66
N GLU A 1135 8.84 21.92 -19.01
CA GLU A 1135 10.17 21.45 -18.60
C GLU A 1135 11.33 22.19 -19.26
N THR A 1136 11.22 22.57 -20.54
CA THR A 1136 12.34 23.17 -21.28
C THR A 1136 12.27 24.68 -21.44
N VAL A 1137 11.09 25.29 -21.23
CA VAL A 1137 10.86 26.74 -21.35
C VAL A 1137 10.50 27.34 -20.00
N ALA A 1138 9.36 27.00 -19.41
CA ALA A 1138 8.90 27.67 -18.20
C ALA A 1138 9.79 27.37 -16.99
N ARG A 1139 10.15 26.11 -16.76
CA ARG A 1139 10.93 25.66 -15.61
C ARG A 1139 12.27 26.41 -15.46
N PRO A 1140 13.21 26.35 -16.42
CA PRO A 1140 14.53 26.97 -16.26
C PRO A 1140 14.46 28.50 -16.26
N TRP A 1141 13.53 29.12 -16.99
CA TRP A 1141 13.46 30.58 -17.11
C TRP A 1141 12.61 31.25 -16.03
N PHE A 1142 11.60 30.54 -15.50
CA PHE A 1142 10.59 31.10 -14.60
C PHE A 1142 10.32 30.22 -13.37
N ALA A 1143 9.83 28.99 -13.54
CA ALA A 1143 9.19 28.24 -12.45
C ALA A 1143 10.12 27.93 -11.29
N GLU A 1144 11.36 27.47 -11.55
CA GLU A 1144 12.37 27.23 -10.50
C GLU A 1144 12.66 28.50 -9.68
N GLN A 1145 12.63 29.67 -10.33
CA GLN A 1145 12.97 30.94 -9.69
C GLN A 1145 11.77 31.56 -8.96
N ALA A 1146 10.58 31.09 -9.27
CA ALA A 1146 9.34 31.52 -8.66
C ALA A 1146 8.94 30.65 -7.44
N ILE A 1147 9.67 29.57 -7.14
CA ILE A 1147 9.43 28.67 -5.99
C ILE A 1147 9.31 29.47 -4.68
N GLY A 1148 8.23 29.23 -3.94
CA GLY A 1148 7.91 29.94 -2.69
C GLY A 1148 7.42 31.38 -2.88
N THR A 1149 7.24 31.87 -4.12
CA THR A 1149 6.75 33.24 -4.40
C THR A 1149 5.32 33.24 -4.96
N PRO A 1150 4.58 34.34 -4.84
CA PRO A 1150 3.25 34.48 -5.46
C PRO A 1150 3.24 34.33 -6.99
N ALA A 1151 4.38 34.58 -7.65
CA ALA A 1151 4.49 34.49 -9.11
C ALA A 1151 4.26 33.05 -9.61
N LEU A 1152 4.70 32.04 -8.87
CA LEU A 1152 4.49 30.64 -9.22
C LEU A 1152 2.99 30.31 -9.23
N SER A 1153 2.26 30.72 -8.19
CA SER A 1153 0.81 30.52 -8.12
C SER A 1153 0.06 31.24 -9.25
N VAL A 1154 0.50 32.44 -9.65
CA VAL A 1154 -0.10 33.17 -10.79
C VAL A 1154 0.06 32.39 -12.09
N TRP A 1155 1.24 31.85 -12.36
CA TRP A 1155 1.49 31.08 -13.58
C TRP A 1155 0.76 29.73 -13.56
N LEU A 1156 0.76 29.00 -12.44
CA LEU A 1156 0.00 27.76 -12.30
C LEU A 1156 -1.51 27.99 -12.53
N ARG A 1157 -2.07 29.11 -12.04
CA ARG A 1157 -3.45 29.51 -12.37
C ARG A 1157 -3.65 29.76 -13.86
N SER A 1158 -2.67 30.35 -14.54
CA SER A 1158 -2.75 30.55 -16.00
C SER A 1158 -2.78 29.23 -16.78
N LEU A 1159 -2.23 28.15 -16.21
CA LEU A 1159 -2.31 26.79 -16.77
C LEU A 1159 -3.64 26.09 -16.47
N GLY A 1160 -4.45 26.58 -15.52
CA GLY A 1160 -5.78 26.05 -15.21
C GLY A 1160 -6.04 25.73 -13.74
N ALA A 1161 -5.00 25.69 -12.90
CA ALA A 1161 -5.15 25.37 -11.48
C ALA A 1161 -5.98 26.43 -10.73
N THR A 1162 -6.71 25.99 -9.73
CA THR A 1162 -7.38 26.90 -8.79
C THR A 1162 -6.51 27.02 -7.55
N ILE A 1163 -5.86 28.17 -7.34
CA ILE A 1163 -4.95 28.39 -6.21
C ILE A 1163 -5.40 29.62 -5.41
N GLY A 1164 -5.64 29.42 -4.12
CA GLY A 1164 -6.08 30.40 -3.14
C GLY A 1164 -5.02 31.46 -2.78
N ARG A 1165 -5.38 32.31 -1.83
CA ARG A 1165 -4.56 33.41 -1.30
C ARG A 1165 -3.56 32.89 -0.28
N GLY A 1166 -2.34 33.43 -0.31
CA GLY A 1166 -1.30 33.14 0.68
C GLY A 1166 -0.88 31.67 0.75
N VAL A 1167 -1.01 30.92 -0.35
CA VAL A 1167 -0.49 29.56 -0.51
C VAL A 1167 1.04 29.58 -0.51
N TRP A 1168 1.67 28.64 0.19
CA TRP A 1168 3.11 28.38 0.08
C TRP A 1168 3.33 27.16 -0.81
N CYS A 1169 3.82 27.38 -2.02
CA CYS A 1169 4.05 26.31 -2.99
C CYS A 1169 5.53 26.24 -3.35
N GLU A 1170 6.14 25.09 -3.07
CA GLU A 1170 7.55 24.81 -3.33
C GLU A 1170 7.78 23.86 -4.52
N THR A 1171 6.71 23.54 -5.25
CA THR A 1171 6.75 22.65 -6.41
C THR A 1171 5.98 23.27 -7.57
N TYR A 1172 6.48 23.12 -8.78
CA TYR A 1172 5.72 23.42 -10.00
C TYR A 1172 5.03 22.17 -10.54
N TRP A 1173 5.23 21.01 -9.91
CA TRP A 1173 4.82 19.70 -10.40
C TRP A 1173 3.36 19.42 -10.07
N LEU A 1174 2.49 20.16 -10.76
CA LEU A 1174 1.04 19.98 -10.80
C LEU A 1174 0.66 19.52 -12.22
N PRO A 1175 0.81 18.21 -12.53
CA PRO A 1175 0.26 17.62 -13.74
C PRO A 1175 -1.21 18.05 -13.95
N GLU A 1176 -1.60 18.16 -15.22
CA GLU A 1176 -2.94 18.59 -15.66
C GLU A 1176 -3.59 19.65 -14.75
N ALA A 1177 -2.94 20.81 -14.64
CA ALA A 1177 -3.27 21.88 -13.68
C ALA A 1177 -4.77 22.19 -13.53
N ASP A 1178 -5.59 22.07 -14.61
CA ASP A 1178 -7.06 22.25 -14.55
C ASP A 1178 -7.77 21.37 -13.49
N LEU A 1179 -7.16 20.25 -13.09
CA LEU A 1179 -7.70 19.28 -12.14
C LEU A 1179 -7.19 19.50 -10.71
N VAL A 1180 -6.35 20.50 -10.47
CA VAL A 1180 -5.77 20.79 -9.15
C VAL A 1180 -6.43 22.00 -8.52
N THR A 1181 -6.93 21.82 -7.30
CA THR A 1181 -7.44 22.90 -6.44
C THR A 1181 -6.64 22.97 -5.15
N ILE A 1182 -6.12 24.15 -4.82
CA ILE A 1182 -5.36 24.45 -3.60
C ILE A 1182 -6.00 25.65 -2.91
N GLY A 1183 -6.50 25.45 -1.69
CA GLY A 1183 -7.22 26.43 -0.90
C GLY A 1183 -6.32 27.49 -0.25
N ASP A 1184 -6.95 28.50 0.35
CA ASP A 1184 -6.25 29.61 1.00
C ASP A 1184 -5.30 29.14 2.09
N GLY A 1185 -4.08 29.70 2.13
CA GLY A 1185 -3.10 29.43 3.16
C GLY A 1185 -2.42 28.05 3.12
N ALA A 1186 -2.86 27.13 2.25
CA ALA A 1186 -2.33 25.79 2.13
C ALA A 1186 -0.83 25.76 1.78
N THR A 1187 -0.18 24.64 2.09
CA THR A 1187 1.25 24.42 1.88
C THR A 1187 1.48 23.16 1.04
N VAL A 1188 2.23 23.29 -0.06
CA VAL A 1188 2.75 22.18 -0.85
C VAL A 1188 4.26 22.25 -0.84
N ALA A 1189 4.89 21.35 -0.09
CA ALA A 1189 6.34 21.37 0.12
C ALA A 1189 7.14 20.86 -1.08
N ARG A 1190 8.47 21.05 -1.02
CA ARG A 1190 9.41 20.66 -2.08
C ARG A 1190 9.34 19.17 -2.42
N GLY A 1191 9.61 18.84 -3.68
CA GLY A 1191 9.67 17.45 -4.14
C GLY A 1191 8.31 16.73 -4.15
N THR A 1192 7.22 17.42 -3.84
CA THR A 1192 5.88 16.86 -3.86
C THR A 1192 5.30 16.85 -5.26
N VAL A 1193 4.61 15.76 -5.61
CA VAL A 1193 3.89 15.58 -6.88
C VAL A 1193 2.39 15.55 -6.61
N VAL A 1194 1.65 16.52 -7.15
CA VAL A 1194 0.19 16.55 -7.07
C VAL A 1194 -0.37 15.83 -8.30
N GLN A 1195 -0.33 14.50 -8.26
CA GLN A 1195 -0.53 13.66 -9.45
C GLN A 1195 -2.03 13.48 -9.77
N THR A 1196 -2.47 14.10 -10.85
CA THR A 1196 -3.85 14.08 -11.38
C THR A 1196 -4.17 12.93 -12.32
N HIS A 1197 -3.18 12.11 -12.67
CA HIS A 1197 -3.42 10.91 -13.48
C HIS A 1197 -2.71 9.66 -12.98
N LEU A 1198 -3.24 8.49 -13.32
CA LEU A 1198 -2.54 7.21 -13.16
C LEU A 1198 -2.57 6.41 -14.45
N PHE A 1199 -1.49 5.69 -14.73
CA PHE A 1199 -1.45 4.73 -15.83
C PHE A 1199 -1.78 3.34 -15.31
N HIS A 1200 -3.01 2.88 -15.58
CA HIS A 1200 -3.40 1.48 -15.40
C HIS A 1200 -3.51 0.82 -16.76
N ASP A 1201 -2.69 -0.21 -17.00
CA ASP A 1201 -2.67 -0.94 -18.28
C ASP A 1201 -2.54 -0.04 -19.53
N ARG A 1202 -1.74 1.03 -19.40
CA ARG A 1202 -1.51 2.03 -20.47
C ARG A 1202 -2.79 2.80 -20.84
N VAL A 1203 -3.72 2.94 -19.90
CA VAL A 1203 -4.80 3.93 -19.92
C VAL A 1203 -4.47 4.98 -18.88
N MET A 1204 -4.43 6.24 -19.31
CA MET A 1204 -4.30 7.41 -18.46
C MET A 1204 -5.68 7.72 -17.87
N GLN A 1205 -5.83 7.54 -16.56
CA GLN A 1205 -7.05 7.86 -15.83
C GLN A 1205 -6.85 9.20 -15.12
N LEU A 1206 -7.57 10.23 -15.54
CA LEU A 1206 -7.49 11.58 -14.96
C LEU A 1206 -8.59 11.80 -13.93
N ASP A 1207 -8.23 12.43 -12.82
CA ASP A 1207 -9.21 12.88 -11.82
C ASP A 1207 -8.70 14.10 -11.04
N ALA A 1208 -9.59 14.78 -10.34
CA ALA A 1208 -9.28 15.99 -9.58
C ALA A 1208 -8.50 15.68 -8.30
N VAL A 1209 -7.66 16.62 -7.86
CA VAL A 1209 -7.00 16.58 -6.55
C VAL A 1209 -7.30 17.90 -5.83
N THR A 1210 -7.79 17.80 -4.59
CA THR A 1210 -8.18 18.96 -3.79
C THR A 1210 -7.37 19.07 -2.51
N LEU A 1211 -6.82 20.25 -2.27
CA LEU A 1211 -6.18 20.64 -1.02
C LEU A 1211 -6.99 21.80 -0.46
N ASP A 1212 -7.68 21.62 0.66
CA ASP A 1212 -8.51 22.67 1.24
C ASP A 1212 -7.68 23.70 2.01
N ALA A 1213 -8.35 24.77 2.48
CA ALA A 1213 -7.70 25.89 3.14
C ALA A 1213 -6.84 25.45 4.34
N GLY A 1214 -5.59 25.91 4.39
CA GLY A 1214 -4.65 25.59 5.46
C GLY A 1214 -4.10 24.17 5.46
N SER A 1215 -4.48 23.32 4.51
CA SER A 1215 -3.94 21.96 4.41
C SER A 1215 -2.43 21.95 4.09
N THR A 1216 -1.73 20.88 4.47
CA THR A 1216 -0.30 20.73 4.23
C THR A 1216 0.05 19.39 3.61
N LEU A 1217 0.85 19.43 2.54
CA LEU A 1217 1.60 18.30 2.00
C LEU A 1217 3.08 18.45 2.31
N GLY A 1218 3.63 17.53 3.09
CA GLY A 1218 5.05 17.49 3.45
C GLY A 1218 5.98 17.14 2.28
N PRO A 1219 7.31 17.32 2.46
CA PRO A 1219 8.29 17.14 1.39
C PRO A 1219 8.28 15.73 0.81
N HIS A 1220 8.55 15.62 -0.50
CA HIS A 1220 8.67 14.33 -1.19
C HIS A 1220 7.42 13.45 -1.14
N GLY A 1221 6.24 14.04 -0.92
CA GLY A 1221 4.97 13.33 -0.95
C GLY A 1221 4.40 13.16 -2.37
N VAL A 1222 3.50 12.20 -2.55
CA VAL A 1222 2.72 12.08 -3.78
C VAL A 1222 1.24 11.96 -3.42
N VAL A 1223 0.40 12.72 -4.12
CA VAL A 1223 -1.06 12.62 -4.01
C VAL A 1223 -1.61 12.06 -5.30
N LEU A 1224 -2.44 11.01 -5.20
CA LEU A 1224 -3.05 10.35 -6.35
C LEU A 1224 -4.41 10.99 -6.73
N PRO A 1225 -4.95 10.69 -7.92
CA PRO A 1225 -6.18 11.29 -8.41
C PRO A 1225 -7.38 11.00 -7.49
N ALA A 1226 -8.41 11.85 -7.52
CA ALA A 1226 -9.61 11.78 -6.69
C ALA A 1226 -9.38 11.94 -5.18
N ALA A 1227 -8.13 12.21 -4.75
CA ALA A 1227 -7.82 12.43 -3.35
C ALA A 1227 -8.11 13.87 -2.92
N GLY A 1228 -8.50 14.03 -1.66
CA GLY A 1228 -8.75 15.32 -1.04
C GLY A 1228 -8.10 15.46 0.33
N ILE A 1229 -7.60 16.66 0.64
CA ILE A 1229 -6.97 16.98 1.92
C ILE A 1229 -7.75 18.09 2.60
N GLY A 1230 -8.43 17.74 3.69
CA GLY A 1230 -9.36 18.62 4.38
C GLY A 1230 -8.68 19.85 5.02
N PRO A 1231 -9.48 20.87 5.40
CA PRO A 1231 -8.96 22.13 5.92
C PRO A 1231 -8.05 21.95 7.13
N GLY A 1232 -6.88 22.59 7.12
CA GLY A 1232 -5.92 22.53 8.24
C GLY A 1232 -5.28 21.16 8.49
N ALA A 1233 -5.58 20.13 7.68
CA ALA A 1233 -5.00 18.80 7.81
C ALA A 1233 -3.54 18.78 7.35
N THR A 1234 -2.72 17.88 7.90
CA THR A 1234 -1.30 17.76 7.57
C THR A 1234 -0.97 16.34 7.15
N VAL A 1235 -0.41 16.18 5.95
CA VAL A 1235 0.22 14.96 5.49
C VAL A 1235 1.75 15.12 5.60
N GLY A 1236 2.40 14.18 6.27
CA GLY A 1236 3.82 14.19 6.55
C GLY A 1236 4.74 14.03 5.32
N PRO A 1237 6.06 14.05 5.53
CA PRO A 1237 7.05 13.84 4.47
C PRO A 1237 6.97 12.43 3.86
N ALA A 1238 7.49 12.27 2.64
CA ALA A 1238 7.60 11.01 1.91
C ALA A 1238 6.33 10.14 2.00
N SER A 1239 5.16 10.80 1.90
CA SER A 1239 3.86 10.18 2.13
C SER A 1239 3.11 10.00 0.82
N LEU A 1240 2.30 8.94 0.73
CA LEU A 1240 1.48 8.64 -0.45
C LEU A 1240 0.00 8.67 -0.06
N VAL A 1241 -0.72 9.69 -0.56
CA VAL A 1241 -2.17 9.77 -0.43
C VAL A 1241 -2.79 8.97 -1.57
N MET A 1242 -3.59 7.97 -1.23
CA MET A 1242 -4.13 7.00 -2.18
C MET A 1242 -5.26 7.59 -3.02
N ARG A 1243 -5.54 6.95 -4.16
CA ARG A 1243 -6.61 7.38 -5.06
C ARG A 1243 -7.95 7.35 -4.32
N GLY A 1244 -8.70 8.46 -4.37
CA GLY A 1244 -10.02 8.58 -3.73
C GLY A 1244 -9.97 8.81 -2.21
N GLU A 1245 -8.79 8.85 -1.60
CA GLU A 1245 -8.64 9.01 -0.15
C GLU A 1245 -8.94 10.45 0.27
N GLN A 1246 -9.73 10.60 1.33
CA GLN A 1246 -10.12 11.89 1.90
C GLN A 1246 -9.51 12.06 3.29
N VAL A 1247 -8.57 12.99 3.43
CA VAL A 1247 -7.91 13.29 4.70
C VAL A 1247 -8.79 14.25 5.51
N PRO A 1248 -9.27 13.89 6.70
CA PRO A 1248 -10.20 14.74 7.45
C PRO A 1248 -9.57 16.05 7.93
N ALA A 1249 -10.39 17.09 8.07
CA ALA A 1249 -9.97 18.42 8.49
C ALA A 1249 -9.24 18.42 9.85
N GLY A 1250 -8.17 19.23 9.99
CA GLY A 1250 -7.43 19.42 11.24
C GLY A 1250 -6.65 18.19 11.74
N THR A 1251 -6.61 17.09 10.98
CA THR A 1251 -5.95 15.84 11.39
C THR A 1251 -4.51 15.74 10.88
N LEU A 1252 -3.72 14.84 11.49
CA LEU A 1252 -2.33 14.56 11.12
C LEU A 1252 -2.22 13.16 10.53
N TRP A 1253 -1.55 13.05 9.39
CA TRP A 1253 -1.37 11.81 8.64
C TRP A 1253 0.07 11.72 8.16
N ALA A 1254 0.59 10.51 8.04
CA ALA A 1254 1.88 10.26 7.41
C ALA A 1254 1.97 8.83 6.91
N GLY A 1255 2.81 8.63 5.91
CA GLY A 1255 3.26 7.33 5.47
C GLY A 1255 2.94 7.01 4.03
N ASN A 1256 3.45 5.87 3.58
CA ASN A 1256 3.35 5.43 2.18
C ASN A 1256 2.83 3.99 2.13
N PRO A 1257 1.49 3.77 2.12
CA PRO A 1257 0.41 4.77 2.11
C PRO A 1257 0.16 5.48 3.45
N ILE A 1258 -0.57 6.60 3.45
CA ILE A 1258 -0.81 7.39 4.65
C ILE A 1258 -1.65 6.65 5.70
N ALA A 1259 -1.38 6.92 6.96
CA ALA A 1259 -2.19 6.51 8.12
C ALA A 1259 -2.22 7.65 9.16
N PRO A 1260 -3.15 7.64 10.14
CA PRO A 1260 -3.18 8.64 11.20
C PRO A 1260 -1.84 8.73 11.94
N TRP A 1261 -1.31 9.94 12.05
CA TRP A 1261 -0.02 10.21 12.67
C TRP A 1261 -0.23 10.73 14.10
N GLY A 1262 -0.35 9.79 15.04
CA GLY A 1262 -0.77 10.08 16.42
C GLY A 1262 0.06 11.17 17.11
N HIS A 1263 1.38 10.96 17.23
CA HIS A 1263 2.31 11.90 17.88
C HIS A 1263 3.53 12.15 17.00
N PRO A 1264 3.52 13.20 16.16
CA PRO A 1264 4.74 13.58 15.46
C PRO A 1264 5.80 14.09 16.46
N PRO A 1265 7.09 13.76 16.26
CA PRO A 1265 8.14 13.96 17.26
C PRO A 1265 8.40 15.42 17.66
N TRP A 1266 7.91 16.39 16.89
CA TRP A 1266 8.01 17.82 17.25
C TRP A 1266 6.92 18.28 18.23
N ARG A 1267 5.86 17.50 18.47
CA ARG A 1267 4.86 17.80 19.51
C ARG A 1267 5.35 17.45 20.92
N ASP A 1268 6.39 16.63 21.04
CA ASP A 1268 6.98 16.21 22.33
C ASP A 1268 8.05 17.19 22.85
N ALA A 1269 8.30 18.30 22.15
CA ALA A 1269 9.19 19.35 22.64
C ALA A 1269 8.51 20.09 23.81
N PRO A 1270 9.00 19.99 25.06
CA PRO A 1270 8.49 20.79 26.16
C PRO A 1270 8.88 22.25 25.88
N GLY A 1271 7.92 23.06 25.43
CA GLY A 1271 8.22 24.43 25.06
C GLY A 1271 7.12 25.20 24.35
N ALA A 1272 5.85 24.83 24.50
CA ALA A 1272 4.75 25.78 24.38
C ALA A 1272 4.45 26.33 25.78
N VAL A 1273 5.37 27.15 26.31
CA VAL A 1273 5.02 28.09 27.37
C VAL A 1273 4.77 29.40 26.67
N THR A 1274 3.52 29.84 26.76
CA THR A 1274 3.08 31.22 26.60
C THR A 1274 4.15 32.22 27.03
N ASP A 1275 4.63 33.03 26.08
CA ASP A 1275 4.79 34.49 26.21
C ASP A 1275 5.09 35.12 24.84
#